data_AF-A0A7M4E1V8-F1
#
_entry.id   AF-A0A7M4E1V8-F1
#
_cell.length_a   1.000
_cell.length_b   1.000
_cell.length_c   1.000
_cell.angle_alpha   90.00
_cell.angle_beta   90.00
_cell.angle_gamma   90.00
#
_symmetry.space_group_name_H-M   'P 1'
#
loop_
_entity.id
_entity.type
_entity.pdbx_description
1 polymer ?
#
loop_
_entity_poly.entity_id
_entity_poly.type
_entity_poly.pdbx_seq_one_letter_code
_entity_poly.pdbx_strand_id
1 'polypeptide(L)'
;LSFSKPSRAAWQAAQGSCLFELEPALSRQRGVLHLGPAGQCAQPAGAHSKLLLPYGTDNRLLAGWTLHSGTCQVLRGLTVERNQSEVVSCLPRGSTAGVVFSWAGGDKSGDYLAVAATYLLDGTFSCGLVPSQAKIVLTIRNLGDLIPTDSFDLLKYNHTPLHFVDAFLWHEHLFFPYYRLPHGPPSVVVLNSRGHFHTPTQVRLSCGCRGHILASSILPQQGFWAGVFANQTERPAWAVPAWDNTALCLFDLAFLRDATFHYRKDVDKWERVQQKSPTLIHSDLSAVYATVVLNKIVVFLGTSNGQLLKVILNKNLEPNCPEILHEIEEETPVFPKLALDPVDSNYIYLASANEVRRIQVANCSNYVSHSDCLSAEDPYCEWCHLTNRYFLIFHICMQKKHIFRKGEVIIEGRNFTKELDLKVVLTGSGGCKREIISVGKALNDTHMKFSLPRGRKEAKRVCVSAAKDKCSSPVTLYYVSPPSCINIRPNSSWASGGRKITLFGRNVNVADGVVISDEQGSHLNVSSYPENTTSCHFLAPAVSHAKASKIVDVLLKVENVHKSCIKLQYHPDPVFINYELQTEMDPHLELKLYKENDNLDISKNEIEVFLHYENGSHLETIRFSVQNITKNPKHSTVLCKGKREGQDKIDFSTVKIYVSKTLFFMHQYIFCILLYLILNMFFLVAFIVTRHKSKELTHQLSEQLELLECELRKEIREGFAELQMDMSDVVDSFGTVPFLDYKHFALRTFFPEFTLIFDESLTLLQTLICNKNFLVTLIHTLEKQKTFSVKDRCLFASYLTIALQTKLVYLTHILEVLTKDLMEQSSNVQPKLMLRRTESVVEKLLTNWMSVCLSGFLRETVGETFYLLVTALNQRINKGPVDIITCKALNTLNEDWLLWQVTEFSTLTLNIIFEKTPDHENADTCQTISVSVLDCDTIGQAKEKIFQAFVNKNGSLYGLQLDEIGLELQSGAQQKELSDIDESSPILEDGKTKLNTIGHYGISDGATVKVLKKKTPDVDYSDEYCHLILPNSETVKDIQGAKTKGKQKFKVKEMYLTKLLSTKVAIHSVVEKLFRSIWSLPNNKAPVAIKYFFDFLDAQAESKKITDPDVVHIWKTNSLPLRFWVNILKNPQFVFDIKKTPHIDGCLSVIAQAFMDAFSLTEHQLGKEAPTNKLLYAKDIPLYKEEVKAYYKAIRDLPPLSSSEVEDFLIQESKKHENEFNEEVALTAIYRYTKTYHEEILTKLERDGGQEEALKQFLQVKALFDEKKKCTWMRTEHC
;
A
#
# COMPACT_ATOMS: atom_id res chain seq x y z
N LEU A 1 24.20 0.31 -2.34
CA LEU A 1 23.57 1.21 -3.33
C LEU A 1 23.79 2.66 -2.89
N SER A 2 24.04 3.59 -3.80
CA SER A 2 24.16 5.04 -3.50
C SER A 2 23.25 5.85 -4.41
N PHE A 3 22.49 6.81 -3.86
CA PHE A 3 21.55 7.65 -4.61
C PHE A 3 22.06 9.08 -4.77
N SER A 4 21.84 9.65 -5.96
CA SER A 4 22.04 11.07 -6.25
C SER A 4 20.92 11.61 -7.15
N LYS A 5 20.57 12.88 -6.94
CA LYS A 5 19.54 13.59 -7.71
C LYS A 5 20.21 14.51 -8.74
N PRO A 6 20.26 14.14 -10.03
CA PRO A 6 20.59 15.09 -11.08
C PRO A 6 19.46 16.12 -11.30
N SER A 7 19.80 17.26 -11.89
CA SER A 7 18.88 18.36 -12.25
C SER A 7 17.91 18.04 -13.42
N ARG A 8 17.92 16.81 -13.96
CA ARG A 8 16.89 16.22 -14.85
C ARG A 8 16.08 15.25 -14.00
N ALA A 9 14.78 15.13 -14.24
CA ALA A 9 13.80 14.46 -13.38
C ALA A 9 13.95 12.93 -13.17
N ALA A 10 15.17 12.39 -13.14
CA ALA A 10 15.49 10.99 -12.88
C ALA A 10 16.48 10.88 -11.71
N TRP A 11 16.48 9.76 -10.99
CA TRP A 11 17.51 9.46 -9.97
C TRP A 11 18.63 8.66 -10.58
N GLN A 12 19.85 8.88 -10.09
CA GLN A 12 20.97 8.00 -10.39
C GLN A 12 21.31 7.17 -9.15
N ALA A 13 21.22 5.85 -9.30
CA ALA A 13 21.58 4.89 -8.29
C ALA A 13 22.80 4.10 -8.76
N ALA A 14 23.81 3.93 -7.90
CA ALA A 14 24.91 3.03 -8.19
C ALA A 14 24.81 1.75 -7.34
N GLN A 15 24.97 0.59 -7.98
CA GLN A 15 25.05 -0.73 -7.32
C GLN A 15 26.24 -1.49 -7.90
N GLY A 16 27.18 -1.89 -7.04
CA GLY A 16 28.42 -2.51 -7.51
C GLY A 16 29.18 -1.57 -8.43
N SER A 17 29.45 -2.02 -9.66
CA SER A 17 30.09 -1.30 -10.77
C SER A 17 29.10 -0.64 -11.75
N CYS A 18 27.80 -0.70 -11.47
CA CYS A 18 26.75 -0.27 -12.40
C CYS A 18 26.08 1.02 -11.94
N LEU A 19 25.74 1.89 -12.89
CA LEU A 19 24.95 3.10 -12.69
C LEU A 19 23.59 2.95 -13.38
N PHE A 20 22.53 3.13 -12.61
CA PHE A 20 21.13 3.02 -13.02
C PHE A 20 20.49 4.39 -13.03
N GLU A 21 19.76 4.70 -14.10
CA GLU A 21 18.85 5.84 -14.15
C GLU A 21 17.43 5.35 -13.84
N LEU A 22 16.85 5.87 -12.77
CA LEU A 22 15.53 5.51 -12.27
C LEU A 22 14.52 6.59 -12.64
N GLU A 23 13.45 6.21 -13.35
CA GLU A 23 12.31 7.08 -13.57
C GLU A 23 11.46 7.23 -12.29
N PRO A 24 10.76 8.36 -12.08
CA PRO A 24 10.00 8.65 -10.86
C PRO A 24 8.92 7.63 -10.47
N ALA A 25 8.41 6.83 -11.41
CA ALA A 25 7.40 5.81 -11.16
C ALA A 25 7.99 4.40 -10.93
N LEU A 26 9.32 4.25 -10.98
CA LEU A 26 10.04 2.96 -10.99
C LEU A 26 9.58 1.97 -12.09
N SER A 27 8.74 2.40 -13.03
CA SER A 27 8.15 1.57 -14.09
C SER A 27 9.15 1.21 -15.19
N ARG A 28 10.25 1.94 -15.31
CA ARG A 28 11.39 1.64 -16.18
C ARG A 28 12.70 1.92 -15.46
N GLN A 29 13.55 0.89 -15.40
CA GLN A 29 14.96 1.03 -15.08
C GLN A 29 15.74 1.04 -16.39
N ARG A 30 16.49 2.11 -16.66
CA ARG A 30 17.47 2.13 -17.75
C ARG A 30 18.85 2.05 -17.12
N GLY A 31 19.45 0.86 -17.14
CA GLY A 31 20.88 0.69 -16.89
C GLY A 31 21.64 1.06 -18.16
N VAL A 32 22.51 2.07 -18.12
CA VAL A 32 23.09 2.61 -19.38
C VAL A 32 24.60 2.89 -19.32
N LEU A 33 25.27 2.80 -18.17
CA LEU A 33 26.71 3.08 -18.10
C LEU A 33 27.53 1.86 -17.65
N HIS A 34 28.35 1.38 -18.59
CA HIS A 34 29.26 0.24 -18.48
C HIS A 34 30.68 0.73 -18.20
N LEU A 35 31.30 0.25 -17.12
CA LEU A 35 32.70 0.53 -16.80
C LEU A 35 33.57 -0.71 -17.10
N GLY A 36 33.66 -1.10 -18.38
CA GLY A 36 34.51 -2.19 -18.87
C GLY A 36 34.40 -2.42 -20.40
N PRO A 37 35.42 -3.01 -21.06
CA PRO A 37 35.45 -3.23 -22.53
C PRO A 37 34.51 -4.33 -23.04
N ALA A 38 33.91 -5.14 -22.17
CA ALA A 38 32.95 -6.18 -22.51
C ALA A 38 31.59 -5.84 -21.89
N GLY A 39 30.60 -5.54 -22.72
CA GLY A 39 29.28 -5.01 -22.34
C GLY A 39 28.36 -5.94 -21.53
N GLN A 40 28.83 -6.51 -20.42
CA GLN A 40 28.02 -7.23 -19.45
C GLN A 40 28.18 -6.59 -18.06
N CYS A 41 27.08 -6.36 -17.37
CA CYS A 41 27.04 -6.05 -15.93
C CYS A 41 27.46 -7.30 -15.12
N ALA A 42 28.69 -7.77 -15.32
CA ALA A 42 29.27 -8.91 -14.62
C ALA A 42 30.47 -8.40 -13.81
N GLN A 43 30.46 -8.72 -12.51
CA GLN A 43 31.39 -8.20 -11.50
C GLN A 43 32.84 -8.60 -11.80
N PRO A 44 33.80 -7.66 -11.77
CA PRO A 44 35.03 -7.89 -11.04
C PRO A 44 34.73 -7.73 -9.54
N ALA A 45 35.05 -8.74 -8.75
CA ALA A 45 34.90 -8.71 -7.30
C ALA A 45 35.62 -7.49 -6.69
N GLY A 46 34.91 -6.69 -5.88
CA GLY A 46 35.48 -5.50 -5.20
C GLY A 46 35.15 -4.15 -5.84
N ALA A 47 34.45 -4.12 -6.98
CA ALA A 47 34.04 -2.89 -7.66
C ALA A 47 32.85 -2.20 -6.99
N HIS A 48 33.09 -1.11 -6.28
CA HIS A 48 32.03 -0.31 -5.66
C HIS A 48 32.24 1.19 -5.87
N SER A 49 31.14 1.90 -6.18
CA SER A 49 31.08 3.35 -6.03
C SER A 49 31.17 3.72 -4.55
N LYS A 50 32.13 4.58 -4.21
CA LYS A 50 32.34 5.13 -2.85
C LYS A 50 31.87 6.58 -2.75
N LEU A 51 31.66 7.25 -3.89
CA LEU A 51 31.23 8.63 -3.94
C LEU A 51 30.32 8.85 -5.17
N LEU A 52 29.15 9.44 -4.95
CA LEU A 52 28.20 9.78 -6.01
C LEU A 52 27.59 11.15 -5.70
N LEU A 53 28.05 12.20 -6.37
CA LEU A 53 27.67 13.59 -6.08
C LEU A 53 27.21 14.33 -7.34
N PRO A 54 26.05 14.99 -7.33
CA PRO A 54 25.67 15.90 -8.40
C PRO A 54 26.49 17.19 -8.31
N TYR A 55 26.87 17.76 -9.46
CA TYR A 55 27.56 19.04 -9.48
C TYR A 55 27.32 19.84 -10.77
N GLY A 56 27.46 21.15 -10.66
CA GLY A 56 27.19 22.09 -11.76
C GLY A 56 25.71 22.16 -12.18
N THR A 57 25.37 23.18 -12.95
CA THR A 57 24.01 23.41 -13.44
C THR A 57 23.64 22.54 -14.64
N ASP A 58 24.50 21.60 -15.07
CA ASP A 58 24.45 20.93 -16.38
C ASP A 58 24.20 19.41 -16.32
N ASN A 59 23.64 18.88 -15.22
CA ASN A 59 23.52 17.43 -14.97
C ASN A 59 24.84 16.69 -14.99
N ARG A 60 25.88 17.30 -14.42
CA ARG A 60 27.12 16.59 -14.20
C ARG A 60 27.05 15.83 -12.88
N LEU A 61 27.59 14.63 -12.89
CA LEU A 61 27.70 13.75 -11.75
C LEU A 61 29.17 13.40 -11.57
N LEU A 62 29.67 13.58 -10.36
CA LEU A 62 30.96 13.08 -9.96
C LEU A 62 30.77 11.67 -9.38
N ALA A 63 31.40 10.68 -10.01
CA ALA A 63 31.36 9.30 -9.58
C ALA A 63 32.78 8.82 -9.23
N GLY A 64 32.98 8.37 -8.01
CA GLY A 64 34.25 7.88 -7.50
C GLY A 64 34.24 6.38 -7.28
N TRP A 65 35.14 5.68 -7.96
CA TRP A 65 35.17 4.22 -8.01
C TRP A 65 36.46 3.65 -7.44
N THR A 66 36.34 2.47 -6.83
CA THR A 66 37.48 1.72 -6.25
C THR A 66 38.41 1.11 -7.30
N LEU A 67 37.90 0.71 -8.48
CA LEU A 67 38.66 -0.04 -9.49
C LEU A 67 39.81 0.71 -10.17
N HIS A 68 39.77 2.04 -10.18
CA HIS A 68 40.70 2.87 -10.93
C HIS A 68 41.66 3.61 -9.99
N SER A 69 42.26 2.90 -9.04
CA SER A 69 43.14 3.48 -8.02
C SER A 69 42.50 4.64 -7.26
N GLY A 70 41.21 4.49 -6.91
CA GLY A 70 40.46 5.52 -6.18
C GLY A 70 40.11 6.78 -6.99
N THR A 71 40.21 6.74 -8.33
CA THR A 71 39.96 7.92 -9.16
C THR A 71 38.47 8.28 -9.30
N CYS A 72 38.20 9.58 -9.37
CA CYS A 72 36.87 10.10 -9.71
C CYS A 72 36.76 10.39 -11.21
N GLN A 73 35.58 10.13 -11.75
CA GLN A 73 35.19 10.51 -13.10
C GLN A 73 34.02 11.48 -13.05
N VAL A 74 34.03 12.41 -13.99
CA VAL A 74 32.92 13.30 -14.24
C VAL A 74 32.07 12.70 -15.34
N LEU A 75 30.79 12.53 -15.05
CA LEU A 75 29.78 12.07 -15.98
C LEU A 75 28.89 13.24 -16.35
N ARG A 76 28.69 13.50 -17.64
CA ARG A 76 27.66 14.42 -18.13
C ARG A 76 26.53 13.59 -18.70
N GLY A 77 25.46 13.41 -17.94
CA GLY A 77 24.48 12.37 -18.26
C GLY A 77 25.12 10.98 -18.20
N LEU A 78 25.32 10.36 -19.36
CA LEU A 78 25.90 9.01 -19.50
C LEU A 78 27.28 8.99 -20.18
N THR A 79 27.84 10.16 -20.51
CA THR A 79 29.15 10.28 -21.18
C THR A 79 30.23 10.69 -20.19
N VAL A 80 31.35 9.98 -20.20
CA VAL A 80 32.53 10.28 -19.35
C VAL A 80 33.29 11.47 -19.95
N GLU A 81 33.35 12.58 -19.22
CA GLU A 81 34.14 13.77 -19.57
C GLU A 81 35.35 13.84 -18.61
N ARG A 82 36.57 13.58 -19.10
CA ARG A 82 37.90 13.68 -18.40
C ARG A 82 38.36 12.52 -17.50
N ASN A 83 39.69 12.46 -17.34
CA ASN A 83 40.46 11.40 -16.70
C ASN A 83 41.25 11.94 -15.48
N GLN A 84 41.06 11.23 -14.35
CA GLN A 84 42.02 10.86 -13.29
C GLN A 84 42.63 11.92 -12.38
N SER A 85 42.06 12.01 -11.17
CA SER A 85 42.82 12.10 -9.93
C SER A 85 42.19 11.22 -8.85
N GLU A 86 43.00 10.64 -7.95
CA GLU A 86 42.54 9.82 -6.82
C GLU A 86 41.79 10.70 -5.80
N VAL A 87 40.54 10.35 -5.52
CA VAL A 87 39.59 11.15 -4.72
C VAL A 87 38.82 10.26 -3.73
N VAL A 88 38.73 8.95 -3.97
CA VAL A 88 38.03 7.99 -3.09
C VAL A 88 38.97 6.93 -2.51
N SER A 89 38.60 6.38 -1.35
CA SER A 89 39.37 5.32 -0.70
C SER A 89 39.36 4.03 -1.54
N CYS A 90 40.56 3.50 -1.83
CA CYS A 90 40.73 2.16 -2.42
C CYS A 90 40.49 1.02 -1.43
N LEU A 91 40.40 1.30 -0.12
CA LEU A 91 40.32 0.25 0.88
C LEU A 91 38.93 -0.41 0.85
N PRO A 92 38.81 -1.75 0.85
CA PRO A 92 37.52 -2.42 0.85
C PRO A 92 36.59 -1.95 1.98
N ARG A 93 37.15 -1.78 3.18
CA ARG A 93 36.47 -1.24 4.38
C ARG A 93 36.65 0.28 4.58
N GLY A 94 37.31 0.96 3.65
CA GLY A 94 37.48 2.40 3.68
C GLY A 94 36.19 3.12 3.34
N SER A 95 36.00 4.27 3.96
CA SER A 95 34.89 5.18 3.71
C SER A 95 35.34 6.36 2.86
N THR A 96 34.40 6.98 2.17
CA THR A 96 34.64 8.26 1.49
C THR A 96 33.37 9.09 1.61
N ALA A 97 33.54 10.34 2.01
CA ALA A 97 32.47 11.33 2.05
C ALA A 97 32.97 12.59 1.37
N GLY A 98 32.12 13.21 0.55
CA GLY A 98 32.50 14.43 -0.15
C GLY A 98 31.30 15.33 -0.40
N VAL A 99 31.59 16.59 -0.60
CA VAL A 99 30.60 17.63 -0.91
C VAL A 99 31.20 18.59 -1.92
N VAL A 100 30.39 19.01 -2.89
CA VAL A 100 30.77 20.03 -3.87
C VAL A 100 30.25 21.38 -3.40
N PHE A 101 31.08 22.41 -3.50
CA PHE A 101 30.75 23.77 -3.13
C PHE A 101 31.38 24.77 -4.10
N SER A 102 30.75 25.92 -4.30
CA SER A 102 31.26 27.00 -5.15
C SER A 102 32.01 28.05 -4.33
N TRP A 103 33.18 28.49 -4.78
CA TRP A 103 33.94 29.57 -4.14
C TRP A 103 33.96 30.82 -5.02
N ALA A 104 33.53 31.96 -4.46
CA ALA A 104 33.51 33.27 -5.11
C ALA A 104 34.63 34.21 -4.59
N GLY A 105 35.91 33.80 -4.67
CA GLY A 105 37.07 34.58 -4.22
C GLY A 105 38.01 34.99 -5.37
N GLY A 106 37.74 36.09 -6.07
CA GLY A 106 38.64 36.68 -7.08
C GLY A 106 39.04 35.74 -8.23
N ASP A 107 40.31 35.78 -8.66
CA ASP A 107 40.88 35.00 -9.78
C ASP A 107 40.76 33.46 -9.62
N LYS A 108 40.39 32.96 -8.43
CA LYS A 108 40.20 31.52 -8.13
C LYS A 108 38.73 31.10 -8.08
N SER A 109 37.82 31.89 -8.64
CA SER A 109 36.39 31.55 -8.67
C SER A 109 36.11 30.26 -9.45
N GLY A 110 35.36 29.33 -8.85
CA GLY A 110 35.08 28.03 -9.44
C GLY A 110 34.38 27.06 -8.49
N ASP A 111 34.04 25.88 -9.01
CA ASP A 111 33.49 24.77 -8.22
C ASP A 111 34.63 23.93 -7.62
N TYR A 112 34.51 23.63 -6.33
CA TYR A 112 35.47 22.87 -5.55
C TYR A 112 34.82 21.63 -4.93
N LEU A 113 35.60 20.55 -4.88
CA LEU A 113 35.25 19.30 -4.21
C LEU A 113 36.04 19.24 -2.90
N ALA A 114 35.34 19.23 -1.78
CA ALA A 114 35.93 18.82 -0.50
C ALA A 114 35.63 17.33 -0.31
N VAL A 115 36.68 16.53 -0.15
CA VAL A 115 36.55 15.08 0.04
C VAL A 115 37.39 14.62 1.22
N ALA A 116 36.79 13.75 2.03
CA ALA A 116 37.43 13.03 3.10
C ALA A 116 37.37 11.54 2.79
N ALA A 117 38.52 10.85 2.90
CA ALA A 117 38.61 9.43 2.60
C ALA A 117 39.51 8.71 3.61
N THR A 118 39.23 7.44 3.81
CA THR A 118 40.04 6.56 4.66
C THR A 118 41.31 6.14 3.91
N TYR A 119 42.49 6.40 4.47
CA TYR A 119 43.78 5.95 3.95
C TYR A 119 44.53 5.12 5.01
N LEU A 120 45.30 4.10 4.60
CA LEU A 120 46.15 3.28 5.48
C LEU A 120 47.62 3.69 5.30
N LEU A 121 48.37 3.82 6.41
CA LEU A 121 49.76 4.30 6.38
C LEU A 121 50.82 3.20 6.12
N ASP A 122 50.49 1.90 6.28
CA ASP A 122 51.48 0.81 6.19
C ASP A 122 51.30 -0.08 4.95
N GLY A 123 52.05 0.28 3.90
CA GLY A 123 52.89 -0.56 3.01
C GLY A 123 52.43 -1.89 2.38
N THR A 124 51.28 -2.48 2.71
CA THR A 124 50.95 -3.86 2.31
C THR A 124 49.83 -3.99 1.28
N PHE A 125 49.13 -2.91 0.95
CA PHE A 125 48.16 -2.87 -0.15
C PHE A 125 48.61 -1.88 -1.22
N SER A 126 49.00 -2.40 -2.39
CA SER A 126 49.36 -1.61 -3.55
C SER A 126 48.11 -1.00 -4.23
N CYS A 127 47.50 0.02 -3.64
CA CYS A 127 46.98 1.10 -4.47
C CYS A 127 48.20 1.96 -4.84
N GLY A 128 48.45 2.23 -6.12
CA GLY A 128 49.63 2.95 -6.60
C GLY A 128 49.65 4.42 -6.14
N LEU A 129 49.85 4.64 -4.84
CA LEU A 129 49.93 5.96 -4.22
C LEU A 129 51.22 6.65 -4.64
N VAL A 130 51.10 7.92 -5.03
CA VAL A 130 52.25 8.84 -5.00
C VAL A 130 52.61 9.01 -3.51
N PRO A 131 53.85 8.72 -3.08
CA PRO A 131 54.25 8.69 -1.66
C PRO A 131 54.07 10.00 -0.87
N SER A 132 53.69 11.10 -1.53
CA SER A 132 53.50 12.41 -0.92
C SER A 132 52.10 12.64 -0.31
N GLN A 133 51.12 11.76 -0.54
CA GLN A 133 49.71 11.98 -0.12
C GLN A 133 49.20 11.10 1.04
N ALA A 134 50.00 10.15 1.53
CA ALA A 134 49.61 9.19 2.59
C ALA A 134 49.28 9.83 3.97
N LYS A 135 49.40 11.15 4.10
CA LYS A 135 49.17 11.92 5.34
C LYS A 135 47.87 12.73 5.35
N ILE A 136 47.20 12.86 4.20
CA ILE A 136 46.09 13.80 4.02
C ILE A 136 44.75 13.06 4.09
N VAL A 137 43.98 13.34 5.14
CA VAL A 137 42.64 12.75 5.34
C VAL A 137 41.56 13.54 4.58
N LEU A 138 41.75 14.85 4.42
CA LEU A 138 40.79 15.75 3.79
C LEU A 138 41.49 16.62 2.73
N THR A 139 40.98 16.58 1.50
CA THR A 139 41.51 17.37 0.36
C THR A 139 40.44 18.28 -0.21
N ILE A 140 40.86 19.46 -0.66
CA ILE A 140 40.03 20.38 -1.43
C ILE A 140 40.63 20.50 -2.83
N ARG A 141 39.81 20.20 -3.83
CA ARG A 141 40.23 20.07 -5.23
C ARG A 141 39.36 20.95 -6.10
N ASN A 142 39.95 21.62 -7.08
CA ASN A 142 39.19 22.34 -8.10
C ASN A 142 38.53 21.31 -9.05
N LEU A 143 37.23 21.45 -9.38
CA LEU A 143 36.56 20.48 -10.26
C LEU A 143 36.97 20.59 -11.74
N GLY A 144 37.70 21.63 -12.12
CA GLY A 144 38.27 21.78 -13.46
C GLY A 144 39.36 20.75 -13.76
N ASP A 145 40.31 20.56 -12.85
CA ASP A 145 41.47 19.67 -13.04
C ASP A 145 41.56 18.54 -12.00
N LEU A 146 40.74 18.59 -10.95
CA LEU A 146 40.74 17.71 -9.78
C LEU A 146 42.12 17.59 -9.12
N ILE A 147 42.98 18.60 -9.31
CA ILE A 147 44.28 18.72 -8.66
C ILE A 147 44.04 19.27 -7.24
N PRO A 148 44.71 18.75 -6.21
CA PRO A 148 44.64 19.31 -4.86
C PRO A 148 45.06 20.78 -4.87
N THR A 149 44.11 21.68 -4.60
CA THR A 149 44.39 23.11 -4.42
C THR A 149 44.86 23.40 -3.00
N ASP A 150 44.29 22.71 -2.01
CA ASP A 150 44.69 22.75 -0.60
C ASP A 150 44.48 21.37 0.03
N SER A 151 45.40 20.95 0.90
CA SER A 151 45.37 19.66 1.60
C SER A 151 45.53 19.84 3.10
N PHE A 152 44.66 19.20 3.89
CA PHE A 152 44.69 19.29 5.35
C PHE A 152 45.07 17.95 5.96
N ASP A 153 46.20 17.94 6.66
CA ASP A 153 46.58 16.87 7.58
C ASP A 153 45.69 17.02 8.83
N LEU A 154 44.55 16.33 8.85
CA LEU A 154 43.72 16.30 10.04
C LEU A 154 44.49 15.56 11.15
N LEU A 155 44.85 16.30 12.21
CA LEU A 155 45.40 15.87 13.51
C LEU A 155 45.87 14.41 13.61
N LYS A 156 47.18 14.24 13.42
CA LYS A 156 48.05 13.19 13.99
C LYS A 156 47.56 12.75 15.39
N TYR A 157 46.96 11.57 15.49
CA TYR A 157 47.05 10.74 16.70
C TYR A 157 46.99 9.25 16.32
N ASN A 158 48.08 8.53 16.57
CA ASN A 158 48.18 7.06 16.65
C ASN A 158 47.83 6.21 15.42
N HIS A 159 47.98 6.69 14.18
CA HIS A 159 47.92 5.83 12.98
C HIS A 159 46.59 5.05 12.80
N THR A 160 45.49 5.50 13.41
CA THR A 160 44.18 4.82 13.36
C THR A 160 43.34 5.29 12.17
N PRO A 161 42.75 4.37 11.38
CA PRO A 161 41.93 4.75 10.23
C PRO A 161 40.62 5.41 10.66
N LEU A 162 40.19 6.43 9.91
CA LEU A 162 38.95 7.17 10.16
C LEU A 162 37.82 6.68 9.25
N HIS A 163 36.61 6.57 9.79
CA HIS A 163 35.40 6.25 9.03
C HIS A 163 34.49 7.48 8.94
N PHE A 164 34.40 8.08 7.76
CA PHE A 164 33.52 9.19 7.41
C PHE A 164 32.14 8.66 7.01
N VAL A 165 31.10 9.21 7.63
CA VAL A 165 29.71 8.78 7.38
C VAL A 165 29.04 9.64 6.32
N ASP A 166 29.31 10.94 6.32
CA ASP A 166 28.66 11.90 5.43
C ASP A 166 29.52 13.16 5.27
N ALA A 167 29.14 14.01 4.30
CA ALA A 167 29.75 15.32 4.10
C ALA A 167 28.71 16.30 3.57
N PHE A 168 28.60 17.47 4.21
CA PHE A 168 27.61 18.46 3.82
C PHE A 168 28.07 19.89 4.10
N LEU A 169 27.47 20.85 3.39
CA LEU A 169 27.72 22.28 3.52
C LEU A 169 26.54 22.94 4.23
N TRP A 170 26.82 23.78 5.23
CA TRP A 170 25.81 24.61 5.90
C TRP A 170 26.41 25.97 6.30
N HIS A 171 25.78 27.07 5.87
CA HIS A 171 26.25 28.45 6.14
C HIS A 171 27.76 28.65 5.95
N GLU A 172 28.27 28.29 4.76
CA GLU A 172 29.70 28.48 4.41
C GLU A 172 30.67 27.65 5.26
N HIS A 173 30.17 26.60 5.92
CA HIS A 173 31.00 25.66 6.66
C HIS A 173 30.74 24.24 6.15
N LEU A 174 31.83 23.50 5.92
CA LEU A 174 31.82 22.11 5.52
C LEU A 174 31.91 21.24 6.76
N PHE A 175 31.04 20.23 6.85
CA PHE A 175 30.95 19.31 7.97
C PHE A 175 31.24 17.89 7.51
N PHE A 176 32.08 17.17 8.26
CA PHE A 176 32.41 15.77 8.00
C PHE A 176 32.25 14.96 9.28
N PRO A 177 31.07 14.36 9.54
CA PRO A 177 30.88 13.44 10.66
C PRO A 177 31.69 12.15 10.45
N TYR A 178 32.43 11.74 11.47
CA TYR A 178 33.30 10.59 11.43
C TYR A 178 33.48 9.93 12.79
N TYR A 179 34.05 8.74 12.82
CA TYR A 179 34.54 8.08 14.02
C TYR A 179 35.85 7.33 13.71
N ARG A 180 36.61 6.95 14.74
CA ARG A 180 37.88 6.23 14.56
C ARG A 180 37.63 4.71 14.61
N LEU A 181 38.31 3.97 13.73
CA LEU A 181 38.28 2.52 13.69
C LEU A 181 39.48 1.93 14.45
N PRO A 182 39.33 0.81 15.18
CA PRO A 182 38.07 0.14 15.50
C PRO A 182 37.31 0.82 16.65
N HIS A 183 37.96 1.74 17.37
CA HIS A 183 37.39 2.42 18.54
C HIS A 183 37.72 3.92 18.54
N GLY A 184 36.71 4.75 18.74
CA GLY A 184 36.89 6.16 18.98
C GLY A 184 35.56 6.90 19.06
N PRO A 185 35.52 8.04 19.77
CA PRO A 185 34.30 8.79 19.91
C PRO A 185 33.85 9.38 18.57
N PRO A 186 32.54 9.38 18.29
CA PRO A 186 32.02 10.03 17.09
C PRO A 186 32.31 11.53 17.19
N SER A 187 32.73 12.12 16.08
CA SER A 187 33.19 13.50 15.99
C SER A 187 32.75 14.11 14.66
N VAL A 188 32.77 15.43 14.55
CA VAL A 188 32.57 16.15 13.30
C VAL A 188 33.75 17.09 13.07
N VAL A 189 34.27 17.09 11.86
CA VAL A 189 35.21 18.13 11.40
C VAL A 189 34.41 19.26 10.81
N VAL A 190 34.77 20.50 11.15
CA VAL A 190 34.18 21.72 10.59
C VAL A 190 35.28 22.56 9.93
N LEU A 191 35.01 22.99 8.70
CA LEU A 191 35.91 23.81 7.89
C LEU A 191 35.17 25.02 7.35
N ASN A 192 35.73 26.21 7.52
CA ASN A 192 35.17 27.43 6.94
C ASN A 192 35.56 27.53 5.46
N SER A 193 34.59 27.72 4.58
CA SER A 193 34.79 27.84 3.13
C SER A 193 35.08 29.27 2.65
N ARG A 194 35.08 30.28 3.54
CA ARG A 194 35.44 31.68 3.22
C ARG A 194 36.86 32.02 3.69
N GLY A 195 37.74 32.40 2.75
CA GLY A 195 39.12 32.86 3.00
C GLY A 195 40.19 31.82 2.66
N HIS A 196 41.43 32.02 3.10
CA HIS A 196 42.40 30.92 3.15
C HIS A 196 41.88 29.91 4.18
N PHE A 197 41.62 28.67 3.77
CA PHE A 197 41.14 27.61 4.65
C PHE A 197 41.97 27.57 5.93
N HIS A 198 41.38 28.04 7.03
CA HIS A 198 41.99 27.96 8.34
C HIS A 198 42.03 26.50 8.81
N THR A 199 42.88 26.21 9.79
CA THR A 199 42.99 24.88 10.41
C THR A 199 41.61 24.30 10.75
N PRO A 200 41.29 23.04 10.37
CA PRO A 200 40.01 22.40 10.69
C PRO A 200 39.74 22.39 12.20
N THR A 201 38.50 22.65 12.59
CA THR A 201 38.04 22.48 13.97
C THR A 201 37.35 21.12 14.13
N GLN A 202 37.52 20.49 15.29
CA GLN A 202 36.91 19.19 15.58
C GLN A 202 36.01 19.32 16.80
N VAL A 203 34.79 18.77 16.69
CA VAL A 203 33.83 18.70 17.79
C VAL A 203 33.47 17.25 18.05
N ARG A 204 33.54 16.81 19.31
CA ARG A 204 33.14 15.47 19.74
C ARG A 204 31.64 15.42 19.98
N LEU A 205 31.01 14.36 19.47
CA LEU A 205 29.58 14.12 19.56
C LEU A 205 29.32 13.08 20.66
N SER A 206 28.26 13.26 21.44
CA SER A 206 27.78 12.25 22.38
C SER A 206 26.26 12.14 22.29
N CYS A 207 25.80 10.94 21.96
CA CYS A 207 24.39 10.53 21.93
C CYS A 207 24.18 9.40 22.97
N GLY A 208 24.22 9.77 24.26
CA GLY A 208 24.35 8.79 25.34
C GLY A 208 25.70 8.03 25.31
N CYS A 209 25.66 6.71 25.52
CA CYS A 209 26.86 5.83 25.56
C CYS A 209 27.27 5.24 24.20
N ARG A 210 26.74 5.74 23.08
CA ARG A 210 26.91 5.14 21.75
C ARG A 210 28.16 5.64 21.03
N GLY A 211 28.91 4.72 20.42
CA GLY A 211 30.27 4.97 19.90
C GLY A 211 30.37 5.13 18.38
N HIS A 212 29.39 4.66 17.60
CA HIS A 212 29.45 4.71 16.13
C HIS A 212 28.30 5.54 15.55
N ILE A 213 28.53 6.17 14.39
CA ILE A 213 27.48 6.81 13.59
C ILE A 213 27.17 5.86 12.42
N LEU A 214 25.91 5.48 12.24
CA LEU A 214 25.44 4.58 11.18
C LEU A 214 24.91 5.34 9.96
N ALA A 215 24.14 6.40 10.20
CA ALA A 215 23.49 7.19 9.17
C ALA A 215 23.40 8.67 9.57
N SER A 216 23.23 9.54 8.58
CA SER A 216 23.29 10.99 8.72
C SER A 216 22.24 11.66 7.82
N SER A 217 21.60 12.71 8.32
CA SER A 217 20.72 13.59 7.56
C SER A 217 20.81 15.02 8.08
N ILE A 218 20.97 15.99 7.17
CA ILE A 218 20.97 17.42 7.52
C ILE A 218 19.54 18.01 7.42
N LEU A 219 19.17 18.87 8.37
CA LEU A 219 18.00 19.75 8.31
C LEU A 219 18.45 21.22 8.18
N PRO A 220 18.81 21.67 6.97
CA PRO A 220 19.51 22.94 6.80
C PRO A 220 18.64 24.15 7.22
N GLN A 221 17.32 24.04 7.04
CA GLN A 221 16.36 25.11 7.35
C GLN A 221 16.20 25.39 8.84
N GLN A 222 16.38 24.37 9.70
CA GLN A 222 16.24 24.49 11.16
C GLN A 222 17.61 24.49 11.86
N GLY A 223 18.71 24.37 11.11
CA GLY A 223 20.05 24.34 11.67
C GLY A 223 20.35 23.10 12.50
N PHE A 224 19.71 21.96 12.19
CA PHE A 224 19.98 20.69 12.88
C PHE A 224 20.68 19.68 11.97
N TRP A 225 21.48 18.83 12.58
CA TRP A 225 22.00 17.60 11.99
C TRP A 225 21.49 16.40 12.78
N ALA A 226 20.86 15.46 12.08
CA ALA A 226 20.36 14.21 12.65
C ALA A 226 21.34 13.08 12.36
N GLY A 227 21.75 12.37 13.41
CA GLY A 227 22.60 11.18 13.30
C GLY A 227 21.96 9.99 13.98
N VAL A 228 22.09 8.81 13.36
CA VAL A 228 21.79 7.52 14.00
C VAL A 228 23.07 6.98 14.61
N PHE A 229 23.04 6.72 15.90
CA PHE A 229 24.18 6.24 16.67
C PHE A 229 23.92 4.80 17.12
N ALA A 230 24.98 4.00 17.17
CA ALA A 230 24.93 2.62 17.66
C ALA A 230 25.93 2.40 18.79
N ASN A 231 25.58 1.50 19.70
CA ASN A 231 26.44 1.12 20.79
C ASN A 231 27.65 0.32 20.29
N GLN A 232 28.76 0.43 21.01
CA GLN A 232 30.00 -0.24 20.67
C GLN A 232 29.97 -1.66 21.26
N THR A 233 30.05 -2.68 20.40
CA THR A 233 30.00 -4.11 20.75
C THR A 233 31.29 -4.61 21.41
N GLU A 234 31.72 -3.96 22.50
CA GLU A 234 32.76 -4.49 23.40
C GLU A 234 32.28 -4.66 24.84
N ARG A 235 31.09 -4.16 25.21
CA ARG A 235 30.43 -4.62 26.43
C ARG A 235 29.71 -5.93 26.14
N PRO A 236 29.88 -6.96 26.98
CA PRO A 236 29.17 -8.21 26.80
C PRO A 236 27.66 -7.93 26.84
N ALA A 237 26.93 -8.56 25.92
CA ALA A 237 25.55 -8.24 25.54
C ALA A 237 24.49 -8.37 26.67
N TRP A 238 24.88 -8.73 27.88
CA TRP A 238 24.05 -8.69 29.09
C TRP A 238 24.04 -7.31 29.79
N ALA A 239 24.96 -6.39 29.45
CA ALA A 239 25.12 -5.11 30.14
C ALA A 239 24.38 -3.92 29.49
N VAL A 240 23.77 -4.12 28.31
CA VAL A 240 22.98 -3.11 27.59
C VAL A 240 21.70 -3.81 27.13
N PRO A 241 20.51 -3.36 27.57
CA PRO A 241 19.26 -3.95 27.10
C PRO A 241 19.14 -3.84 25.58
N ALA A 242 18.67 -4.90 24.89
CA ALA A 242 18.59 -4.96 23.42
C ALA A 242 17.80 -3.81 22.78
N TRP A 243 16.91 -3.16 23.55
CA TRP A 243 16.13 -2.00 23.12
C TRP A 243 16.93 -0.69 23.08
N ASP A 244 18.10 -0.59 23.73
CA ASP A 244 18.94 0.62 23.83
C ASP A 244 20.19 0.58 22.91
N ASN A 245 20.16 -0.27 21.88
CA ASN A 245 21.30 -0.49 20.99
C ASN A 245 21.55 0.67 20.02
N THR A 246 20.49 1.26 19.47
CA THR A 246 20.59 2.38 18.53
C THR A 246 19.77 3.57 19.01
N ALA A 247 20.15 4.77 18.58
CA ALA A 247 19.39 5.98 18.88
C ALA A 247 19.53 7.02 17.78
N LEU A 248 18.49 7.82 17.64
CA LEU A 248 18.50 9.06 16.90
C LEU A 248 18.92 10.21 17.83
N CYS A 249 19.84 11.07 17.39
CA CYS A 249 20.17 12.32 18.06
C CYS A 249 20.21 13.50 17.08
N LEU A 250 19.67 14.64 17.50
CA LEU A 250 19.73 15.91 16.77
C LEU A 250 20.73 16.87 17.43
N PHE A 251 21.68 17.37 16.63
CA PHE A 251 22.71 18.32 17.04
C PHE A 251 22.51 19.67 16.38
N ASP A 252 22.75 20.73 17.13
CA ASP A 252 22.66 22.11 16.66
C ASP A 252 23.92 22.47 15.85
N LEU A 253 23.74 22.78 14.57
CA LEU A 253 24.81 23.14 13.65
C LEU A 253 25.44 24.51 13.95
N ALA A 254 24.71 25.44 14.57
CA ALA A 254 25.28 26.72 14.98
C ALA A 254 26.31 26.51 16.10
N PHE A 255 26.00 25.61 17.06
CA PHE A 255 26.96 25.22 18.10
C PHE A 255 28.21 24.56 17.50
N LEU A 256 28.03 23.67 16.52
CA LEU A 256 29.14 23.00 15.84
C LEU A 256 30.01 23.98 15.05
N ARG A 257 29.41 24.98 14.40
CA ARG A 257 30.09 26.07 13.67
C ARG A 257 30.93 26.95 14.60
N ASP A 258 30.37 27.40 15.72
CA ASP A 258 30.99 28.38 16.62
C ASP A 258 32.11 27.78 17.50
N ALA A 259 32.54 26.56 17.21
CA ALA A 259 33.67 25.89 17.85
C ALA A 259 35.02 26.37 17.28
N THR A 260 35.29 27.67 17.28
CA THR A 260 36.59 28.24 16.89
C THR A 260 37.49 28.44 18.11
N PHE A 261 38.50 27.59 18.32
CA PHE A 261 39.65 27.91 19.18
C PHE A 261 40.85 28.28 18.32
N HIS A 262 41.52 29.39 18.67
CA HIS A 262 42.87 29.68 18.18
C HIS A 262 43.81 28.57 18.65
N TYR A 263 44.46 27.89 17.70
CA TYR A 263 45.57 26.98 17.98
C TYR A 263 46.67 27.75 18.72
N ARG A 264 46.74 27.61 20.05
CA ARG A 264 47.85 28.11 20.87
C ARG A 264 48.70 26.90 21.22
N LYS A 265 49.98 26.93 20.80
CA LYS A 265 50.94 25.81 20.73
C LYS A 265 51.24 25.08 22.05
N ASP A 266 50.64 25.45 23.19
CA ASP A 266 51.14 25.11 24.53
C ASP A 266 50.13 24.45 25.50
N VAL A 267 48.98 23.92 25.05
CA VAL A 267 48.09 23.16 25.96
C VAL A 267 47.51 21.91 25.29
N ASP A 268 47.86 20.76 25.83
CA ASP A 268 47.59 19.38 25.35
C ASP A 268 46.14 18.90 25.60
N LYS A 269 45.17 19.78 25.41
CA LYS A 269 43.76 19.61 25.85
C LYS A 269 42.96 20.73 25.13
N TRP A 270 41.76 20.63 24.53
CA TRP A 270 40.53 19.88 24.81
C TRP A 270 39.67 19.76 23.50
N GLU A 271 39.08 18.59 23.23
CA GLU A 271 37.96 18.45 22.26
C GLU A 271 36.69 19.09 22.86
N ARG A 272 35.96 19.94 22.13
CA ARG A 272 34.66 20.47 22.59
C ARG A 272 33.61 19.36 22.43
N VAL A 273 32.87 19.03 23.49
CA VAL A 273 31.85 17.96 23.47
C VAL A 273 30.46 18.57 23.36
N GLN A 274 29.68 18.17 22.36
CA GLN A 274 28.24 18.41 22.34
C GLN A 274 27.54 17.15 22.83
N GLN A 275 27.10 17.15 24.09
CA GLN A 275 26.36 16.04 24.68
C GLN A 275 24.87 16.24 24.45
N LYS A 276 24.22 15.23 23.91
CA LYS A 276 22.78 15.17 23.70
C LYS A 276 22.23 13.85 24.23
N SER A 277 21.07 13.92 24.88
CA SER A 277 20.25 12.75 25.16
C SER A 277 19.67 12.19 23.86
N PRO A 278 19.51 10.86 23.74
CA PRO A 278 18.76 10.24 22.66
C PRO A 278 17.42 10.94 22.44
N THR A 279 17.16 11.39 21.21
CA THR A 279 15.85 11.89 20.81
C THR A 279 14.86 10.74 20.72
N LEU A 280 15.29 9.61 20.15
CA LEU A 280 14.52 8.37 20.09
C LEU A 280 15.48 7.19 20.29
N ILE A 281 15.07 6.21 21.09
CA ILE A 281 15.80 4.96 21.31
C ILE A 281 15.03 3.84 20.60
N HIS A 282 15.74 3.00 19.86
CA HIS A 282 15.17 1.86 19.16
C HIS A 282 16.20 0.73 19.06
N SER A 283 15.74 -0.50 18.86
CA SER A 283 16.59 -1.69 18.85
C SER A 283 17.64 -1.68 17.74
N ASP A 284 17.30 -1.16 16.56
CA ASP A 284 18.03 -1.54 15.35
C ASP A 284 17.94 -0.54 14.17
N LEU A 285 17.98 0.76 14.44
CA LEU A 285 18.03 1.79 13.39
C LEU A 285 19.28 1.66 12.52
N SER A 286 19.10 1.71 11.20
CA SER A 286 20.15 1.60 10.18
C SER A 286 20.23 2.83 9.27
N ALA A 287 19.14 3.58 9.09
CA ALA A 287 19.04 4.69 8.16
C ALA A 287 18.26 5.88 8.75
N VAL A 288 18.54 7.09 8.27
CA VAL A 288 17.77 8.29 8.62
C VAL A 288 17.63 9.23 7.45
N TYR A 289 16.44 9.81 7.30
CA TYR A 289 16.21 11.01 6.50
C TYR A 289 15.26 11.93 7.25
N ALA A 290 15.69 13.16 7.46
CA ALA A 290 14.93 14.14 8.22
C ALA A 290 14.60 15.35 7.36
N THR A 291 13.37 15.83 7.47
CA THR A 291 12.86 16.96 6.71
C THR A 291 11.96 17.82 7.58
N VAL A 292 11.60 18.99 7.07
CA VAL A 292 10.72 19.94 7.74
C VAL A 292 9.47 20.10 6.90
N VAL A 293 8.33 19.75 7.47
CA VAL A 293 7.02 19.93 6.83
C VAL A 293 6.13 20.72 7.76
N LEU A 294 5.52 21.78 7.25
CA LEU A 294 4.73 22.75 8.02
C LEU A 294 5.39 23.24 9.33
N ASN A 295 6.71 23.46 9.34
CA ASN A 295 7.46 23.87 10.54
C ASN A 295 7.50 22.82 11.67
N LYS A 296 7.16 21.56 11.37
CA LYS A 296 7.45 20.38 12.21
C LYS A 296 8.59 19.58 11.59
N ILE A 297 9.41 18.97 12.44
CA ILE A 297 10.48 18.08 11.99
C ILE A 297 9.87 16.68 11.83
N VAL A 298 9.99 16.12 10.63
CA VAL A 298 9.61 14.73 10.34
C VAL A 298 10.86 13.93 10.05
N VAL A 299 11.00 12.80 10.71
CA VAL A 299 12.14 11.90 10.59
C VAL A 299 11.65 10.55 10.10
N PHE A 300 12.18 10.12 8.96
CA PHE A 300 12.02 8.77 8.44
C PHE A 300 13.24 7.95 8.85
N LEU A 301 13.00 6.78 9.39
CA LEU A 301 14.03 5.89 9.93
C LEU A 301 13.91 4.53 9.26
N GLY A 302 15.03 4.01 8.78
CA GLY A 302 15.12 2.62 8.34
C GLY A 302 15.68 1.76 9.46
N THR A 303 15.24 0.52 9.54
CA THR A 303 15.73 -0.47 10.51
C THR A 303 16.56 -1.56 9.83
N SER A 304 17.29 -2.33 10.64
CA SER A 304 18.10 -3.44 10.15
C SER A 304 17.27 -4.68 9.78
N ASN A 305 16.03 -4.77 10.27
CA ASN A 305 15.06 -5.81 9.90
C ASN A 305 14.10 -5.40 8.76
N GLY A 306 14.35 -4.28 8.06
CA GLY A 306 13.60 -3.94 6.84
C GLY A 306 12.31 -3.12 7.04
N GLN A 307 12.15 -2.45 8.17
CA GLN A 307 11.03 -1.53 8.42
C GLN A 307 11.40 -0.08 8.07
N LEU A 308 10.42 0.65 7.56
CA LEU A 308 10.45 2.10 7.39
C LEU A 308 9.52 2.75 8.40
N LEU A 309 10.10 3.46 9.37
CA LEU A 309 9.39 4.16 10.43
C LEU A 309 9.28 5.65 10.11
N LYS A 310 8.19 6.28 10.56
CA LYS A 310 7.99 7.73 10.54
C LYS A 310 7.80 8.25 11.95
N VAL A 311 8.50 9.33 12.25
CA VAL A 311 8.48 9.99 13.55
C VAL A 311 8.33 11.50 13.34
N ILE A 312 7.46 12.13 14.10
CA ILE A 312 7.23 13.57 14.09
C ILE A 312 7.70 14.12 15.42
N LEU A 313 8.58 15.12 15.37
CA LEU A 313 9.08 15.79 16.57
C LEU A 313 8.22 17.02 16.88
N ASN A 314 7.86 17.17 18.15
CA ASN A 314 7.19 18.36 18.65
C ASN A 314 8.17 19.55 18.77
N LYS A 315 7.69 20.70 19.26
CA LYS A 315 8.53 21.91 19.43
C LYS A 315 9.69 21.75 20.42
N ASN A 316 9.58 20.79 21.34
CA ASN A 316 10.62 20.46 22.32
C ASN A 316 11.61 19.41 21.79
N LEU A 317 11.49 19.01 20.51
CA LEU A 317 12.24 17.91 19.89
C LEU A 317 11.94 16.54 20.51
N GLU A 318 10.78 16.37 21.14
CA GLU A 318 10.33 15.07 21.64
C GLU A 318 9.57 14.32 20.53
N PRO A 319 9.84 13.02 20.31
CA PRO A 319 9.16 12.25 19.28
C PRO A 319 7.75 11.83 19.70
N ASN A 320 6.86 11.71 18.72
CA ASN A 320 5.64 10.91 18.86
C ASN A 320 5.95 9.40 18.79
N CYS A 321 4.92 8.56 18.99
CA CYS A 321 5.07 7.13 18.76
C CYS A 321 5.44 6.86 17.29
N PRO A 322 6.51 6.08 17.00
CA PRO A 322 6.88 5.76 15.63
C PRO A 322 5.76 5.01 14.88
N GLU A 323 5.42 5.49 13.69
CA GLU A 323 4.48 4.85 12.76
C GLU A 323 5.24 3.96 11.78
N ILE A 324 4.80 2.71 11.58
CA ILE A 324 5.37 1.83 10.55
C ILE A 324 4.68 2.16 9.22
N LEU A 325 5.43 2.75 8.27
CA LEU A 325 4.92 3.05 6.94
C LEU A 325 5.01 1.85 5.99
N HIS A 326 6.01 0.99 6.19
CA HIS A 326 6.24 -0.19 5.35
C HIS A 326 7.19 -1.18 6.03
N GLU A 327 7.04 -2.46 5.69
CA GLU A 327 7.87 -3.57 6.13
C GLU A 327 8.21 -4.46 4.93
N ILE A 328 9.50 -4.79 4.77
CA ILE A 328 10.00 -5.67 3.72
C ILE A 328 9.82 -7.13 4.16
N GLU A 329 9.16 -7.96 3.34
CA GLU A 329 8.81 -9.35 3.69
C GLU A 329 10.03 -10.23 4.01
N GLU A 330 11.16 -10.02 3.34
CA GLU A 330 12.40 -10.79 3.57
C GLU A 330 13.27 -10.26 4.74
N GLU A 331 12.76 -9.30 5.53
CA GLU A 331 13.45 -8.66 6.66
C GLU A 331 14.86 -8.11 6.34
N THR A 332 15.06 -7.59 5.12
CA THR A 332 16.40 -7.14 4.68
C THR A 332 16.76 -5.73 5.19
N PRO A 333 18.02 -5.47 5.61
CA PRO A 333 18.40 -4.17 6.15
C PRO A 333 18.18 -3.00 5.18
N VAL A 334 17.54 -1.95 5.67
CA VAL A 334 17.40 -0.70 4.92
C VAL A 334 18.76 -0.03 4.76
N PHE A 335 19.09 0.40 3.53
CA PHE A 335 20.35 1.09 3.27
C PHE A 335 20.41 2.43 4.05
N PRO A 336 21.57 2.82 4.61
CA PRO A 336 21.70 4.01 5.47
C PRO A 336 21.26 5.35 4.88
N LYS A 337 21.09 5.42 3.54
CA LYS A 337 20.74 6.64 2.81
C LYS A 337 19.34 6.53 2.21
N LEU A 338 18.39 7.18 2.86
CA LEU A 338 17.01 7.37 2.39
C LEU A 338 16.88 8.67 1.60
N ALA A 339 15.89 8.74 0.70
CA ALA A 339 15.64 9.95 -0.10
C ALA A 339 14.16 10.12 -0.44
N LEU A 340 13.63 11.33 -0.24
CA LEU A 340 12.30 11.70 -0.73
C LEU A 340 12.26 11.74 -2.26
N ASP A 341 11.10 11.40 -2.82
CA ASP A 341 10.84 11.62 -4.23
C ASP A 341 10.86 13.14 -4.53
N PRO A 342 11.72 13.57 -5.46
CA PRO A 342 11.98 14.97 -5.73
C PRO A 342 10.98 15.55 -6.71
N VAL A 343 10.16 14.72 -7.37
CA VAL A 343 9.04 15.12 -8.21
C VAL A 343 7.81 15.25 -7.33
N ASP A 344 7.60 14.26 -6.47
CA ASP A 344 6.42 14.13 -5.63
C ASP A 344 6.83 13.79 -4.20
N SER A 345 7.03 14.82 -3.39
CA SER A 345 7.47 14.69 -1.99
C SER A 345 6.46 13.99 -1.08
N ASN A 346 5.33 13.50 -1.61
CA ASN A 346 4.46 12.55 -0.92
C ASN A 346 5.02 11.13 -0.91
N TYR A 347 6.15 10.87 -1.57
CA TYR A 347 6.78 9.55 -1.60
C TYR A 347 8.23 9.60 -1.14
N ILE A 348 8.70 8.48 -0.61
CA ILE A 348 10.08 8.22 -0.19
C ILE A 348 10.57 6.94 -0.85
N TYR A 349 11.83 6.95 -1.29
CA TYR A 349 12.49 5.77 -1.81
C TYR A 349 13.14 4.99 -0.67
N LEU A 350 12.73 3.73 -0.54
CA LEU A 350 13.32 2.74 0.34
C LEU A 350 14.16 1.79 -0.50
N ALA A 351 15.39 1.52 -0.07
CA ALA A 351 16.28 0.59 -0.75
C ALA A 351 16.82 -0.44 0.22
N SER A 352 16.81 -1.69 -0.19
CA SER A 352 17.45 -2.84 0.47
C SER A 352 18.39 -3.54 -0.49
N ALA A 353 19.06 -4.60 -0.03
CA ALA A 353 20.03 -5.35 -0.84
C ALA A 353 19.45 -5.83 -2.19
N ASN A 354 18.16 -6.17 -2.22
CA ASN A 354 17.51 -6.87 -3.32
C ASN A 354 16.43 -6.04 -4.02
N GLU A 355 15.95 -4.95 -3.42
CA GLU A 355 14.86 -4.16 -3.99
C GLU A 355 14.98 -2.65 -3.71
N VAL A 356 14.32 -1.85 -4.55
CA VAL A 356 14.08 -0.42 -4.33
C VAL A 356 12.59 -0.16 -4.52
N ARG A 357 11.91 0.37 -3.51
CA ARG A 357 10.47 0.67 -3.51
C ARG A 357 10.20 2.16 -3.31
N ARG A 358 9.11 2.63 -3.91
CA ARG A 358 8.57 3.99 -3.76
C ARG A 358 7.36 3.93 -2.84
N ILE A 359 7.45 4.54 -1.66
CA ILE A 359 6.49 4.38 -0.56
C ILE A 359 5.86 5.74 -0.24
N GLN A 360 4.55 5.79 -0.01
CA GLN A 360 3.86 7.01 0.36
C GLN A 360 4.22 7.43 1.80
N VAL A 361 4.51 8.71 2.02
CA VAL A 361 5.02 9.23 3.31
C VAL A 361 3.96 9.43 4.39
N ALA A 362 2.67 9.29 4.03
CA ALA A 362 1.56 9.36 4.97
C ALA A 362 0.31 8.69 4.37
N ASN A 363 -0.45 7.98 5.20
CA ASN A 363 -1.75 7.42 4.86
C ASN A 363 -2.86 8.20 5.59
N CYS A 364 -3.26 9.34 5.04
CA CYS A 364 -4.24 10.23 5.67
C CYS A 364 -5.65 9.64 5.77
N SER A 365 -5.95 8.55 5.05
CA SER A 365 -7.23 7.83 5.14
C SER A 365 -7.41 7.05 6.43
N ASN A 366 -6.35 6.84 7.22
CA ASN A 366 -6.44 6.19 8.53
C ASN A 366 -7.16 7.06 9.58
N TYR A 367 -7.28 8.36 9.34
CA TYR A 367 -7.99 9.28 10.24
C TYR A 367 -9.44 9.39 9.79
N VAL A 368 -10.38 9.04 10.68
CA VAL A 368 -11.82 8.94 10.32
C VAL A 368 -12.62 10.15 10.83
N SER A 369 -12.10 10.88 11.82
CA SER A 369 -12.66 12.16 12.28
C SER A 369 -11.67 13.33 12.23
N HIS A 370 -12.18 14.57 12.23
CA HIS A 370 -11.36 15.78 12.34
C HIS A 370 -10.51 15.77 13.62
N SER A 371 -11.05 15.21 14.71
CA SER A 371 -10.36 15.08 15.98
C SER A 371 -9.16 14.12 15.88
N ASP A 372 -9.32 13.01 15.17
CA ASP A 372 -8.25 12.00 15.00
C ASP A 372 -7.11 12.53 14.13
N CYS A 373 -7.42 13.30 13.09
CA CYS A 373 -6.39 13.92 12.24
C CYS A 373 -5.62 15.01 12.98
N LEU A 374 -6.30 15.82 13.81
CA LEU A 374 -5.64 16.83 14.63
C LEU A 374 -4.80 16.20 15.74
N SER A 375 -5.25 15.10 16.35
CA SER A 375 -4.50 14.41 17.40
C SER A 375 -3.28 13.66 16.86
N ALA A 376 -3.33 13.17 15.62
CA ALA A 376 -2.19 12.54 14.96
C ALA A 376 -1.06 13.52 14.66
N GLU A 377 -1.36 14.81 14.59
CA GLU A 377 -0.38 15.89 14.45
C GLU A 377 0.53 15.78 13.19
N ASP A 378 0.11 14.98 12.20
CA ASP A 378 0.87 14.66 11.00
C ASP A 378 0.95 15.82 10.00
N PRO A 379 2.13 16.42 9.78
CA PRO A 379 2.29 17.56 8.88
C PRO A 379 2.28 17.16 7.40
N TYR A 380 1.95 15.92 7.04
CA TYR A 380 1.61 15.54 5.67
C TYR A 380 0.12 15.42 5.42
N CYS A 381 -0.73 15.43 6.46
CA CYS A 381 -2.17 15.31 6.35
C CYS A 381 -2.87 16.62 6.71
N GLU A 382 -3.84 17.03 5.88
CA GLU A 382 -4.67 18.21 6.12
C GLU A 382 -6.16 17.87 6.01
N TRP A 383 -6.96 18.49 6.88
CA TRP A 383 -8.40 18.36 6.86
C TRP A 383 -9.04 19.40 5.95
N CYS A 384 -9.80 18.95 4.95
CA CYS A 384 -10.57 19.86 4.11
C CYS A 384 -11.98 20.04 4.68
N HIS A 385 -12.21 21.15 5.38
CA HIS A 385 -13.53 21.53 5.93
C HIS A 385 -14.65 21.64 4.87
N LEU A 386 -14.29 21.84 3.60
CA LEU A 386 -15.25 22.02 2.49
C LEU A 386 -15.77 20.70 1.92
N THR A 387 -15.00 19.63 2.03
CA THR A 387 -15.36 18.30 1.49
C THR A 387 -15.57 17.26 2.58
N ASN A 388 -15.26 17.60 3.84
CA ASN A 388 -15.27 16.68 4.97
C ASN A 388 -14.39 15.43 4.71
N ARG A 389 -13.29 15.62 3.97
CA ARG A 389 -12.32 14.58 3.56
C ARG A 389 -10.88 15.06 3.80
N TYR A 390 -9.97 14.10 3.94
CA TYR A 390 -8.54 14.31 4.22
C TYR A 390 -7.72 14.28 2.93
N PHE A 391 -6.67 15.08 2.87
CA PHE A 391 -5.76 15.09 1.75
C PHE A 391 -4.30 15.22 2.21
N LEU A 392 -3.37 14.76 1.37
CA LEU A 392 -1.95 15.06 1.51
C LEU A 392 -1.70 16.55 1.26
N ILE A 393 -0.77 17.17 1.98
CA ILE A 393 -0.51 18.63 1.94
C ILE A 393 -0.06 19.19 0.58
N PHE A 394 0.37 18.35 -0.35
CA PHE A 394 0.64 18.75 -1.73
C PHE A 394 -0.60 18.72 -2.65
N HIS A 395 -1.78 18.37 -2.12
CA HIS A 395 -3.06 18.63 -2.77
C HIS A 395 -3.48 20.07 -2.51
N ILE A 396 -3.61 20.84 -3.60
CA ILE A 396 -4.05 22.22 -3.52
C ILE A 396 -5.54 22.25 -3.15
N CYS A 397 -5.86 22.81 -1.99
CA CYS A 397 -7.22 23.20 -1.62
C CYS A 397 -7.58 24.48 -2.40
N MET A 398 -8.10 24.37 -3.63
CA MET A 398 -8.52 25.55 -4.39
C MET A 398 -9.95 25.99 -4.06
N GLN A 399 -10.14 27.28 -3.78
CA GLN A 399 -11.44 27.91 -3.97
C GLN A 399 -11.84 27.80 -5.45
N LYS A 400 -13.06 27.32 -5.73
CA LYS A 400 -13.75 27.70 -6.98
C LYS A 400 -13.98 29.21 -6.96
N LYS A 401 -13.09 30.00 -7.57
CA LYS A 401 -13.35 31.41 -7.88
C LYS A 401 -13.31 31.63 -9.40
N HIS A 402 -14.38 32.17 -9.95
CA HIS A 402 -14.45 32.62 -11.33
C HIS A 402 -13.60 33.90 -11.48
N ILE A 403 -12.36 33.80 -11.98
CA ILE A 403 -11.44 34.94 -12.05
C ILE A 403 -11.85 35.88 -13.19
N PHE A 404 -12.38 37.05 -12.85
CA PHE A 404 -12.79 38.06 -13.81
C PHE A 404 -12.06 39.40 -13.63
N ARG A 405 -11.22 39.70 -14.64
CA ARG A 405 -10.77 41.05 -15.02
C ARG A 405 -9.85 41.82 -14.07
N LYS A 406 -8.72 41.20 -13.72
CA LYS A 406 -7.38 41.69 -14.06
C LYS A 406 -6.51 40.44 -14.00
N GLY A 407 -5.70 40.23 -15.03
CA GLY A 407 -4.97 38.98 -15.23
C GLY A 407 -3.90 38.84 -14.17
N GLU A 408 -4.28 38.45 -12.96
CA GLU A 408 -3.41 38.19 -11.83
C GLU A 408 -4.06 37.05 -11.02
N VAL A 409 -3.52 35.85 -11.17
CA VAL A 409 -3.92 34.68 -10.42
C VAL A 409 -2.98 34.59 -9.22
N ILE A 410 -3.55 34.48 -8.03
CA ILE A 410 -2.80 34.25 -6.80
C ILE A 410 -2.78 32.75 -6.55
N ILE A 411 -1.57 32.17 -6.52
CA ILE A 411 -1.35 30.79 -6.13
C ILE A 411 -0.94 30.82 -4.66
N GLU A 412 -1.69 30.12 -3.83
CA GLU A 412 -1.34 29.87 -2.44
C GLU A 412 -0.53 28.59 -2.33
N GLY A 413 0.54 28.61 -1.56
CA GLY A 413 1.55 27.57 -1.46
C GLY A 413 2.55 27.92 -0.37
N ARG A 414 3.78 27.41 -0.44
CA ARG A 414 4.85 27.72 0.52
C ARG A 414 6.19 27.81 -0.23
N ASN A 415 7.15 28.55 0.32
CA ASN A 415 8.52 28.76 -0.20
C ASN A 415 8.64 29.62 -1.49
N PHE A 416 7.63 30.42 -1.86
CA PHE A 416 7.70 31.19 -3.10
C PHE A 416 8.74 32.31 -3.12
N THR A 417 9.21 32.78 -1.97
CA THR A 417 10.20 33.87 -1.93
C THR A 417 11.66 33.41 -2.01
N LYS A 418 11.93 32.11 -1.89
CA LYS A 418 13.29 31.54 -1.91
C LYS A 418 13.78 31.11 -3.31
N GLU A 419 12.89 31.04 -4.29
CA GLU A 419 13.20 30.60 -5.66
C GLU A 419 13.36 31.80 -6.60
N LEU A 420 14.52 31.90 -7.27
CA LEU A 420 14.92 33.08 -8.06
C LEU A 420 14.35 33.10 -9.50
N ASP A 421 13.73 32.02 -9.98
CA ASP A 421 13.25 31.89 -11.36
C ASP A 421 11.96 31.05 -11.46
N LEU A 422 10.92 31.48 -10.73
CA LEU A 422 9.59 30.86 -10.76
C LEU A 422 8.86 31.18 -12.07
N LYS A 423 8.40 30.13 -12.74
CA LYS A 423 7.66 30.17 -14.00
C LYS A 423 6.33 29.47 -13.84
N VAL A 424 5.29 30.01 -14.45
CA VAL A 424 3.99 29.34 -14.53
C VAL A 424 3.81 28.81 -15.94
N VAL A 425 3.56 27.51 -16.06
CA VAL A 425 3.37 26.82 -17.33
C VAL A 425 1.88 26.58 -17.54
N LEU A 426 1.37 27.02 -18.69
CA LEU A 426 0.01 26.79 -19.14
C LEU A 426 -0.01 25.78 -20.30
N THR A 427 -0.87 24.77 -20.21
CA THR A 427 -1.11 23.78 -21.27
C THR A 427 -2.60 23.74 -21.62
N GLY A 428 -2.94 24.02 -22.88
CA GLY A 428 -4.32 23.97 -23.37
C GLY A 428 -4.72 22.58 -23.89
N SER A 429 -6.01 22.27 -23.87
CA SER A 429 -6.56 21.00 -24.33
C SER A 429 -6.49 20.80 -25.85
N GLY A 430 -6.27 21.87 -26.62
CA GLY A 430 -6.37 21.85 -28.10
C GLY A 430 -5.12 22.30 -28.88
N GLY A 431 -3.96 22.51 -28.26
CA GLY A 431 -2.75 22.96 -28.98
C GLY A 431 -1.43 22.49 -28.36
N CYS A 432 -0.54 21.93 -29.20
CA CYS A 432 0.75 21.34 -28.81
C CYS A 432 1.84 22.33 -28.32
N LYS A 433 1.56 23.63 -28.13
CA LYS A 433 2.54 24.61 -27.65
C LYS A 433 2.29 25.00 -26.19
N ARG A 434 3.29 24.80 -25.33
CA ARG A 434 3.30 25.24 -23.92
C ARG A 434 3.52 26.75 -23.85
N GLU A 435 2.70 27.46 -23.07
CA GLU A 435 2.90 28.88 -22.78
C GLU A 435 3.56 29.02 -21.41
N ILE A 436 4.70 29.72 -21.35
CA ILE A 436 5.50 29.89 -20.12
C ILE A 436 5.45 31.36 -19.72
N ILE A 437 5.06 31.62 -18.47
CA ILE A 437 4.95 32.96 -17.90
C ILE A 437 5.99 33.11 -16.80
N SER A 438 6.91 34.06 -16.97
CA SER A 438 7.87 34.41 -15.92
C SER A 438 7.18 35.20 -14.82
N VAL A 439 7.33 34.78 -13.56
CA VAL A 439 6.76 35.48 -12.42
C VAL A 439 7.80 36.45 -11.86
N GLY A 440 7.55 37.76 -11.98
CA GLY A 440 8.54 38.79 -11.66
C GLY A 440 8.94 38.88 -10.18
N LYS A 441 8.05 38.52 -9.23
CA LYS A 441 8.33 38.40 -7.78
C LYS A 441 7.17 37.75 -7.04
N ALA A 442 7.42 36.81 -6.12
CA ALA A 442 6.41 36.30 -5.19
C ALA A 442 5.93 37.42 -4.24
N LEU A 443 4.65 37.41 -3.83
CA LEU A 443 4.09 38.43 -2.92
C LEU A 443 4.61 38.24 -1.49
N ASN A 444 4.63 36.99 -1.03
CA ASN A 444 5.21 36.55 0.23
C ASN A 444 5.56 35.05 0.10
N ASP A 445 6.07 34.44 1.17
CA ASP A 445 6.53 33.05 1.08
C ASP A 445 5.40 32.04 0.81
N THR A 446 4.14 32.45 0.97
CA THR A 446 2.95 31.61 0.78
C THR A 446 2.06 31.99 -0.39
N HIS A 447 2.26 33.16 -0.99
CA HIS A 447 1.42 33.69 -2.06
C HIS A 447 2.29 34.16 -3.24
N MET A 448 2.01 33.61 -4.41
CA MET A 448 2.65 34.01 -5.66
C MET A 448 1.60 34.59 -6.61
N LYS A 449 1.93 35.66 -7.33
CA LYS A 449 1.02 36.36 -8.24
C LYS A 449 1.54 36.30 -9.67
N PHE A 450 0.74 35.83 -10.62
CA PHE A 450 1.16 35.81 -12.03
C PHE A 450 0.04 36.25 -12.97
N SER A 451 0.43 36.78 -14.12
CA SER A 451 -0.51 37.30 -15.11
C SER A 451 -0.80 36.34 -16.26
N LEU A 452 -2.08 36.04 -16.49
CA LEU A 452 -2.51 35.22 -17.62
C LEU A 452 -2.26 35.96 -18.97
N PRO A 453 -1.72 35.27 -19.99
CA PRO A 453 -1.41 35.84 -21.30
C PRO A 453 -2.69 36.22 -22.07
N ARG A 454 -2.56 37.18 -23.00
CA ARG A 454 -3.66 37.67 -23.83
C ARG A 454 -3.93 36.67 -24.97
N GLY A 455 -4.76 35.65 -24.73
CA GLY A 455 -5.10 34.60 -25.71
C GLY A 455 -6.52 34.03 -25.56
N ARG A 456 -6.98 33.21 -26.54
CA ARG A 456 -8.35 32.63 -26.58
C ARG A 456 -8.66 31.80 -25.32
N LYS A 457 -9.89 31.94 -24.85
CA LYS A 457 -10.41 31.47 -23.56
C LYS A 457 -10.89 30.04 -23.64
N GLU A 458 -10.19 29.17 -22.94
CA GLU A 458 -10.42 27.73 -22.86
C GLU A 458 -9.94 27.21 -21.50
N ALA A 459 -10.28 25.97 -21.17
CA ALA A 459 -9.72 25.29 -20.00
C ALA A 459 -8.21 25.11 -20.19
N LYS A 460 -7.41 25.63 -19.26
CA LYS A 460 -5.94 25.55 -19.28
C LYS A 460 -5.46 24.80 -18.05
N ARG A 461 -4.64 23.77 -18.23
CA ARG A 461 -3.91 23.11 -17.15
C ARG A 461 -2.71 23.98 -16.75
N VAL A 462 -2.63 24.31 -15.47
CA VAL A 462 -1.68 25.27 -14.90
C VAL A 462 -0.82 24.57 -13.88
N CYS A 463 0.49 24.77 -13.97
CA CYS A 463 1.45 24.27 -13.01
C CYS A 463 2.59 25.27 -12.81
N VAL A 464 3.16 25.28 -11.61
CA VAL A 464 4.29 26.14 -11.25
C VAL A 464 5.58 25.36 -11.42
N SER A 465 6.59 25.98 -12.00
CA SER A 465 7.90 25.42 -12.26
C SER A 465 9.00 26.34 -11.73
N ALA A 466 9.84 25.83 -10.84
CA ALA A 466 11.09 26.48 -10.45
C ALA A 466 12.22 25.81 -11.27
N ALA A 467 13.00 26.61 -12.01
CA ALA A 467 14.19 26.23 -12.81
C ALA A 467 14.33 24.73 -13.22
N LYS A 468 14.14 24.47 -14.53
CA LYS A 468 14.20 23.18 -15.27
C LYS A 468 12.95 22.28 -15.18
N ASP A 469 11.96 22.60 -16.00
CA ASP A 469 10.87 21.75 -16.54
C ASP A 469 10.05 20.84 -15.58
N LYS A 470 10.26 20.93 -14.26
CA LYS A 470 9.42 20.26 -13.28
C LYS A 470 8.21 21.13 -12.96
N CYS A 471 7.03 20.61 -13.28
CA CYS A 471 5.76 21.26 -12.98
C CYS A 471 5.12 20.63 -11.73
N SER A 472 4.59 21.45 -10.84
CA SER A 472 3.66 21.00 -9.79
C SER A 472 2.46 20.27 -10.39
N SER A 473 1.73 19.48 -9.60
CA SER A 473 0.51 18.80 -10.05
C SER A 473 -0.42 19.75 -10.80
N PRO A 474 -0.75 19.48 -12.07
CA PRO A 474 -1.42 20.45 -12.94
C PRO A 474 -2.90 20.63 -12.54
N VAL A 475 -3.31 21.88 -12.32
CA VAL A 475 -4.69 22.23 -11.97
C VAL A 475 -5.37 22.88 -13.18
N THR A 476 -6.62 22.51 -13.46
CA THR A 476 -7.36 23.07 -14.60
C THR A 476 -8.04 24.39 -14.23
N LEU A 477 -7.59 25.50 -14.82
CA LEU A 477 -8.21 26.82 -14.70
C LEU A 477 -9.16 27.08 -15.88
N TYR A 478 -10.36 27.57 -15.56
CA TYR A 478 -11.37 28.00 -16.54
C TYR A 478 -11.40 29.52 -16.61
N TYR A 479 -10.75 30.11 -17.61
CA TYR A 479 -10.73 31.56 -17.83
C TYR A 479 -11.79 31.95 -18.87
N VAL A 480 -12.76 32.78 -18.47
CA VAL A 480 -13.88 33.24 -19.33
C VAL A 480 -13.79 34.76 -19.50
N SER A 481 -14.31 35.33 -20.60
CA SER A 481 -14.17 36.78 -20.87
C SER A 481 -14.99 37.60 -19.89
N PRO A 482 -14.49 38.74 -19.37
CA PRO A 482 -15.28 39.70 -18.61
C PRO A 482 -16.63 40.01 -19.27
N PRO A 483 -17.74 40.06 -18.51
CA PRO A 483 -19.04 40.24 -19.12
C PRO A 483 -19.08 41.57 -19.85
N SER A 484 -19.66 41.58 -21.04
CA SER A 484 -19.88 42.81 -21.82
C SER A 484 -21.33 42.89 -22.21
N CYS A 485 -21.97 44.00 -21.89
CA CYS A 485 -23.32 44.29 -22.36
C CYS A 485 -23.30 44.72 -23.82
N ILE A 486 -24.35 44.36 -24.53
CA ILE A 486 -24.60 44.76 -25.91
C ILE A 486 -25.83 45.67 -25.96
N ASN A 487 -26.95 45.26 -25.37
CA ASN A 487 -28.18 46.04 -25.32
C ASN A 487 -29.10 45.59 -24.17
N ILE A 488 -30.09 46.42 -23.83
CA ILE A 488 -31.18 46.09 -22.91
C ILE A 488 -32.52 46.21 -23.63
N ARG A 489 -33.48 45.36 -23.27
CA ARG A 489 -34.85 45.40 -23.78
C ARG A 489 -35.86 45.11 -22.66
N PRO A 490 -36.87 45.97 -22.43
CA PRO A 490 -36.99 47.32 -22.97
C PRO A 490 -35.88 48.26 -22.45
N ASN A 491 -35.61 49.37 -23.12
CA ASN A 491 -34.58 50.35 -22.73
C ASN A 491 -35.11 51.49 -21.84
N SER A 492 -36.39 51.42 -21.46
CA SER A 492 -37.03 52.35 -20.54
C SER A 492 -37.91 51.63 -19.51
N SER A 493 -38.10 52.25 -18.35
CA SER A 493 -38.93 51.75 -17.24
C SER A 493 -39.78 52.87 -16.65
N TRP A 494 -40.82 52.51 -15.89
CA TRP A 494 -41.64 53.47 -15.15
C TRP A 494 -41.10 53.72 -13.74
N ALA A 495 -41.36 54.90 -13.19
CA ALA A 495 -40.79 55.40 -11.93
C ALA A 495 -41.09 54.51 -10.70
N SER A 496 -42.28 53.91 -10.64
CA SER A 496 -42.68 53.02 -9.54
C SER A 496 -41.92 51.68 -9.47
N GLY A 497 -41.13 51.34 -10.49
CA GLY A 497 -40.35 50.10 -10.52
C GLY A 497 -41.20 48.83 -10.75
N GLY A 498 -40.55 47.67 -10.78
CA GLY A 498 -41.15 46.35 -11.02
C GLY A 498 -41.17 45.88 -12.48
N ARG A 499 -40.73 46.70 -13.45
CA ARG A 499 -40.66 46.29 -14.87
C ARG A 499 -39.55 45.25 -15.10
N LYS A 500 -39.85 44.15 -15.81
CA LYS A 500 -38.84 43.12 -16.16
C LYS A 500 -37.96 43.62 -17.31
N ILE A 501 -36.69 43.89 -17.03
CA ILE A 501 -35.69 44.31 -18.01
C ILE A 501 -34.79 43.12 -18.36
N THR A 502 -34.60 42.90 -19.66
CA THR A 502 -33.68 41.87 -20.17
C THR A 502 -32.40 42.53 -20.66
N LEU A 503 -31.27 42.09 -20.11
CA LEU A 503 -29.94 42.54 -20.50
C LEU A 503 -29.28 41.48 -21.36
N PHE A 504 -28.85 41.88 -22.55
CA PHE A 504 -28.14 41.03 -23.50
C PHE A 504 -26.68 41.43 -23.59
N GLY A 505 -25.81 40.44 -23.71
CA GLY A 505 -24.37 40.61 -23.68
C GLY A 505 -23.61 39.33 -24.01
N ARG A 506 -22.31 39.31 -23.70
CA ARG A 506 -21.46 38.12 -23.76
C ARG A 506 -20.95 37.80 -22.36
N ASN A 507 -21.01 36.51 -21.99
CA ASN A 507 -20.61 35.97 -20.69
C ASN A 507 -21.29 36.64 -19.51
N VAL A 508 -22.57 37.00 -19.68
CA VAL A 508 -23.39 37.72 -18.69
C VAL A 508 -23.66 36.84 -17.47
N ASN A 509 -23.68 35.51 -17.67
CA ASN A 509 -23.80 34.50 -16.61
C ASN A 509 -22.65 34.50 -15.59
N VAL A 510 -21.58 35.27 -15.82
CA VAL A 510 -20.44 35.38 -14.89
C VAL A 510 -20.45 36.68 -14.08
N ALA A 511 -21.49 37.51 -14.20
CA ALA A 511 -21.70 38.63 -13.30
C ALA A 511 -22.43 38.15 -12.03
N ASP A 512 -22.00 38.63 -10.85
CA ASP A 512 -22.59 38.29 -9.55
C ASP A 512 -23.93 39.01 -9.30
N GLY A 513 -24.19 40.08 -10.06
CA GLY A 513 -25.46 40.81 -9.99
C GLY A 513 -25.49 42.04 -10.90
N VAL A 514 -26.66 42.67 -10.98
CA VAL A 514 -26.86 43.96 -11.67
C VAL A 514 -27.07 45.04 -10.63
N VAL A 515 -26.41 46.19 -10.83
CA VAL A 515 -26.48 47.35 -9.93
C VAL A 515 -26.93 48.55 -10.74
N ILE A 516 -27.85 49.33 -10.20
CA ILE A 516 -28.30 50.57 -10.83
C ILE A 516 -27.76 51.73 -10.01
N SER A 517 -27.13 52.68 -10.71
CA SER A 517 -26.54 53.88 -10.12
C SER A 517 -27.25 55.11 -10.65
N ASP A 518 -27.67 55.95 -9.72
CA ASP A 518 -28.18 57.29 -10.01
C ASP A 518 -27.04 58.32 -10.07
N GLU A 519 -27.27 59.51 -10.65
CA GLU A 519 -26.31 60.61 -10.77
C GLU A 519 -25.81 61.14 -9.40
N GLN A 520 -26.52 60.83 -8.31
CA GLN A 520 -26.14 61.14 -6.92
C GLN A 520 -25.25 60.06 -6.27
N GLY A 521 -24.90 58.99 -6.99
CA GLY A 521 -24.00 57.93 -6.53
C GLY A 521 -24.65 56.86 -5.63
N SER A 522 -25.98 56.83 -5.52
CA SER A 522 -26.68 55.77 -4.81
C SER A 522 -26.74 54.49 -5.66
N HIS A 523 -26.13 53.42 -5.14
CA HIS A 523 -26.09 52.10 -5.79
C HIS A 523 -27.19 51.20 -5.23
N LEU A 524 -28.17 50.86 -6.05
CA LEU A 524 -29.22 49.90 -5.72
C LEU A 524 -28.85 48.53 -6.31
N ASN A 525 -28.59 47.56 -5.44
CA ASN A 525 -28.37 46.17 -5.84
C ASN A 525 -29.70 45.53 -6.25
N VAL A 526 -29.74 44.93 -7.44
CA VAL A 526 -30.93 44.26 -7.96
C VAL A 526 -30.62 42.77 -8.14
N SER A 527 -31.54 41.92 -7.69
CA SER A 527 -31.47 40.48 -7.97
C SER A 527 -31.63 40.25 -9.47
N SER A 528 -30.60 39.67 -10.09
CA SER A 528 -30.62 39.29 -11.50
C SER A 528 -30.56 37.78 -11.63
N TYR A 529 -31.38 37.23 -12.53
CA TYR A 529 -31.41 35.79 -12.82
C TYR A 529 -30.78 35.55 -14.20
N PRO A 530 -29.62 34.89 -14.29
CA PRO A 530 -29.01 34.56 -15.58
C PRO A 530 -29.82 33.43 -16.24
N GLU A 531 -30.32 33.66 -17.46
CA GLU A 531 -31.01 32.62 -18.25
C GLU A 531 -30.01 31.79 -19.07
N ASN A 532 -28.99 32.43 -19.64
CA ASN A 532 -27.93 31.77 -20.40
C ASN A 532 -26.65 32.62 -20.42
N THR A 533 -25.63 32.19 -21.17
CA THR A 533 -24.33 32.90 -21.27
C THR A 533 -24.43 34.29 -21.90
N THR A 534 -25.54 34.63 -22.56
CA THR A 534 -25.74 35.87 -23.30
C THR A 534 -26.88 36.76 -22.80
N SER A 535 -27.77 36.29 -21.94
CA SER A 535 -28.90 37.07 -21.42
C SER A 535 -29.17 36.84 -19.93
N CYS A 536 -29.53 37.92 -19.23
CA CYS A 536 -30.06 37.87 -17.86
C CYS A 536 -31.24 38.84 -17.69
N HIS A 537 -32.12 38.54 -16.73
CA HIS A 537 -33.28 39.38 -16.42
C HIS A 537 -33.20 39.93 -15.01
N PHE A 538 -33.65 41.17 -14.83
CA PHE A 538 -33.79 41.81 -13.53
C PHE A 538 -35.05 42.68 -13.50
N LEU A 539 -35.55 42.99 -12.30
CA LEU A 539 -36.69 43.89 -12.11
C LEU A 539 -36.17 45.30 -11.85
N ALA A 540 -36.62 46.28 -12.64
CA ALA A 540 -36.24 47.68 -12.46
C ALA A 540 -36.68 48.17 -11.07
N PRO A 541 -35.80 48.69 -10.21
CA PRO A 541 -36.17 49.20 -8.89
C PRO A 541 -37.00 50.47 -9.00
N ALA A 542 -37.76 50.77 -7.93
CA ALA A 542 -38.49 52.03 -7.81
C ALA A 542 -37.50 53.18 -7.62
N VAL A 543 -37.68 54.27 -8.37
CA VAL A 543 -36.88 55.49 -8.24
C VAL A 543 -37.82 56.59 -7.77
N SER A 544 -37.44 57.34 -6.74
CA SER A 544 -38.26 58.36 -6.06
C SER A 544 -39.11 59.18 -7.04
N HIS A 545 -40.42 59.33 -6.77
CA HIS A 545 -41.45 59.92 -7.65
C HIS A 545 -41.01 61.21 -8.37
N ALA A 546 -40.30 61.08 -9.48
CA ALA A 546 -39.85 62.20 -10.29
C ALA A 546 -40.93 62.54 -11.32
N LYS A 547 -41.42 63.78 -11.31
CA LYS A 547 -42.35 64.29 -12.33
C LYS A 547 -41.71 64.41 -13.73
N ALA A 548 -40.38 64.23 -13.84
CA ALA A 548 -39.61 64.31 -15.07
C ALA A 548 -38.83 63.01 -15.34
N SER A 549 -38.51 62.76 -16.61
CA SER A 549 -37.78 61.56 -17.03
C SER A 549 -36.33 61.59 -16.51
N LYS A 550 -35.85 60.47 -15.99
CA LYS A 550 -34.55 60.36 -15.32
C LYS A 550 -33.73 59.23 -15.92
N ILE A 551 -32.44 59.44 -16.16
CA ILE A 551 -31.56 58.43 -16.76
C ILE A 551 -30.65 57.88 -15.67
N VAL A 552 -30.57 56.55 -15.56
CA VAL A 552 -29.72 55.86 -14.59
C VAL A 552 -28.74 54.94 -15.29
N ASP A 553 -27.56 54.77 -14.72
CA ASP A 553 -26.52 53.89 -15.24
C ASP A 553 -26.76 52.46 -14.72
N VAL A 554 -26.88 51.49 -15.64
CA VAL A 554 -26.84 50.07 -15.28
C VAL A 554 -25.38 49.64 -15.26
N LEU A 555 -24.99 48.98 -14.19
CA LEU A 555 -23.65 48.47 -13.94
C LEU A 555 -23.73 46.95 -13.69
N LEU A 556 -22.80 46.18 -14.26
CA LEU A 556 -22.63 44.77 -13.90
C LEU A 556 -21.66 44.67 -12.73
N LYS A 557 -22.07 43.99 -11.67
CA LYS A 557 -21.21 43.71 -10.52
C LYS A 557 -20.51 42.37 -10.72
N VAL A 558 -19.19 42.41 -10.67
CA VAL A 558 -18.34 41.22 -10.67
C VAL A 558 -17.35 41.38 -9.53
N GLU A 559 -17.48 40.55 -8.52
CA GLU A 559 -16.89 40.65 -7.20
C GLU A 559 -17.12 42.05 -6.59
N ASN A 560 -16.06 42.84 -6.45
CA ASN A 560 -16.07 44.19 -5.90
C ASN A 560 -15.95 45.29 -6.97
N VAL A 561 -16.00 44.93 -8.26
CA VAL A 561 -15.85 45.87 -9.37
C VAL A 561 -17.17 46.05 -10.10
N HIS A 562 -17.63 47.30 -10.16
CA HIS A 562 -18.79 47.69 -10.96
C HIS A 562 -18.32 48.08 -12.36
N LYS A 563 -18.87 47.42 -13.37
CA LYS A 563 -18.55 47.70 -14.77
C LYS A 563 -19.74 48.39 -15.42
N SER A 564 -19.51 49.63 -15.89
CA SER A 564 -20.53 50.37 -16.63
C SER A 564 -20.95 49.62 -17.89
N CYS A 565 -22.26 49.54 -18.06
CA CYS A 565 -22.93 48.73 -19.08
C CYS A 565 -23.71 49.67 -20.00
N ILE A 566 -25.00 49.93 -19.72
CA ILE A 566 -25.90 50.71 -20.56
C ILE A 566 -26.80 51.60 -19.67
N LYS A 567 -27.23 52.74 -20.19
CA LYS A 567 -28.16 53.65 -19.52
C LYS A 567 -29.61 53.18 -19.67
N LEU A 568 -30.35 53.15 -18.57
CA LEU A 568 -31.79 52.85 -18.53
C LEU A 568 -32.56 54.13 -18.23
N GLN A 569 -33.57 54.43 -19.03
CA GLN A 569 -34.35 55.66 -18.89
C GLN A 569 -35.66 55.41 -18.13
N TYR A 570 -35.88 56.14 -17.06
CA TYR A 570 -37.12 56.13 -16.29
C TYR A 570 -38.06 57.25 -16.75
N HIS A 571 -39.32 56.91 -16.98
CA HIS A 571 -40.40 57.86 -17.29
C HIS A 571 -41.48 57.82 -16.18
N PRO A 572 -42.37 58.84 -16.11
CA PRO A 572 -43.52 58.81 -15.21
C PRO A 572 -44.40 57.58 -15.44
N ASP A 573 -45.07 57.12 -14.40
CA ASP A 573 -45.92 55.92 -14.47
C ASP A 573 -47.07 56.09 -15.49
N PRO A 574 -47.43 55.04 -16.26
CA PRO A 574 -48.43 55.16 -17.31
C PRO A 574 -49.83 55.43 -16.75
N VAL A 575 -50.53 56.45 -17.27
CA VAL A 575 -51.87 56.84 -16.81
C VAL A 575 -52.95 56.29 -17.76
N PHE A 576 -53.91 55.57 -17.20
CA PHE A 576 -55.10 55.08 -17.91
C PHE A 576 -56.27 56.02 -17.62
N ILE A 577 -56.87 56.55 -18.68
CA ILE A 577 -57.83 57.66 -18.63
C ILE A 577 -59.26 57.15 -18.49
N ASN A 578 -59.65 56.19 -19.35
CA ASN A 578 -61.03 55.70 -19.44
C ASN A 578 -61.07 54.30 -20.09
N TYR A 579 -62.23 53.64 -20.08
CA TYR A 579 -62.46 52.36 -20.73
C TYR A 579 -63.82 52.28 -21.42
N GLU A 580 -63.94 51.38 -22.38
CA GLU A 580 -65.16 51.10 -23.12
C GLU A 580 -65.28 49.59 -23.34
N LEU A 581 -66.36 48.98 -22.87
CA LEU A 581 -66.61 47.53 -22.94
C LEU A 581 -67.70 47.25 -23.96
N GLN A 582 -67.38 46.47 -25.00
CA GLN A 582 -68.32 46.09 -26.06
C GLN A 582 -68.82 44.65 -25.81
N THR A 583 -70.13 44.51 -25.67
CA THR A 583 -70.80 43.30 -25.15
C THR A 583 -71.62 42.55 -26.20
N GLU A 584 -71.57 42.97 -27.46
CA GLU A 584 -72.45 42.47 -28.54
C GLU A 584 -72.03 41.11 -29.13
N MET A 585 -70.85 40.57 -28.79
CA MET A 585 -70.36 39.29 -29.32
C MET A 585 -70.26 38.22 -28.24
N ASP A 586 -71.34 37.49 -27.97
CA ASP A 586 -71.34 36.33 -27.07
C ASP A 586 -70.66 35.12 -27.75
N PRO A 587 -69.65 34.43 -27.18
CA PRO A 587 -69.09 34.51 -25.82
C PRO A 587 -67.73 35.25 -25.69
N HIS A 588 -67.41 36.18 -26.58
CA HIS A 588 -66.13 36.89 -26.63
C HIS A 588 -66.29 38.39 -26.32
N LEU A 589 -65.93 38.79 -25.10
CA LEU A 589 -65.98 40.18 -24.65
C LEU A 589 -64.77 40.97 -25.18
N GLU A 590 -65.03 42.19 -25.66
CA GLU A 590 -63.99 43.09 -26.18
C GLU A 590 -63.94 44.37 -25.33
N LEU A 591 -62.77 44.69 -24.78
CA LEU A 591 -62.53 45.82 -23.88
C LEU A 591 -61.49 46.76 -24.49
N LYS A 592 -61.81 48.04 -24.61
CA LYS A 592 -60.90 49.10 -25.04
C LYS A 592 -60.53 49.97 -23.86
N LEU A 593 -59.23 50.05 -23.54
CA LEU A 593 -58.70 50.96 -22.52
C LEU A 593 -58.02 52.15 -23.21
N TYR A 594 -58.38 53.36 -22.78
CA TYR A 594 -57.78 54.60 -23.24
C TYR A 594 -56.68 55.02 -22.26
N LYS A 595 -55.49 55.26 -22.79
CA LYS A 595 -54.26 55.51 -22.03
C LYS A 595 -53.58 56.77 -22.55
N GLU A 596 -53.08 57.63 -21.68
CA GLU A 596 -52.32 58.82 -22.10
C GLU A 596 -51.10 58.40 -22.94
N ASN A 597 -50.73 59.20 -23.94
CA ASN A 597 -49.56 58.92 -24.75
C ASN A 597 -48.28 59.10 -23.93
N ASP A 598 -47.41 58.09 -23.94
CA ASP A 598 -46.10 58.13 -23.30
C ASP A 598 -45.01 57.58 -24.21
N ASN A 599 -43.80 57.55 -23.68
CA ASN A 599 -42.60 57.00 -24.30
C ASN A 599 -42.13 55.69 -23.64
N LEU A 600 -43.05 54.94 -23.01
CA LEU A 600 -42.73 53.70 -22.30
C LEU A 600 -42.78 52.45 -23.18
N ASP A 601 -43.27 52.57 -24.42
CA ASP A 601 -43.43 51.48 -25.41
C ASP A 601 -43.85 50.15 -24.76
N ILE A 602 -44.97 50.22 -24.03
CA ILE A 602 -45.48 49.10 -23.24
C ILE A 602 -45.92 47.97 -24.18
N SER A 603 -45.42 46.77 -23.94
CA SER A 603 -45.77 45.59 -24.74
C SER A 603 -47.06 44.94 -24.23
N LYS A 604 -47.73 44.17 -25.11
CA LYS A 604 -49.01 43.50 -24.80
C LYS A 604 -48.92 42.54 -23.59
N ASN A 605 -47.72 42.01 -23.33
CA ASN A 605 -47.47 41.04 -22.25
C ASN A 605 -47.16 41.71 -20.90
N GLU A 606 -47.05 43.04 -20.85
CA GLU A 606 -46.75 43.80 -19.62
C GLU A 606 -48.00 44.39 -18.96
N ILE A 607 -49.19 44.21 -19.56
CA ILE A 607 -50.45 44.69 -19.03
C ILE A 607 -51.36 43.49 -18.79
N GLU A 608 -51.72 43.27 -17.53
CA GLU A 608 -52.77 42.32 -17.16
C GLU A 608 -54.03 43.08 -16.73
N VAL A 609 -55.14 42.79 -17.41
CA VAL A 609 -56.42 43.46 -17.20
C VAL A 609 -57.40 42.44 -16.64
N PHE A 610 -57.97 42.77 -15.49
CA PHE A 610 -58.97 41.95 -14.82
C PHE A 610 -60.26 42.74 -14.68
N LEU A 611 -61.36 42.12 -15.09
CA LEU A 611 -62.70 42.67 -14.89
C LEU A 611 -63.35 41.91 -13.75
N HIS A 612 -63.70 42.62 -12.68
CA HIS A 612 -64.42 42.06 -11.55
C HIS A 612 -65.89 42.51 -11.62
N TYR A 613 -66.82 41.57 -11.49
CA TYR A 613 -68.25 41.84 -11.40
C TYR A 613 -68.90 40.96 -10.33
N GLU A 614 -69.99 41.42 -9.76
CA GLU A 614 -70.74 40.67 -8.74
C GLU A 614 -71.87 39.88 -9.40
N ASN A 615 -71.89 38.57 -9.17
CA ASN A 615 -72.97 37.68 -9.58
C ASN A 615 -73.60 37.09 -8.31
N GLY A 616 -74.73 37.67 -7.86
CA GLY A 616 -75.30 37.36 -6.55
C GLY A 616 -74.38 37.78 -5.40
N SER A 617 -73.99 36.85 -4.52
CA SER A 617 -73.09 37.10 -3.37
C SER A 617 -71.61 36.81 -3.67
N HIS A 618 -71.25 36.46 -4.90
CA HIS A 618 -69.90 36.07 -5.29
C HIS A 618 -69.27 37.06 -6.27
N LEU A 619 -68.02 37.44 -6.01
CA LEU A 619 -67.21 38.30 -6.88
C LEU A 619 -66.49 37.42 -7.91
N GLU A 620 -66.84 37.57 -9.18
CA GLU A 620 -66.22 36.83 -10.28
C GLU A 620 -65.21 37.70 -11.05
N THR A 621 -64.12 37.10 -11.51
CA THR A 621 -63.03 37.79 -12.20
C THR A 621 -62.81 37.21 -13.59
N ILE A 622 -62.93 38.04 -14.63
CA ILE A 622 -62.59 37.68 -16.00
C ILE A 622 -61.22 38.26 -16.34
N ARG A 623 -60.31 37.40 -16.82
CA ARG A 623 -58.99 37.79 -17.30
C ARG A 623 -59.06 38.16 -18.79
N PHE A 624 -58.62 39.35 -19.12
CA PHE A 624 -58.56 39.83 -20.50
C PHE A 624 -57.13 39.71 -21.05
N SER A 625 -57.01 39.19 -22.28
CA SER A 625 -55.76 39.14 -23.03
C SER A 625 -55.62 40.38 -23.91
N VAL A 626 -54.47 41.06 -23.87
CA VAL A 626 -54.24 42.26 -24.67
C VAL A 626 -53.94 41.87 -26.12
N GLN A 627 -54.78 42.31 -27.05
CA GLN A 627 -54.72 41.96 -28.47
C GLN A 627 -53.94 42.97 -29.29
N ASN A 628 -54.16 44.28 -29.11
CA ASN A 628 -53.38 45.31 -29.78
C ASN A 628 -53.24 46.59 -28.93
N ILE A 629 -52.24 47.40 -29.23
CA ILE A 629 -52.04 48.73 -28.65
C ILE A 629 -51.82 49.68 -29.82
N THR A 630 -52.70 50.64 -29.99
CA THR A 630 -52.72 51.55 -31.14
C THR A 630 -52.52 52.98 -30.67
N LYS A 631 -51.47 53.65 -31.16
CA LYS A 631 -51.13 55.01 -30.73
C LYS A 631 -51.80 56.04 -31.64
N ASN A 632 -52.76 56.79 -31.11
CA ASN A 632 -53.43 57.88 -31.83
C ASN A 632 -52.88 59.24 -31.35
N PRO A 633 -53.09 60.35 -32.08
CA PRO A 633 -52.52 61.65 -31.73
C PRO A 633 -52.92 62.18 -30.34
N LYS A 634 -54.13 61.82 -29.86
CA LYS A 634 -54.67 62.28 -28.57
C LYS A 634 -54.39 61.32 -27.40
N HIS A 635 -54.43 60.00 -27.63
CA HIS A 635 -54.22 58.98 -26.61
C HIS A 635 -53.91 57.62 -27.27
N SER A 636 -53.33 56.69 -26.51
CA SER A 636 -53.11 55.30 -26.92
C SER A 636 -54.31 54.45 -26.53
N THR A 637 -54.74 53.56 -27.42
CA THR A 637 -55.87 52.64 -27.17
C THR A 637 -55.33 51.23 -27.05
N VAL A 638 -55.63 50.55 -25.94
CA VAL A 638 -55.27 49.14 -25.68
C VAL A 638 -56.52 48.29 -25.87
N LEU A 639 -56.52 47.43 -26.87
CA LEU A 639 -57.62 46.50 -27.14
C LEU A 639 -57.36 45.17 -26.46
N CYS A 640 -58.33 44.68 -25.70
CA CYS A 640 -58.25 43.42 -24.97
C CYS A 640 -59.44 42.51 -25.31
N LYS A 641 -59.22 41.20 -25.38
CA LYS A 641 -60.26 40.19 -25.55
C LYS A 641 -60.24 39.18 -24.41
N GLY A 642 -61.41 38.91 -23.86
CA GLY A 642 -61.65 37.92 -22.82
C GLY A 642 -62.73 36.95 -23.27
N LYS A 643 -62.56 35.66 -22.94
CA LYS A 643 -63.58 34.64 -23.24
C LYS A 643 -64.39 34.38 -21.97
N ARG A 644 -65.71 34.31 -22.13
CA ARG A 644 -66.63 34.02 -21.04
C ARG A 644 -66.97 32.53 -21.01
N GLU A 645 -66.96 31.92 -19.82
CA GLU A 645 -67.22 30.48 -19.65
C GLU A 645 -68.66 30.15 -19.18
N GLY A 646 -69.54 31.14 -18.98
CA GLY A 646 -70.94 30.94 -18.52
C GLY A 646 -72.00 31.79 -19.23
N GLN A 647 -73.27 31.35 -19.17
CA GLN A 647 -74.44 31.91 -19.90
C GLN A 647 -75.25 32.99 -19.14
N ASP A 648 -74.86 33.41 -17.93
CA ASP A 648 -75.67 34.34 -17.10
C ASP A 648 -75.74 35.77 -17.67
N LYS A 649 -76.63 36.65 -17.23
CA LYS A 649 -76.60 38.08 -17.64
C LYS A 649 -75.70 38.89 -16.70
N ILE A 650 -74.64 39.52 -17.22
CA ILE A 650 -73.77 40.42 -16.42
C ILE A 650 -74.51 41.76 -16.22
N ASP A 651 -74.61 42.23 -14.97
CA ASP A 651 -75.05 43.58 -14.66
C ASP A 651 -73.86 44.55 -14.83
N PHE A 652 -73.92 45.38 -15.86
CA PHE A 652 -72.81 46.27 -16.24
C PHE A 652 -72.67 47.50 -15.33
N SER A 653 -73.59 47.72 -14.39
CA SER A 653 -73.53 48.86 -13.45
C SER A 653 -72.55 48.64 -12.28
N THR A 654 -72.15 47.40 -12.00
CA THR A 654 -71.26 47.02 -10.88
C THR A 654 -69.83 46.67 -11.30
N VAL A 655 -69.50 46.84 -12.58
CA VAL A 655 -68.22 46.42 -13.16
C VAL A 655 -67.07 47.31 -12.68
N LYS A 656 -66.04 46.70 -12.11
CA LYS A 656 -64.78 47.37 -11.73
C LYS A 656 -63.61 46.73 -12.47
N ILE A 657 -62.93 47.55 -13.27
CA ILE A 657 -61.76 47.12 -14.05
C ILE A 657 -60.49 47.44 -13.26
N TYR A 658 -59.74 46.38 -12.96
CA TYR A 658 -58.48 46.45 -12.24
C TYR A 658 -57.35 46.20 -13.23
N VAL A 659 -56.55 47.24 -13.44
CA VAL A 659 -55.28 47.14 -14.16
C VAL A 659 -54.21 46.97 -13.11
N SER A 660 -53.66 45.76 -13.00
CA SER A 660 -52.67 45.46 -11.95
C SER A 660 -51.37 46.22 -12.23
N LYS A 661 -51.04 47.16 -11.35
CA LYS A 661 -49.66 47.61 -11.12
C LYS A 661 -49.25 47.09 -9.75
N THR A 662 -48.15 46.37 -9.69
CA THR A 662 -47.55 45.89 -8.44
C THR A 662 -47.06 47.07 -7.58
N LEU A 663 -47.96 47.65 -6.77
CA LEU A 663 -47.88 47.81 -5.31
C LEU A 663 -48.95 48.83 -4.85
N PHE A 664 -49.77 48.46 -3.86
CA PHE A 664 -50.33 49.43 -2.91
C PHE A 664 -50.43 48.80 -1.51
N PHE A 665 -49.69 49.39 -0.57
CA PHE A 665 -49.84 49.21 0.88
C PHE A 665 -51.02 50.04 1.39
N MET A 666 -51.46 49.70 2.61
CA MET A 666 -52.30 50.50 3.54
C MET A 666 -53.79 50.14 3.69
N HIS A 667 -54.11 48.84 3.76
CA HIS A 667 -55.26 48.35 4.57
C HIS A 667 -54.84 47.27 5.60
N GLN A 668 -53.53 47.14 5.82
CA GLN A 668 -52.87 45.95 6.36
C GLN A 668 -52.88 45.82 7.89
N TYR A 669 -53.54 46.69 8.64
CA TYR A 669 -53.47 46.60 10.11
C TYR A 669 -54.63 45.81 10.74
N ILE A 670 -55.79 45.78 10.09
CA ILE A 670 -56.99 45.11 10.65
C ILE A 670 -57.09 43.66 10.14
N PHE A 671 -56.79 43.44 8.85
CA PHE A 671 -56.75 42.10 8.28
C PHE A 671 -55.55 41.29 8.79
N CYS A 672 -54.42 41.90 9.17
CA CYS A 672 -53.29 41.16 9.73
C CYS A 672 -53.61 40.54 11.10
N ILE A 673 -54.53 41.09 11.88
CA ILE A 673 -54.92 40.47 13.16
C ILE A 673 -55.80 39.24 12.90
N LEU A 674 -56.76 39.34 11.98
CA LEU A 674 -57.58 38.19 11.58
C LEU A 674 -56.76 37.12 10.82
N LEU A 675 -55.89 37.56 9.91
CA LEU A 675 -54.97 36.70 9.16
C LEU A 675 -53.93 36.09 10.09
N TYR A 676 -53.50 36.77 11.16
CA TYR A 676 -52.63 36.17 12.19
C TYR A 676 -53.37 35.05 12.94
N LEU A 677 -54.66 35.22 13.26
CA LEU A 677 -55.46 34.14 13.87
C LEU A 677 -55.69 32.97 12.90
N ILE A 678 -55.98 33.25 11.62
CA ILE A 678 -56.14 32.23 10.58
C ILE A 678 -54.81 31.56 10.23
N LEU A 679 -53.69 32.31 10.20
CA LEU A 679 -52.34 31.77 10.04
C LEU A 679 -51.97 30.89 11.22
N ASN A 680 -52.32 31.26 12.46
CA ASN A 680 -52.08 30.39 13.61
C ASN A 680 -52.91 29.11 13.54
N MET A 681 -54.15 29.15 13.05
CA MET A 681 -54.95 27.95 12.79
C MET A 681 -54.40 27.13 11.62
N PHE A 682 -53.92 27.77 10.55
CA PHE A 682 -53.28 27.09 9.42
C PHE A 682 -51.92 26.52 9.81
N PHE A 683 -51.13 27.21 10.64
CA PHE A 683 -49.89 26.70 11.22
C PHE A 683 -50.18 25.58 12.21
N LEU A 684 -51.29 25.62 12.96
CA LEU A 684 -51.69 24.52 13.84
C LEU A 684 -52.11 23.29 13.01
N VAL A 685 -52.91 23.48 11.96
CA VAL A 685 -53.31 22.39 11.03
C VAL A 685 -52.10 21.89 10.24
N ALA A 686 -51.23 22.76 9.74
CA ALA A 686 -49.99 22.40 9.07
C ALA A 686 -49.01 21.75 10.05
N PHE A 687 -48.98 22.15 11.32
CA PHE A 687 -48.19 21.50 12.38
C PHE A 687 -48.77 20.13 12.73
N ILE A 688 -50.09 19.98 12.77
CA ILE A 688 -50.77 18.70 12.96
C ILE A 688 -50.52 17.81 11.74
N VAL A 689 -50.64 18.30 10.51
CA VAL A 689 -50.42 17.55 9.26
C VAL A 689 -48.95 17.25 9.03
N THR A 690 -48.03 18.16 9.34
CA THR A 690 -46.59 17.89 9.28
C THR A 690 -46.17 16.98 10.42
N ARG A 691 -46.78 17.05 11.61
CA ARG A 691 -46.60 16.02 12.64
C ARG A 691 -47.21 14.69 12.22
N HIS A 692 -48.36 14.67 11.57
CA HIS A 692 -48.98 13.42 11.11
C HIS A 692 -48.19 12.80 9.96
N LYS A 693 -47.70 13.62 9.02
CA LYS A 693 -46.88 13.21 7.88
C LYS A 693 -45.43 12.90 8.27
N SER A 694 -44.89 13.60 9.28
CA SER A 694 -43.62 13.24 9.92
C SER A 694 -43.77 11.95 10.72
N LYS A 695 -44.89 11.75 11.44
CA LYS A 695 -45.19 10.51 12.16
C LYS A 695 -45.45 9.35 11.19
N GLU A 696 -46.08 9.58 10.05
CA GLU A 696 -46.24 8.61 8.95
C GLU A 696 -44.90 8.28 8.30
N LEU A 697 -44.06 9.27 7.99
CA LEU A 697 -42.73 9.04 7.40
C LEU A 697 -41.78 8.38 8.42
N THR A 698 -41.90 8.73 9.71
CA THR A 698 -41.18 8.09 10.81
C THR A 698 -41.70 6.67 11.03
N HIS A 699 -42.99 6.42 10.85
CA HIS A 699 -43.57 5.08 10.88
C HIS A 699 -43.09 4.24 9.70
N GLN A 700 -43.05 4.79 8.48
CA GLN A 700 -42.51 4.11 7.30
C GLN A 700 -41.00 3.86 7.42
N LEU A 701 -40.24 4.81 7.98
CA LEU A 701 -38.82 4.62 8.28
C LEU A 701 -38.61 3.61 9.42
N SER A 702 -39.47 3.61 10.44
CA SER A 702 -39.47 2.64 11.54
C SER A 702 -39.85 1.25 11.05
N GLU A 703 -40.81 1.12 10.14
CA GLU A 703 -41.23 -0.16 9.54
C GLU A 703 -40.12 -0.72 8.63
N GLN A 704 -39.44 0.14 7.86
CA GLN A 704 -38.22 -0.24 7.13
C GLN A 704 -37.09 -0.68 8.08
N LEU A 705 -36.94 0.01 9.23
CA LEU A 705 -35.93 -0.31 10.23
C LEU A 705 -36.28 -1.55 11.05
N GLU A 706 -37.57 -1.82 11.30
CA GLU A 706 -38.09 -3.02 11.95
C GLU A 706 -38.03 -4.23 11.02
N LEU A 707 -38.24 -4.06 9.70
CA LEU A 707 -38.01 -5.10 8.71
C LEU A 707 -36.52 -5.44 8.61
N LEU A 708 -35.64 -4.43 8.59
CA LEU A 708 -34.19 -4.63 8.64
C LEU A 708 -33.76 -5.29 9.95
N GLU A 709 -34.33 -4.87 11.09
CA GLU A 709 -34.07 -5.47 12.39
C GLU A 709 -34.62 -6.90 12.47
N CYS A 710 -35.77 -7.21 11.86
CA CYS A 710 -36.32 -8.56 11.78
C CYS A 710 -35.48 -9.46 10.88
N GLU A 711 -34.98 -8.96 9.74
CA GLU A 711 -34.04 -9.67 8.87
C GLU A 711 -32.73 -9.95 9.62
N LEU A 712 -32.17 -8.95 10.30
CA LEU A 712 -30.96 -9.08 11.11
C LEU A 712 -31.17 -10.01 12.32
N ARG A 713 -32.29 -9.91 13.04
CA ARG A 713 -32.65 -10.85 14.12
C ARG A 713 -32.88 -12.26 13.59
N LYS A 714 -33.45 -12.42 12.39
CA LYS A 714 -33.65 -13.71 11.74
C LYS A 714 -32.29 -14.31 11.36
N GLU A 715 -31.41 -13.57 10.70
CA GLU A 715 -30.06 -14.02 10.35
C GLU A 715 -29.21 -14.34 11.59
N ILE A 716 -29.29 -13.53 12.65
CA ILE A 716 -28.65 -13.82 13.94
C ILE A 716 -29.27 -15.07 14.58
N ARG A 717 -30.59 -15.23 14.55
CA ARG A 717 -31.29 -16.39 15.11
C ARG A 717 -31.00 -17.66 14.32
N GLU A 718 -30.92 -17.59 13.00
CA GLU A 718 -30.58 -18.70 12.12
C GLU A 718 -29.11 -19.09 12.29
N GLY A 719 -28.18 -18.12 12.31
CA GLY A 719 -26.77 -18.39 12.62
C GLY A 719 -26.57 -18.97 14.02
N PHE A 720 -27.37 -18.54 15.01
CA PHE A 720 -27.37 -19.11 16.36
C PHE A 720 -28.05 -20.48 16.42
N ALA A 721 -29.12 -20.71 15.67
CA ALA A 721 -29.78 -22.00 15.57
C ALA A 721 -28.87 -23.02 14.89
N GLU A 722 -28.16 -22.65 13.83
CA GLU A 722 -27.16 -23.50 13.17
C GLU A 722 -26.01 -23.85 14.12
N LEU A 723 -25.52 -22.87 14.90
CA LEU A 723 -24.56 -23.10 15.99
C LEU A 723 -25.05 -24.10 17.05
N GLN A 724 -26.37 -24.20 17.27
CA GLN A 724 -26.99 -25.11 18.24
C GLN A 724 -27.44 -26.45 17.64
N MET A 725 -27.69 -26.51 16.32
CA MET A 725 -28.20 -27.69 15.60
C MET A 725 -27.13 -28.45 14.82
N ASP A 726 -25.91 -27.90 14.66
CA ASP A 726 -24.75 -28.61 14.09
C ASP A 726 -24.33 -29.79 14.99
N MET A 727 -25.08 -30.89 14.90
CA MET A 727 -24.64 -32.21 15.32
C MET A 727 -23.65 -32.74 14.27
N SER A 728 -22.60 -33.39 14.75
CA SER A 728 -21.42 -33.84 13.99
C SER A 728 -21.75 -34.82 12.85
N ASP A 729 -22.21 -34.31 11.69
CA ASP A 729 -22.24 -35.03 10.40
C ASP A 729 -20.81 -35.16 9.79
N VAL A 730 -19.81 -35.39 10.63
CA VAL A 730 -18.45 -35.70 10.18
C VAL A 730 -18.39 -37.21 10.03
N VAL A 731 -18.20 -37.67 8.79
CA VAL A 731 -18.10 -39.10 8.48
C VAL A 731 -16.87 -39.67 9.19
N ASP A 732 -17.11 -40.55 10.18
CA ASP A 732 -16.06 -41.12 11.06
C ASP A 732 -15.16 -42.16 10.35
N SER A 733 -15.43 -42.53 9.10
CA SER A 733 -14.63 -43.48 8.34
C SER A 733 -14.56 -43.10 6.87
N PHE A 734 -13.40 -42.57 6.47
CA PHE A 734 -12.97 -42.65 5.07
C PHE A 734 -12.33 -44.02 4.86
N GLY A 735 -12.30 -44.53 3.63
CA GLY A 735 -11.61 -45.77 3.29
C GLY A 735 -10.09 -45.68 3.50
N THR A 736 -9.30 -46.27 2.62
CA THR A 736 -7.83 -46.20 2.75
C THR A 736 -7.32 -44.76 2.59
N VAL A 737 -6.57 -44.26 3.58
CA VAL A 737 -5.93 -42.93 3.53
C VAL A 737 -4.90 -42.88 2.39
N PRO A 738 -4.95 -41.89 1.48
CA PRO A 738 -4.07 -41.81 0.31
C PRO A 738 -2.70 -41.24 0.68
N PHE A 739 -1.93 -41.97 1.49
CA PHE A 739 -0.56 -41.61 1.83
C PHE A 739 0.34 -41.61 0.60
N LEU A 740 1.18 -40.59 0.47
CA LEU A 740 2.32 -40.62 -0.43
C LEU A 740 3.33 -41.67 0.03
N ASP A 741 4.07 -42.22 -0.91
CA ASP A 741 5.24 -43.03 -0.55
C ASP A 741 6.28 -42.16 0.17
N TYR A 742 7.20 -42.84 0.86
CA TYR A 742 8.23 -42.17 1.66
C TYR A 742 9.09 -41.23 0.80
N LYS A 743 9.43 -41.65 -0.42
CA LYS A 743 10.26 -40.88 -1.35
C LYS A 743 9.63 -39.54 -1.70
N HIS A 744 8.35 -39.52 -2.07
CA HIS A 744 7.63 -38.30 -2.41
C HIS A 744 7.43 -37.41 -1.17
N PHE A 745 7.11 -37.99 -0.01
CA PHE A 745 7.04 -37.27 1.26
C PHE A 745 8.36 -36.55 1.60
N ALA A 746 9.46 -37.29 1.55
CA ALA A 746 10.80 -36.77 1.84
C ALA A 746 11.21 -35.69 0.84
N LEU A 747 11.04 -35.91 -0.47
CA LEU A 747 11.40 -34.92 -1.50
C LEU A 747 10.59 -33.63 -1.36
N ARG A 748 9.27 -33.71 -1.11
CA ARG A 748 8.43 -32.51 -0.90
C ARG A 748 8.82 -31.75 0.38
N THR A 749 9.32 -32.45 1.40
CA THR A 749 9.80 -31.85 2.66
C THR A 749 11.21 -31.24 2.52
N PHE A 750 12.08 -31.90 1.75
CA PHE A 750 13.47 -31.50 1.55
C PHE A 750 13.61 -30.38 0.50
N PHE A 751 12.80 -30.42 -0.57
CA PHE A 751 12.85 -29.52 -1.73
C PHE A 751 11.44 -29.03 -2.15
N PRO A 752 10.80 -28.15 -1.37
CA PRO A 752 9.48 -27.63 -1.71
C PRO A 752 9.44 -26.75 -2.98
N GLU A 753 10.59 -26.31 -3.52
CA GLU A 753 10.68 -25.35 -4.64
C GLU A 753 11.36 -25.87 -5.93
N PHE A 754 11.87 -27.12 -6.00
CA PHE A 754 12.73 -27.54 -7.13
C PHE A 754 12.60 -29.00 -7.59
N THR A 755 12.73 -29.21 -8.89
CA THR A 755 12.96 -30.51 -9.56
C THR A 755 14.46 -30.78 -9.73
N LEU A 756 14.90 -32.00 -9.38
CA LEU A 756 16.31 -32.41 -9.37
C LEU A 756 16.83 -32.73 -10.78
N ILE A 757 18.08 -32.32 -11.08
CA ILE A 757 18.81 -32.66 -12.32
C ILE A 757 19.86 -33.74 -11.99
N PHE A 758 19.89 -34.81 -12.79
CA PHE A 758 20.70 -36.03 -12.60
C PHE A 758 22.04 -35.99 -13.36
N ASP A 759 23.15 -36.43 -12.72
CA ASP A 759 24.29 -37.10 -13.41
C ASP A 759 25.31 -37.78 -12.44
N GLU A 760 26.06 -38.77 -12.98
CA GLU A 760 26.70 -39.95 -12.36
C GLU A 760 27.98 -39.83 -11.46
N SER A 761 28.04 -40.79 -10.51
CA SER A 761 29.12 -41.52 -9.79
C SER A 761 30.36 -40.82 -9.20
N LEU A 762 30.43 -40.84 -7.85
CA LEU A 762 31.41 -40.13 -6.98
C LEU A 762 31.80 -40.86 -5.68
N THR A 763 32.32 -42.08 -5.77
CA THR A 763 32.76 -42.88 -4.61
C THR A 763 33.80 -42.18 -3.72
N LEU A 764 34.76 -41.45 -4.30
CA LEU A 764 35.82 -40.76 -3.53
C LEU A 764 35.28 -39.56 -2.71
N LEU A 765 34.30 -38.83 -3.25
CA LEU A 765 33.65 -37.73 -2.52
C LEU A 765 32.79 -38.26 -1.37
N GLN A 766 32.15 -39.42 -1.55
CA GLN A 766 31.40 -40.08 -0.49
C GLN A 766 32.30 -40.47 0.68
N THR A 767 33.51 -40.99 0.42
CA THR A 767 34.52 -41.26 1.46
C THR A 767 34.90 -39.99 2.22
N LEU A 768 35.07 -38.87 1.51
CA LEU A 768 35.44 -37.59 2.10
C LEU A 768 34.31 -37.00 2.96
N ILE A 769 33.06 -37.06 2.49
CA ILE A 769 31.87 -36.63 3.25
C ILE A 769 31.65 -37.51 4.49
N CYS A 770 32.05 -38.79 4.46
CA CYS A 770 32.01 -39.68 5.62
C CYS A 770 33.15 -39.42 6.63
N ASN A 771 34.11 -38.54 6.32
CA ASN A 771 35.10 -38.10 7.29
C ASN A 771 34.50 -37.00 8.17
N LYS A 772 34.23 -37.33 9.44
CA LYS A 772 33.61 -36.45 10.44
C LYS A 772 34.26 -35.07 10.50
N ASN A 773 35.59 -35.03 10.61
CA ASN A 773 36.32 -33.79 10.81
C ASN A 773 36.28 -32.91 9.56
N PHE A 774 36.35 -33.53 8.37
CA PHE A 774 36.20 -32.82 7.11
C PHE A 774 34.79 -32.24 6.94
N LEU A 775 33.73 -33.02 7.19
CA LEU A 775 32.35 -32.57 6.97
C LEU A 775 31.97 -31.40 7.89
N VAL A 776 32.37 -31.45 9.16
CA VAL A 776 32.18 -30.34 10.11
C VAL A 776 32.96 -29.10 9.64
N THR A 777 34.23 -29.26 9.24
CA THR A 777 35.03 -28.15 8.68
C THR A 777 34.40 -27.57 7.41
N LEU A 778 33.87 -28.42 6.52
CA LEU A 778 33.20 -28.02 5.29
C LEU A 778 31.97 -27.14 5.61
N ILE A 779 31.06 -27.62 6.46
CA ILE A 779 29.84 -26.90 6.82
C ILE A 779 30.16 -25.54 7.44
N HIS A 780 31.05 -25.51 8.44
CA HIS A 780 31.46 -24.25 9.07
C HIS A 780 32.16 -23.28 8.10
N THR A 781 32.87 -23.81 7.11
CA THR A 781 33.51 -22.98 6.08
C THR A 781 32.49 -22.38 5.13
N LEU A 782 31.49 -23.16 4.70
CA LEU A 782 30.39 -22.70 3.84
C LEU A 782 29.52 -21.66 4.55
N GLU A 783 29.11 -21.91 5.80
CA GLU A 783 28.27 -20.98 6.57
C GLU A 783 28.92 -19.61 6.82
N LYS A 784 30.26 -19.56 6.88
CA LYS A 784 31.00 -18.30 7.02
C LYS A 784 31.02 -17.46 5.74
N GLN A 785 30.64 -18.02 4.59
CA GLN A 785 30.65 -17.30 3.32
C GLN A 785 29.39 -16.43 3.20
N LYS A 786 29.59 -15.13 2.93
CA LYS A 786 28.47 -14.19 2.71
C LYS A 786 27.63 -14.52 1.48
N THR A 787 28.23 -15.20 0.50
CA THR A 787 27.54 -15.62 -0.74
C THR A 787 26.73 -16.91 -0.56
N PHE A 788 26.90 -17.63 0.55
CA PHE A 788 26.14 -18.84 0.85
C PHE A 788 24.84 -18.47 1.57
N SER A 789 23.79 -18.28 0.76
CA SER A 789 22.49 -17.75 1.18
C SER A 789 21.70 -18.72 2.08
N VAL A 790 20.62 -18.26 2.72
CA VAL A 790 19.72 -19.14 3.48
C VAL A 790 19.14 -20.26 2.61
N LYS A 791 18.82 -19.96 1.34
CA LYS A 791 18.36 -20.96 0.36
C LYS A 791 19.44 -22.01 0.09
N ASP A 792 20.69 -21.58 -0.08
CA ASP A 792 21.81 -22.51 -0.28
C ASP A 792 22.08 -23.39 0.93
N ARG A 793 21.97 -22.83 2.15
CA ARG A 793 22.07 -23.60 3.41
C ARG A 793 21.02 -24.70 3.46
N CYS A 794 19.79 -24.36 3.11
CA CYS A 794 18.69 -25.32 3.10
C CYS A 794 18.89 -26.41 2.04
N LEU A 795 19.28 -26.04 0.82
CA LEU A 795 19.55 -26.99 -0.26
C LEU A 795 20.72 -27.92 0.10
N PHE A 796 21.83 -27.36 0.61
CA PHE A 796 22.98 -28.14 1.03
C PHE A 796 22.62 -29.14 2.13
N ALA A 797 21.86 -28.71 3.16
CA ALA A 797 21.38 -29.60 4.22
C ALA A 797 20.51 -30.74 3.65
N SER A 798 19.61 -30.45 2.72
CA SER A 798 18.75 -31.44 2.06
C SER A 798 19.53 -32.43 1.21
N TYR A 799 20.51 -31.97 0.41
CA TYR A 799 21.41 -32.89 -0.31
C TYR A 799 22.24 -33.73 0.64
N LEU A 800 22.73 -33.15 1.74
CA LEU A 800 23.49 -33.88 2.75
C LEU A 800 22.64 -34.95 3.43
N THR A 801 21.37 -34.68 3.74
CA THR A 801 20.44 -35.69 4.27
C THR A 801 20.28 -36.85 3.30
N ILE A 802 20.03 -36.57 2.01
CA ILE A 802 19.90 -37.64 1.00
C ILE A 802 21.19 -38.45 0.87
N ALA A 803 22.34 -37.79 0.79
CA ALA A 803 23.64 -38.46 0.64
C ALA A 803 24.02 -39.33 1.85
N LEU A 804 23.43 -39.08 3.03
CA LEU A 804 23.68 -39.79 4.28
C LEU A 804 22.47 -40.56 4.80
N GLN A 805 21.43 -40.74 3.97
CA GLN A 805 20.18 -41.41 4.36
C GLN A 805 20.41 -42.88 4.74
N THR A 806 21.36 -43.56 4.10
CA THR A 806 21.77 -44.94 4.43
C THR A 806 22.70 -45.02 5.64
N LYS A 807 23.11 -43.86 6.20
CA LYS A 807 24.05 -43.72 7.31
C LYS A 807 23.48 -42.81 8.41
N LEU A 808 22.22 -43.00 8.81
CA LEU A 808 21.55 -42.12 9.79
C LEU A 808 22.26 -42.05 11.15
N VAL A 809 22.95 -43.11 11.58
CA VAL A 809 23.78 -43.09 12.80
C VAL A 809 24.88 -42.02 12.69
N TYR A 810 25.59 -42.01 11.56
CA TYR A 810 26.62 -41.01 11.30
C TYR A 810 26.02 -39.60 11.16
N LEU A 811 24.92 -39.47 10.42
CA LEU A 811 24.23 -38.19 10.26
C LEU A 811 23.76 -37.61 11.61
N THR A 812 23.26 -38.45 12.51
CA THR A 812 22.81 -38.05 13.85
C THR A 812 23.98 -37.53 14.69
N HIS A 813 25.14 -38.20 14.63
CA HIS A 813 26.34 -37.71 15.29
C HIS A 813 26.82 -36.35 14.76
N ILE A 814 26.75 -36.14 13.44
CA ILE A 814 27.08 -34.86 12.82
C ILE A 814 26.08 -33.79 13.26
N LEU A 815 24.78 -34.10 13.27
CA LEU A 815 23.73 -33.22 13.75
C LEU A 815 23.98 -32.78 15.20
N GLU A 816 24.34 -33.70 16.09
CA GLU A 816 24.67 -33.39 17.49
C GLU A 816 25.86 -32.46 17.62
N VAL A 817 26.96 -32.74 16.92
CA VAL A 817 28.17 -31.91 16.96
C VAL A 817 27.85 -30.50 16.48
N LEU A 818 27.20 -30.37 15.32
CA LEU A 818 26.83 -29.07 14.78
C LEU A 818 25.81 -28.33 15.66
N THR A 819 24.92 -29.05 16.33
CA THR A 819 23.96 -28.44 17.25
C THR A 819 24.66 -27.92 18.51
N LYS A 820 25.64 -28.66 19.05
CA LYS A 820 26.50 -28.19 20.14
C LYS A 820 27.30 -26.96 19.71
N ASP A 821 27.92 -27.01 18.53
CA ASP A 821 28.67 -25.88 17.97
C ASP A 821 27.75 -24.65 17.84
N LEU A 822 26.53 -24.81 17.32
CA LEU A 822 25.54 -23.74 17.24
C LEU A 822 25.20 -23.18 18.63
N MET A 823 25.04 -24.02 19.65
CA MET A 823 24.81 -23.58 21.03
C MET A 823 26.00 -22.85 21.66
N GLU A 824 27.22 -23.07 21.16
CA GLU A 824 28.46 -22.45 21.65
C GLU A 824 28.84 -21.18 20.89
N GLN A 825 28.26 -20.95 19.71
CA GLN A 825 28.49 -19.74 18.93
C GLN A 825 28.06 -18.47 19.68
N SER A 826 28.94 -17.45 19.64
CA SER A 826 28.77 -16.18 20.36
C SER A 826 27.60 -15.32 19.87
N SER A 827 27.03 -15.61 18.70
CA SER A 827 25.82 -14.97 18.16
C SER A 827 24.54 -15.35 18.93
N ASN A 828 24.52 -16.49 19.62
CA ASN A 828 23.37 -16.99 20.37
C ASN A 828 23.37 -16.51 21.84
N VAL A 829 23.56 -15.19 22.04
CA VAL A 829 23.63 -14.56 23.36
C VAL A 829 22.35 -14.79 24.19
N GLN A 830 21.20 -14.90 23.53
CA GLN A 830 19.92 -15.20 24.17
C GLN A 830 19.51 -16.66 23.91
N PRO A 831 19.64 -17.56 24.90
CA PRO A 831 19.30 -18.98 24.74
C PRO A 831 17.89 -19.21 24.22
N LYS A 832 16.91 -18.38 24.64
CA LYS A 832 15.50 -18.45 24.21
C LYS A 832 15.28 -18.18 22.71
N LEU A 833 16.26 -17.66 21.98
CA LEU A 833 16.15 -17.43 20.52
C LEU A 833 16.74 -18.56 19.67
N MET A 834 17.42 -19.53 20.28
CA MET A 834 18.04 -20.64 19.57
C MET A 834 16.99 -21.48 18.83
N LEU A 835 17.32 -21.93 17.62
CA LEU A 835 16.46 -22.74 16.75
C LEU A 835 15.14 -22.05 16.34
N ARG A 836 14.98 -20.74 16.55
CA ARG A 836 13.74 -20.03 16.22
C ARG A 836 13.56 -19.77 14.73
N ARG A 837 14.64 -19.49 14.00
CA ARG A 837 14.66 -19.20 12.56
C ARG A 837 15.57 -20.20 11.84
N THR A 838 15.42 -20.42 10.55
CA THR A 838 16.31 -21.34 9.80
C THR A 838 17.45 -20.52 9.20
N GLU A 839 18.49 -20.28 9.99
CA GLU A 839 19.62 -19.44 9.61
C GLU A 839 20.90 -20.25 9.40
N SER A 840 20.92 -21.52 9.81
CA SER A 840 22.05 -22.45 9.68
C SER A 840 21.68 -23.73 8.91
N VAL A 841 22.69 -24.41 8.38
CA VAL A 841 22.61 -25.74 7.76
C VAL A 841 22.08 -26.75 8.78
N VAL A 842 22.56 -26.70 10.03
CA VAL A 842 22.15 -27.64 11.09
C VAL A 842 20.67 -27.52 11.44
N GLU A 843 20.10 -26.32 11.41
CA GLU A 843 18.67 -26.10 11.66
C GLU A 843 17.77 -26.73 10.59
N LYS A 844 18.17 -26.67 9.31
CA LYS A 844 17.47 -27.40 8.25
C LYS A 844 17.75 -28.90 8.32
N LEU A 845 18.98 -29.30 8.67
CA LEU A 845 19.35 -30.71 8.84
C LEU A 845 18.51 -31.38 9.95
N LEU A 846 18.26 -30.66 11.05
CA LEU A 846 17.37 -31.07 12.13
C LEU A 846 15.94 -31.29 11.62
N THR A 847 15.39 -30.34 10.85
CA THR A 847 14.06 -30.49 10.24
C THR A 847 13.99 -31.75 9.36
N ASN A 848 15.02 -31.97 8.54
CA ASN A 848 15.07 -33.13 7.65
C ASN A 848 15.19 -34.43 8.45
N TRP A 849 16.05 -34.48 9.47
CA TRP A 849 16.22 -35.63 10.36
C TRP A 849 14.92 -35.97 11.10
N MET A 850 14.23 -34.96 11.65
CA MET A 850 12.90 -35.15 12.26
C MET A 850 11.90 -35.73 11.26
N SER A 851 11.95 -35.30 10.00
CA SER A 851 11.04 -35.80 8.96
C SER A 851 11.30 -37.26 8.62
N VAL A 852 12.57 -37.67 8.54
CA VAL A 852 12.95 -39.08 8.34
C VAL A 852 12.46 -39.92 9.52
N CYS A 853 12.90 -39.59 10.73
CA CYS A 853 12.69 -40.40 11.92
C CYS A 853 11.23 -40.42 12.41
N LEU A 854 10.42 -39.41 12.08
CA LEU A 854 9.01 -39.35 12.46
C LEU A 854 8.07 -39.73 11.32
N SER A 855 8.58 -40.13 10.16
CA SER A 855 7.74 -40.56 9.02
C SER A 855 6.83 -41.74 9.38
N GLY A 856 7.36 -42.73 10.13
CA GLY A 856 6.57 -43.85 10.66
C GLY A 856 5.50 -43.39 11.65
N PHE A 857 5.87 -42.57 12.64
CA PHE A 857 4.92 -42.02 13.62
C PHE A 857 3.81 -41.19 12.97
N LEU A 858 4.18 -40.35 12.00
CA LEU A 858 3.24 -39.57 11.20
C LEU A 858 2.27 -40.48 10.45
N ARG A 859 2.75 -41.53 9.78
CA ARG A 859 1.89 -42.43 9.00
C ARG A 859 1.00 -43.31 9.88
N GLU A 860 1.53 -43.83 10.98
CA GLU A 860 0.86 -44.85 11.80
C GLU A 860 -0.03 -44.27 12.91
N THR A 861 0.27 -43.06 13.40
CA THR A 861 -0.44 -42.48 14.56
C THR A 861 -1.22 -41.21 14.22
N VAL A 862 -0.62 -40.30 13.45
CA VAL A 862 -1.17 -38.94 13.23
C VAL A 862 -1.86 -38.80 11.88
N GLY A 863 -1.49 -39.62 10.90
CA GLY A 863 -1.87 -39.42 9.50
C GLY A 863 -3.36 -39.58 9.26
N GLU A 864 -4.01 -40.53 9.94
CA GLU A 864 -5.45 -40.73 9.82
C GLU A 864 -6.25 -39.55 10.38
N THR A 865 -5.92 -39.07 11.58
CA THR A 865 -6.58 -37.91 12.20
C THR A 865 -6.29 -36.62 11.43
N PHE A 866 -5.10 -36.51 10.82
CA PHE A 866 -4.76 -35.36 9.99
C PHE A 866 -5.52 -35.36 8.66
N TYR A 867 -5.63 -36.52 8.00
CA TYR A 867 -6.42 -36.65 6.79
C TYR A 867 -7.90 -36.35 7.07
N LEU A 868 -8.44 -36.89 8.17
CA LEU A 868 -9.79 -36.62 8.64
C LEU A 868 -10.05 -35.12 8.86
N LEU A 869 -9.08 -34.37 9.39
CA LEU A 869 -9.21 -32.92 9.54
C LEU A 869 -9.34 -32.23 8.18
N VAL A 870 -8.45 -32.56 7.23
CA VAL A 870 -8.43 -31.92 5.91
C VAL A 870 -9.71 -32.23 5.14
N THR A 871 -10.20 -33.48 5.19
CA THR A 871 -11.43 -33.87 4.53
C THR A 871 -12.67 -33.27 5.21
N ALA A 872 -12.74 -33.28 6.54
CA ALA A 872 -13.85 -32.67 7.29
C ALA A 872 -13.93 -31.15 7.04
N LEU A 873 -12.78 -30.48 6.99
CA LEU A 873 -12.70 -29.06 6.65
C LEU A 873 -13.19 -28.81 5.21
N ASN A 874 -12.71 -29.58 4.23
CA ASN A 874 -13.13 -29.45 2.83
C ASN A 874 -14.63 -29.73 2.66
N GLN A 875 -15.17 -30.74 3.35
CA GLN A 875 -16.61 -31.02 3.37
C GLN A 875 -17.40 -29.86 3.98
N ARG A 876 -16.93 -29.29 5.10
CA ARG A 876 -17.61 -28.17 5.76
C ARG A 876 -17.64 -26.92 4.90
N ILE A 877 -16.55 -26.64 4.19
CA ILE A 877 -16.45 -25.53 3.22
C ILE A 877 -17.47 -25.73 2.10
N ASN A 878 -17.49 -26.92 1.49
CA ASN A 878 -18.34 -27.25 0.34
C ASN A 878 -19.84 -27.39 0.67
N LYS A 879 -20.22 -27.47 1.96
CA LYS A 879 -21.62 -27.37 2.41
C LYS A 879 -22.20 -25.96 2.24
N GLY A 880 -21.36 -24.92 2.16
CA GLY A 880 -21.78 -23.54 1.94
C GLY A 880 -21.39 -23.02 0.55
N PRO A 881 -21.88 -21.84 0.14
CA PRO A 881 -21.48 -21.20 -1.11
C PRO A 881 -19.98 -20.91 -1.15
N VAL A 882 -19.35 -21.22 -2.28
CA VAL A 882 -17.94 -20.97 -2.58
C VAL A 882 -17.82 -20.22 -3.90
N ASP A 883 -17.15 -19.07 -3.89
CA ASP A 883 -16.86 -18.31 -5.10
C ASP A 883 -15.63 -18.88 -5.82
N ILE A 884 -15.80 -19.55 -6.95
CA ILE A 884 -14.70 -20.22 -7.67
C ILE A 884 -13.60 -19.25 -8.17
N ILE A 885 -13.92 -17.97 -8.38
CA ILE A 885 -12.96 -16.97 -8.89
C ILE A 885 -12.07 -16.44 -7.75
N THR A 886 -12.67 -15.92 -6.68
CA THR A 886 -11.91 -15.39 -5.53
C THR A 886 -11.52 -16.46 -4.51
N CYS A 887 -12.05 -17.68 -4.65
CA CYS A 887 -11.92 -18.79 -3.70
C CYS A 887 -12.45 -18.46 -2.28
N LYS A 888 -13.26 -17.41 -2.09
CA LYS A 888 -13.91 -17.10 -0.81
C LYS A 888 -15.12 -18.00 -0.56
N ALA A 889 -15.32 -18.42 0.69
CA ALA A 889 -16.40 -19.32 1.08
C ALA A 889 -17.17 -18.81 2.30
N LEU A 890 -18.44 -19.18 2.41
CA LEU A 890 -19.26 -18.81 3.57
C LEU A 890 -18.79 -19.53 4.85
N ASN A 891 -18.49 -20.82 4.72
CA ASN A 891 -17.94 -21.64 5.81
C ASN A 891 -16.41 -21.63 5.71
N THR A 892 -15.76 -21.01 6.68
CA THR A 892 -14.29 -20.85 6.72
C THR A 892 -13.83 -20.64 8.16
N LEU A 893 -12.55 -20.84 8.44
CA LEU A 893 -11.93 -20.48 9.72
C LEU A 893 -11.15 -19.16 9.66
N ASN A 894 -10.97 -18.63 8.45
CA ASN A 894 -10.16 -17.45 8.19
C ASN A 894 -11.05 -16.31 7.68
N GLU A 895 -10.96 -15.15 8.33
CA GLU A 895 -11.78 -13.96 8.06
C GLU A 895 -11.52 -13.36 6.66
N ASP A 896 -10.29 -13.44 6.15
CA ASP A 896 -9.94 -12.90 4.83
C ASP A 896 -10.61 -13.68 3.69
N TRP A 897 -10.88 -14.96 3.95
CA TRP A 897 -11.53 -15.87 3.01
C TRP A 897 -13.05 -15.95 3.19
N LEU A 898 -13.64 -15.11 4.05
CA LEU A 898 -15.08 -15.13 4.36
C LEU A 898 -15.91 -14.50 3.23
N LEU A 899 -16.84 -15.27 2.68
CA LEU A 899 -17.82 -14.81 1.71
C LEU A 899 -19.05 -14.23 2.42
N TRP A 900 -19.05 -12.91 2.63
CA TRP A 900 -20.11 -12.19 3.35
C TRP A 900 -21.15 -11.49 2.45
N GLN A 901 -20.96 -11.54 1.12
CA GLN A 901 -21.80 -10.81 0.16
C GLN A 901 -23.06 -11.60 -0.29
N VAL A 902 -23.05 -12.93 -0.16
CA VAL A 902 -24.14 -13.81 -0.58
C VAL A 902 -25.20 -13.94 0.52
N THR A 903 -26.47 -13.70 0.18
CA THR A 903 -27.65 -13.90 1.05
C THR A 903 -28.65 -14.71 0.24
N GLU A 904 -29.06 -15.89 0.65
CA GLU A 904 -29.97 -16.75 -0.13
C GLU A 904 -29.24 -17.68 -1.12
N PHE A 905 -29.30 -18.95 -0.78
CA PHE A 905 -28.94 -20.11 -1.58
C PHE A 905 -29.84 -21.26 -1.11
N SER A 906 -30.04 -22.25 -1.95
CA SER A 906 -30.83 -23.43 -1.64
C SER A 906 -30.05 -24.71 -1.94
N THR A 907 -30.19 -25.69 -1.06
CA THR A 907 -29.60 -27.01 -1.25
C THR A 907 -30.54 -27.88 -2.07
N LEU A 908 -30.03 -28.49 -3.13
CA LEU A 908 -30.74 -29.35 -4.07
C LEU A 908 -30.11 -30.74 -4.05
N THR A 909 -30.92 -31.79 -4.13
CA THR A 909 -30.48 -33.18 -4.24
C THR A 909 -30.67 -33.67 -5.68
N LEU A 910 -29.58 -33.90 -6.39
CA LEU A 910 -29.59 -34.38 -7.78
C LEU A 910 -29.42 -35.91 -7.82
N ASN A 911 -30.14 -36.57 -8.72
CA ASN A 911 -29.99 -37.99 -9.00
C ASN A 911 -29.02 -38.18 -10.17
N ILE A 912 -27.80 -38.60 -9.87
CA ILE A 912 -26.74 -38.73 -10.87
C ILE A 912 -26.70 -40.14 -11.44
N ILE A 913 -26.69 -40.26 -12.76
CA ILE A 913 -26.53 -41.53 -13.48
C ILE A 913 -25.13 -41.56 -14.12
N PHE A 914 -24.35 -42.57 -13.75
CA PHE A 914 -23.02 -42.82 -14.33
C PHE A 914 -23.10 -43.83 -15.48
N GLU A 915 -22.34 -43.60 -16.54
CA GLU A 915 -22.27 -44.49 -17.70
C GLU A 915 -21.28 -45.63 -17.44
N LYS A 916 -21.57 -46.85 -17.93
CA LYS A 916 -20.66 -47.99 -17.75
C LYS A 916 -19.42 -47.79 -18.62
N THR A 917 -18.26 -47.62 -18.00
CA THR A 917 -16.96 -47.65 -18.69
C THR A 917 -16.46 -49.11 -18.81
N PRO A 918 -15.68 -49.43 -19.86
CA PRO A 918 -15.19 -50.80 -20.10
C PRO A 918 -14.39 -51.40 -18.94
N ASP A 919 -13.76 -50.57 -18.11
CA ASP A 919 -12.90 -50.99 -17.00
C ASP A 919 -13.69 -51.43 -15.74
N HIS A 920 -14.99 -51.15 -15.66
CA HIS A 920 -15.83 -51.42 -14.47
C HIS A 920 -16.92 -52.49 -14.68
N GLU A 921 -16.85 -53.30 -15.75
CA GLU A 921 -17.86 -54.34 -16.04
C GLU A 921 -17.98 -55.45 -14.97
N ASN A 922 -16.98 -55.61 -14.10
CA ASN A 922 -16.89 -56.70 -13.12
C ASN A 922 -17.14 -56.31 -11.65
N ALA A 923 -17.47 -55.05 -11.34
CA ALA A 923 -17.69 -54.57 -9.97
C ALA A 923 -19.16 -54.17 -9.73
N ASP A 924 -19.68 -54.46 -8.52
CA ASP A 924 -21.04 -54.13 -8.07
C ASP A 924 -21.18 -52.62 -7.75
N THR A 925 -20.79 -51.77 -8.70
CA THR A 925 -20.72 -50.31 -8.56
C THR A 925 -22.11 -49.69 -8.62
N CYS A 926 -22.43 -48.80 -7.68
CA CYS A 926 -23.70 -48.11 -7.67
C CYS A 926 -23.78 -47.09 -8.82
N GLN A 927 -24.66 -47.35 -9.79
CA GLN A 927 -24.81 -46.55 -11.02
C GLN A 927 -25.61 -45.26 -10.83
N THR A 928 -26.41 -45.19 -9.76
CA THR A 928 -27.20 -44.00 -9.42
C THR A 928 -26.84 -43.51 -8.02
N ILE A 929 -26.42 -42.25 -7.93
CA ILE A 929 -25.99 -41.61 -6.68
C ILE A 929 -26.76 -40.31 -6.50
N SER A 930 -27.41 -40.15 -5.35
CA SER A 930 -28.01 -38.88 -4.97
C SER A 930 -26.93 -37.97 -4.38
N VAL A 931 -26.80 -36.77 -4.92
CA VAL A 931 -25.73 -35.81 -4.58
C VAL A 931 -26.35 -34.47 -4.21
N SER A 932 -25.99 -33.94 -3.05
CA SER A 932 -26.40 -32.60 -2.62
C SER A 932 -25.50 -31.53 -3.22
N VAL A 933 -26.09 -30.57 -3.93
CA VAL A 933 -25.45 -29.40 -4.53
C VAL A 933 -26.19 -28.12 -4.12
N LEU A 934 -25.62 -26.96 -4.38
CA LEU A 934 -26.25 -25.66 -4.16
C LEU A 934 -26.71 -25.08 -5.49
N ASP A 935 -27.82 -24.35 -5.49
CA ASP A 935 -28.29 -23.57 -6.65
C ASP A 935 -27.26 -22.54 -7.15
N CYS A 936 -26.38 -22.08 -6.26
CA CYS A 936 -25.28 -21.17 -6.57
C CYS A 936 -23.95 -21.87 -6.89
N ASP A 937 -23.89 -23.21 -6.94
CA ASP A 937 -22.69 -23.91 -7.42
C ASP A 937 -22.54 -23.72 -8.94
N THR A 938 -21.31 -23.50 -9.42
CA THR A 938 -21.01 -23.63 -10.85
C THR A 938 -21.15 -25.07 -11.33
N ILE A 939 -21.18 -25.28 -12.64
CA ILE A 939 -21.20 -26.63 -13.21
C ILE A 939 -19.91 -27.37 -12.88
N GLY A 940 -18.76 -26.70 -12.93
CA GLY A 940 -17.49 -27.24 -12.44
C GLY A 940 -17.54 -27.68 -10.97
N GLN A 941 -18.07 -26.84 -10.07
CA GLN A 941 -18.22 -27.19 -8.65
C GLN A 941 -19.19 -28.37 -8.44
N ALA A 942 -20.28 -28.43 -9.22
CA ALA A 942 -21.19 -29.56 -9.18
C ALA A 942 -20.51 -30.86 -9.64
N LYS A 943 -19.68 -30.83 -10.70
CA LYS A 943 -18.87 -31.99 -11.12
C LYS A 943 -17.98 -32.48 -9.96
N GLU A 944 -17.27 -31.59 -9.28
CA GLU A 944 -16.41 -31.96 -8.14
C GLU A 944 -17.21 -32.67 -7.02
N LYS A 945 -18.38 -32.13 -6.64
CA LYS A 945 -19.26 -32.75 -5.62
C LYS A 945 -19.78 -34.13 -6.05
N ILE A 946 -20.15 -34.27 -7.32
CA ILE A 946 -20.61 -35.54 -7.90
C ILE A 946 -19.52 -36.61 -7.85
N PHE A 947 -18.29 -36.26 -8.20
CA PHE A 947 -17.15 -37.18 -8.19
C PHE A 947 -16.75 -37.57 -6.77
N GLN A 948 -16.75 -36.60 -5.86
CA GLN A 948 -16.49 -36.90 -4.45
C GLN A 948 -17.55 -37.87 -3.89
N ALA A 949 -18.82 -37.71 -4.25
CA ALA A 949 -19.88 -38.64 -3.85
C ALA A 949 -19.71 -40.03 -4.47
N PHE A 950 -19.23 -40.13 -5.72
CA PHE A 950 -18.91 -41.40 -6.35
C PHE A 950 -17.80 -42.14 -5.60
N VAL A 951 -16.69 -41.46 -5.32
CA VAL A 951 -15.55 -42.04 -4.58
C VAL A 951 -15.98 -42.47 -3.19
N ASN A 952 -16.77 -41.67 -2.49
CA ASN A 952 -17.26 -41.99 -1.14
C ASN A 952 -18.17 -43.24 -1.13
N LYS A 953 -18.98 -43.45 -2.18
CA LYS A 953 -19.96 -44.56 -2.23
C LYS A 953 -19.38 -45.85 -2.80
N ASN A 954 -18.50 -45.74 -3.81
CA ASN A 954 -17.95 -46.88 -4.54
C ASN A 954 -16.49 -47.21 -4.17
N GLY A 955 -15.82 -46.38 -3.35
CA GLY A 955 -14.45 -46.61 -2.85
C GLY A 955 -13.34 -46.59 -3.92
N SER A 956 -13.68 -46.25 -5.16
CA SER A 956 -12.78 -46.23 -6.32
C SER A 956 -13.06 -45.01 -7.20
N LEU A 957 -12.04 -44.58 -7.94
CA LEU A 957 -12.17 -43.52 -8.94
C LEU A 957 -13.01 -44.02 -10.12
N TYR A 958 -13.81 -43.14 -10.74
CA TYR A 958 -14.66 -43.46 -11.88
C TYR A 958 -13.89 -43.75 -13.20
N GLY A 959 -12.59 -43.44 -13.23
CA GLY A 959 -11.70 -43.74 -14.37
C GLY A 959 -11.54 -42.63 -15.42
N LEU A 960 -12.28 -41.51 -15.31
CA LEU A 960 -12.13 -40.32 -16.15
C LEU A 960 -11.66 -39.11 -15.32
N GLN A 961 -10.86 -38.22 -15.91
CA GLN A 961 -10.46 -36.95 -15.28
C GLN A 961 -11.55 -35.88 -15.38
N LEU A 962 -11.60 -34.94 -14.43
CA LEU A 962 -12.66 -33.92 -14.28
C LEU A 962 -12.93 -33.10 -15.57
N ASP A 963 -11.90 -32.87 -16.37
CA ASP A 963 -11.92 -32.17 -17.67
C ASP A 963 -12.44 -33.02 -18.83
N GLU A 964 -12.39 -34.35 -18.72
CA GLU A 964 -12.91 -35.30 -19.71
C GLU A 964 -14.43 -35.54 -19.57
N ILE A 965 -15.09 -34.81 -18.67
CA ILE A 965 -16.45 -35.12 -18.21
C ILE A 965 -17.42 -33.96 -18.45
N GLY A 966 -18.58 -34.29 -19.00
CA GLY A 966 -19.74 -33.41 -19.18
C GLY A 966 -20.92 -33.85 -18.31
N LEU A 967 -21.80 -32.91 -17.99
CA LEU A 967 -23.07 -33.17 -17.30
C LEU A 967 -24.23 -32.91 -18.26
N GLU A 968 -25.18 -33.83 -18.36
CA GLU A 968 -26.37 -33.68 -19.19
C GLU A 968 -27.64 -33.79 -18.34
N LEU A 969 -28.48 -32.76 -18.39
CA LEU A 969 -29.76 -32.74 -17.70
C LEU A 969 -30.79 -33.56 -18.50
N GLN A 970 -31.41 -34.55 -17.84
CA GLN A 970 -32.50 -35.33 -18.41
C GLN A 970 -33.84 -34.65 -18.10
N SER A 971 -34.33 -33.82 -19.03
CA SER A 971 -35.64 -33.15 -18.92
C SER A 971 -36.58 -33.56 -20.06
N GLY A 972 -37.29 -34.67 -19.87
CA GLY A 972 -38.26 -35.18 -20.86
C GLY A 972 -37.62 -35.53 -22.22
N ALA A 973 -38.12 -34.95 -23.32
CA ALA A 973 -37.67 -35.25 -24.68
C ALA A 973 -36.47 -34.39 -25.17
N GLN A 974 -35.98 -33.44 -24.35
CA GLN A 974 -34.83 -32.60 -24.68
C GLN A 974 -33.67 -32.90 -23.72
N GLN A 975 -32.54 -33.30 -24.29
CA GLN A 975 -31.27 -33.44 -23.59
C GLN A 975 -30.51 -32.12 -23.68
N LYS A 976 -30.04 -31.59 -22.54
CA LYS A 976 -29.24 -30.36 -22.51
C LYS A 976 -27.92 -30.61 -21.78
N GLU A 977 -26.82 -30.44 -22.50
CA GLU A 977 -25.47 -30.43 -21.91
C GLU A 977 -25.26 -29.13 -21.10
N LEU A 978 -24.69 -29.29 -19.91
CA LEU A 978 -24.42 -28.20 -18.97
C LEU A 978 -22.94 -27.82 -19.04
N SER A 979 -22.68 -26.52 -19.16
CA SER A 979 -21.33 -25.96 -19.10
C SER A 979 -21.29 -24.70 -18.24
N ASP A 980 -20.10 -24.37 -17.72
CA ASP A 980 -19.86 -23.14 -16.96
C ASP A 980 -20.04 -21.88 -17.82
N ILE A 981 -19.83 -22.00 -19.14
CA ILE A 981 -20.04 -20.95 -20.14
C ILE A 981 -20.77 -21.57 -21.35
N ASP A 982 -21.87 -20.97 -21.77
CA ASP A 982 -22.61 -21.31 -23.00
C ASP A 982 -23.18 -20.04 -23.66
N GLU A 983 -23.93 -20.20 -24.75
CA GLU A 983 -24.60 -19.07 -25.44
C GLU A 983 -25.63 -18.34 -24.55
N SER A 984 -26.03 -18.93 -23.42
CA SER A 984 -26.98 -18.34 -22.47
C SER A 984 -26.31 -17.58 -21.31
N SER A 985 -24.97 -17.54 -21.26
CA SER A 985 -24.23 -16.90 -20.18
C SER A 985 -24.45 -15.38 -20.13
N PRO A 986 -24.77 -14.80 -18.95
CA PRO A 986 -25.02 -13.37 -18.82
C PRO A 986 -23.73 -12.54 -18.91
N ILE A 987 -23.73 -11.51 -19.75
CA ILE A 987 -22.68 -10.49 -19.83
C ILE A 987 -23.11 -9.27 -18.99
N LEU A 988 -22.26 -8.84 -18.05
CA LEU A 988 -22.51 -7.71 -17.16
C LEU A 988 -22.18 -6.37 -17.83
N GLU A 989 -22.67 -5.26 -17.26
CA GLU A 989 -22.48 -3.89 -17.80
C GLU A 989 -21.01 -3.47 -17.94
N ASP A 990 -20.10 -4.08 -17.17
CA ASP A 990 -18.64 -3.85 -17.21
C ASP A 990 -17.90 -4.79 -18.19
N GLY A 991 -18.63 -5.52 -19.04
CA GLY A 991 -18.07 -6.42 -20.05
C GLY A 991 -17.61 -7.79 -19.54
N LYS A 992 -17.75 -8.07 -18.24
CA LYS A 992 -17.42 -9.39 -17.64
C LYS A 992 -18.56 -10.40 -17.78
N THR A 993 -18.22 -11.67 -18.03
CA THR A 993 -19.20 -12.75 -18.19
C THR A 993 -19.42 -13.48 -16.87
N LYS A 994 -20.68 -13.66 -16.47
CA LYS A 994 -21.03 -14.40 -15.26
C LYS A 994 -21.09 -15.90 -15.55
N LEU A 995 -20.44 -16.71 -14.72
CA LEU A 995 -20.46 -18.18 -14.85
C LEU A 995 -21.88 -18.74 -14.60
N ASN A 996 -22.24 -19.76 -15.37
CA ASN A 996 -23.50 -20.47 -15.24
C ASN A 996 -23.49 -21.33 -13.98
N THR A 997 -24.57 -21.26 -13.19
CA THR A 997 -24.76 -22.06 -11.98
C THR A 997 -25.88 -23.09 -12.16
N ILE A 998 -26.03 -24.02 -11.22
CA ILE A 998 -27.18 -24.96 -11.18
C ILE A 998 -28.52 -24.20 -11.25
N GLY A 999 -28.62 -23.09 -10.53
CA GLY A 999 -29.77 -22.19 -10.52
C GLY A 999 -29.98 -21.42 -11.83
N HIS A 1000 -28.91 -21.12 -12.59
CA HIS A 1000 -29.02 -20.50 -13.93
C HIS A 1000 -29.84 -21.36 -14.89
N TYR A 1001 -29.64 -22.69 -14.84
CA TYR A 1001 -30.37 -23.65 -15.66
C TYR A 1001 -31.76 -24.01 -15.11
N GLY A 1002 -32.17 -23.46 -13.95
CA GLY A 1002 -33.47 -23.74 -13.34
C GLY A 1002 -33.64 -25.21 -12.92
N ILE A 1003 -32.54 -25.89 -12.56
CA ILE A 1003 -32.58 -27.30 -12.15
C ILE A 1003 -33.32 -27.42 -10.83
N SER A 1004 -34.34 -28.28 -10.80
CA SER A 1004 -35.19 -28.51 -9.61
C SER A 1004 -34.64 -29.62 -8.72
N ASP A 1005 -35.04 -29.62 -7.45
CA ASP A 1005 -34.71 -30.70 -6.50
C ASP A 1005 -35.22 -32.06 -7.01
N GLY A 1006 -34.39 -33.09 -6.91
CA GLY A 1006 -34.66 -34.44 -7.44
C GLY A 1006 -34.39 -34.65 -8.94
N ALA A 1007 -33.91 -33.62 -9.66
CA ALA A 1007 -33.61 -33.73 -11.09
C ALA A 1007 -32.57 -34.81 -11.41
N THR A 1008 -32.71 -35.44 -12.58
CA THR A 1008 -31.80 -36.49 -13.04
C THR A 1008 -30.74 -35.93 -13.97
N VAL A 1009 -29.46 -36.14 -13.64
CA VAL A 1009 -28.31 -35.68 -14.43
C VAL A 1009 -27.46 -36.88 -14.82
N LYS A 1010 -27.14 -37.00 -16.10
CA LYS A 1010 -26.27 -38.06 -16.63
C LYS A 1010 -24.84 -37.54 -16.78
N VAL A 1011 -23.86 -38.34 -16.37
CA VAL A 1011 -22.42 -38.07 -16.57
C VAL A 1011 -21.98 -38.64 -17.92
N LEU A 1012 -21.31 -37.84 -18.75
CA LEU A 1012 -20.89 -38.19 -20.11
C LEU A 1012 -19.40 -37.92 -20.31
N LYS A 1013 -18.79 -38.58 -21.30
CA LYS A 1013 -17.41 -38.26 -21.75
C LYS A 1013 -17.42 -37.08 -22.73
N LYS A 1014 -16.77 -35.98 -22.35
CA LYS A 1014 -16.63 -34.75 -23.14
C LYS A 1014 -15.50 -34.88 -24.18
N LYS A 1015 -15.64 -34.22 -25.34
CA LYS A 1015 -14.65 -34.26 -26.46
C LYS A 1015 -13.69 -33.07 -26.49
N THR A 1016 -13.93 -32.03 -25.71
CA THR A 1016 -13.16 -30.78 -25.68
C THR A 1016 -12.83 -30.38 -24.24
N PRO A 1017 -11.60 -29.93 -23.96
CA PRO A 1017 -11.19 -29.52 -22.61
C PRO A 1017 -11.91 -28.24 -22.14
N ASP A 1018 -12.06 -28.07 -20.82
CA ASP A 1018 -12.66 -26.87 -20.20
C ASP A 1018 -11.76 -25.63 -20.36
N VAL A 1019 -12.39 -24.44 -20.29
CA VAL A 1019 -11.74 -23.13 -20.49
C VAL A 1019 -11.02 -22.71 -19.21
N ASP A 1020 -9.75 -22.29 -19.33
CA ASP A 1020 -9.01 -21.69 -18.21
C ASP A 1020 -9.58 -20.31 -17.87
N TYR A 1021 -9.90 -20.08 -16.59
CA TYR A 1021 -10.61 -18.88 -16.16
C TYR A 1021 -9.70 -17.64 -16.22
N SER A 1022 -10.03 -16.67 -17.09
CA SER A 1022 -9.37 -15.36 -17.16
C SER A 1022 -10.02 -14.32 -16.23
N ASP A 1023 -9.39 -13.14 -16.07
CA ASP A 1023 -9.93 -12.00 -15.32
C ASP A 1023 -11.27 -11.44 -15.88
N GLU A 1024 -11.74 -11.97 -17.01
CA GLU A 1024 -12.97 -11.57 -17.72
C GLU A 1024 -14.24 -12.24 -17.17
N TYR A 1025 -14.10 -13.20 -16.24
CA TYR A 1025 -15.22 -13.94 -15.65
C TYR A 1025 -15.52 -13.51 -14.20
N CYS A 1026 -16.76 -13.69 -13.77
CA CYS A 1026 -17.16 -13.53 -12.37
C CYS A 1026 -18.20 -14.59 -11.96
N HIS A 1027 -18.29 -14.89 -10.66
CA HIS A 1027 -19.25 -15.87 -10.13
C HIS A 1027 -20.23 -15.24 -9.12
N LEU A 1028 -19.90 -15.27 -7.82
CA LEU A 1028 -20.75 -14.75 -6.74
C LEU A 1028 -20.39 -13.30 -6.38
N ILE A 1029 -19.12 -12.92 -6.52
CA ILE A 1029 -18.66 -11.54 -6.28
C ILE A 1029 -18.70 -10.75 -7.60
N LEU A 1030 -19.47 -9.66 -7.62
CA LEU A 1030 -19.64 -8.81 -8.80
C LEU A 1030 -18.64 -7.63 -8.78
N PRO A 1031 -18.11 -7.20 -9.94
CA PRO A 1031 -17.04 -6.18 -10.03
C PRO A 1031 -17.37 -4.82 -9.38
N ASN A 1032 -18.67 -4.48 -9.30
CA ASN A 1032 -19.16 -3.21 -8.77
C ASN A 1032 -19.46 -3.24 -7.25
N SER A 1033 -19.22 -4.35 -6.54
CA SER A 1033 -19.50 -4.42 -5.09
C SER A 1033 -18.36 -3.91 -4.20
N GLU A 1034 -17.10 -3.93 -4.69
CA GLU A 1034 -15.94 -3.45 -3.94
C GLU A 1034 -15.44 -2.06 -4.42
N THR A 1035 -15.77 -1.65 -5.65
CA THR A 1035 -15.27 -0.39 -6.26
C THR A 1035 -16.21 0.82 -6.12
N VAL A 1036 -17.43 0.67 -5.61
CA VAL A 1036 -18.47 1.74 -5.58
C VAL A 1036 -18.69 2.35 -4.18
N LYS A 1037 -17.73 2.24 -3.26
CA LYS A 1037 -17.75 3.11 -2.05
C LYS A 1037 -17.13 4.49 -2.26
N ASP A 1038 -16.54 4.74 -3.43
CA ASP A 1038 -16.11 6.07 -3.84
C ASP A 1038 -16.62 6.42 -5.24
N ILE A 1039 -17.37 7.54 -5.30
CA ILE A 1039 -17.77 8.33 -6.48
C ILE A 1039 -19.27 8.24 -6.88
N GLN A 1040 -19.94 9.36 -6.58
CA GLN A 1040 -21.14 9.94 -7.19
C GLN A 1040 -22.53 9.31 -6.98
N GLY A 1041 -23.38 10.10 -6.33
CA GLY A 1041 -24.84 10.01 -6.46
C GLY A 1041 -25.28 10.22 -7.91
N ALA A 1042 -25.71 9.14 -8.54
CA ALA A 1042 -26.65 9.14 -9.65
C ALA A 1042 -27.86 8.30 -9.23
N LYS A 1043 -29.05 8.81 -9.51
CA LYS A 1043 -30.34 8.20 -9.18
C LYS A 1043 -30.48 6.83 -9.84
N THR A 1044 -30.20 5.76 -9.12
CA THR A 1044 -30.79 4.43 -9.35
C THR A 1044 -31.69 4.10 -8.17
N LYS A 1045 -33.00 4.20 -8.39
CA LYS A 1045 -34.02 3.65 -7.51
C LYS A 1045 -33.91 2.12 -7.60
N GLY A 1046 -33.62 1.45 -6.48
CA GLY A 1046 -33.90 0.02 -6.29
C GLY A 1046 -32.75 -0.80 -5.71
N LYS A 1047 -32.87 -1.13 -4.42
CA LYS A 1047 -32.27 -2.30 -3.75
C LYS A 1047 -30.74 -2.44 -3.76
N GLN A 1048 -30.03 -1.69 -2.91
CA GLN A 1048 -28.78 -2.22 -2.32
C GLN A 1048 -29.02 -2.45 -0.83
N LYS A 1049 -29.08 -3.72 -0.40
CA LYS A 1049 -29.23 -4.15 0.99
C LYS A 1049 -27.96 -3.78 1.77
N PHE A 1050 -28.10 -3.05 2.87
CA PHE A 1050 -27.01 -2.70 3.80
C PHE A 1050 -26.54 -4.00 4.51
N LYS A 1051 -25.30 -4.45 4.33
CA LYS A 1051 -24.75 -5.64 5.00
C LYS A 1051 -23.42 -5.35 5.68
N VAL A 1052 -23.23 -5.92 6.87
CA VAL A 1052 -22.09 -5.70 7.78
C VAL A 1052 -21.28 -7.00 7.89
N LYS A 1053 -19.95 -6.94 7.67
CA LYS A 1053 -19.06 -8.12 7.65
C LYS A 1053 -19.08 -8.88 8.98
N GLU A 1054 -19.18 -8.13 10.09
CA GLU A 1054 -19.15 -8.61 11.46
C GLU A 1054 -20.30 -9.57 11.80
N MET A 1055 -21.43 -9.48 11.09
CA MET A 1055 -22.57 -10.39 11.25
C MET A 1055 -22.22 -11.83 10.84
N TYR A 1056 -21.31 -11.99 9.88
CA TYR A 1056 -20.88 -13.28 9.35
C TYR A 1056 -19.71 -13.90 10.14
N LEU A 1057 -19.16 -13.22 11.16
CA LEU A 1057 -18.15 -13.81 12.05
C LEU A 1057 -18.69 -15.03 12.82
N THR A 1058 -20.01 -15.10 13.02
CA THR A 1058 -20.69 -16.28 13.58
C THR A 1058 -20.47 -17.54 12.72
N LYS A 1059 -20.28 -17.40 11.41
CA LYS A 1059 -19.94 -18.53 10.51
C LYS A 1059 -18.53 -19.07 10.72
N LEU A 1060 -17.58 -18.22 11.14
CA LEU A 1060 -16.25 -18.66 11.56
C LEU A 1060 -16.37 -19.54 12.81
N LEU A 1061 -17.17 -19.09 13.78
CA LEU A 1061 -17.42 -19.85 15.01
C LEU A 1061 -18.14 -21.17 14.74
N SER A 1062 -19.16 -21.16 13.88
CA SER A 1062 -19.90 -22.36 13.47
C SER A 1062 -18.98 -23.36 12.78
N THR A 1063 -18.13 -22.90 11.85
CA THR A 1063 -17.12 -23.74 11.19
C THR A 1063 -16.12 -24.31 12.21
N LYS A 1064 -15.64 -23.49 13.17
CA LYS A 1064 -14.75 -23.96 14.24
C LYS A 1064 -15.42 -25.05 15.07
N VAL A 1065 -16.65 -24.84 15.53
CA VAL A 1065 -17.40 -25.81 16.35
C VAL A 1065 -17.57 -27.14 15.60
N ALA A 1066 -17.94 -27.09 14.32
CA ALA A 1066 -18.17 -28.28 13.50
C ALA A 1066 -16.93 -29.19 13.36
N ILE A 1067 -15.74 -28.60 13.25
CA ILE A 1067 -14.49 -29.37 13.07
C ILE A 1067 -13.70 -29.58 14.38
N HIS A 1068 -14.14 -28.97 15.49
CA HIS A 1068 -13.33 -28.82 16.70
C HIS A 1068 -12.91 -30.17 17.28
N SER A 1069 -13.82 -31.16 17.29
CA SER A 1069 -13.54 -32.50 17.80
C SER A 1069 -12.42 -33.20 17.02
N VAL A 1070 -12.34 -32.98 15.72
CA VAL A 1070 -11.28 -33.52 14.85
C VAL A 1070 -9.95 -32.81 15.10
N VAL A 1071 -9.99 -31.48 15.30
CA VAL A 1071 -8.80 -30.69 15.68
C VAL A 1071 -8.23 -31.18 17.01
N GLU A 1072 -9.06 -31.40 18.03
CA GLU A 1072 -8.63 -31.95 19.31
C GLU A 1072 -8.05 -33.36 19.18
N LYS A 1073 -8.71 -34.24 18.43
CA LYS A 1073 -8.21 -35.60 18.15
C LYS A 1073 -6.82 -35.54 17.49
N LEU A 1074 -6.62 -34.67 16.51
CA LEU A 1074 -5.34 -34.47 15.84
C LEU A 1074 -4.26 -33.96 16.82
N PHE A 1075 -4.55 -32.89 17.55
CA PHE A 1075 -3.60 -32.31 18.51
C PHE A 1075 -3.18 -33.32 19.58
N ARG A 1076 -4.14 -34.04 20.16
CA ARG A 1076 -3.87 -35.10 21.12
C ARG A 1076 -3.14 -36.29 20.51
N SER A 1077 -3.35 -36.62 19.23
CA SER A 1077 -2.53 -37.65 18.56
C SER A 1077 -1.06 -37.25 18.42
N ILE A 1078 -0.75 -35.95 18.36
CA ILE A 1078 0.62 -35.42 18.27
C ILE A 1078 1.31 -35.42 19.64
N TRP A 1079 0.64 -34.98 20.71
CA TRP A 1079 1.22 -34.85 22.05
C TRP A 1079 0.74 -35.89 23.07
N SER A 1080 0.31 -37.06 22.60
CA SER A 1080 0.05 -38.22 23.47
C SER A 1080 1.20 -39.22 23.44
N LEU A 1081 1.24 -40.07 24.47
CA LEU A 1081 2.22 -41.15 24.59
C LEU A 1081 1.49 -42.50 24.60
N PRO A 1082 1.21 -43.10 23.42
CA PRO A 1082 0.58 -44.40 23.34
C PRO A 1082 1.39 -45.43 24.15
N ASN A 1083 0.74 -46.18 25.04
CA ASN A 1083 1.37 -47.17 25.91
C ASN A 1083 2.53 -46.63 26.77
N ASN A 1084 2.50 -45.33 27.14
CA ASN A 1084 3.59 -44.65 27.84
C ASN A 1084 4.93 -44.72 27.11
N LYS A 1085 4.93 -44.80 25.78
CA LYS A 1085 6.13 -44.77 24.94
C LYS A 1085 6.13 -43.52 24.07
N ALA A 1086 7.24 -42.79 24.09
CA ALA A 1086 7.49 -41.70 23.15
C ALA A 1086 8.20 -42.25 21.90
N PRO A 1087 8.02 -41.62 20.71
CA PRO A 1087 8.88 -41.90 19.56
C PRO A 1087 10.35 -41.75 19.92
N VAL A 1088 11.18 -42.72 19.52
CA VAL A 1088 12.61 -42.82 19.87
C VAL A 1088 13.34 -41.51 19.57
N ALA A 1089 13.11 -40.94 18.38
CA ALA A 1089 13.73 -39.68 17.97
C ALA A 1089 13.34 -38.47 18.83
N ILE A 1090 12.08 -38.38 19.29
CA ILE A 1090 11.62 -37.28 20.17
C ILE A 1090 12.29 -37.41 21.54
N LYS A 1091 12.24 -38.60 22.15
CA LYS A 1091 12.86 -38.84 23.46
C LYS A 1091 14.36 -38.59 23.39
N TYR A 1092 15.03 -39.13 22.38
CA TYR A 1092 16.47 -38.96 22.17
C TYR A 1092 16.86 -37.49 22.06
N PHE A 1093 16.22 -36.74 21.17
CA PHE A 1093 16.59 -35.35 20.93
C PHE A 1093 16.22 -34.44 22.11
N PHE A 1094 15.12 -34.73 22.82
CA PHE A 1094 14.75 -33.96 24.02
C PHE A 1094 15.70 -34.23 25.19
N ASP A 1095 16.14 -35.47 25.39
CA ASP A 1095 17.17 -35.80 26.38
C ASP A 1095 18.51 -35.13 26.02
N PHE A 1096 18.85 -35.08 24.73
CA PHE A 1096 20.01 -34.33 24.25
C PHE A 1096 19.91 -32.85 24.63
N LEU A 1097 18.78 -32.19 24.37
CA LEU A 1097 18.57 -30.77 24.74
C LEU A 1097 18.63 -30.55 26.26
N ASP A 1098 18.05 -31.47 27.04
CA ASP A 1098 18.08 -31.43 28.51
C ASP A 1098 19.53 -31.55 29.01
N ALA A 1099 20.32 -32.48 28.47
CA ALA A 1099 21.74 -32.65 28.80
C ALA A 1099 22.58 -31.44 28.38
N GLN A 1100 22.27 -30.80 27.25
CA GLN A 1100 22.95 -29.56 26.84
C GLN A 1100 22.62 -28.39 27.76
N ALA A 1101 21.37 -28.27 28.21
CA ALA A 1101 20.97 -27.26 29.19
C ALA A 1101 21.68 -27.46 30.54
N GLU A 1102 21.77 -28.70 31.01
CA GLU A 1102 22.50 -29.06 32.24
C GLU A 1102 24.00 -28.78 32.10
N SER A 1103 24.63 -29.19 31.00
CA SER A 1103 26.05 -28.93 30.73
C SER A 1103 26.37 -27.43 30.67
N LYS A 1104 25.42 -26.61 30.20
CA LYS A 1104 25.54 -25.15 30.15
C LYS A 1104 25.07 -24.46 31.43
N LYS A 1105 24.69 -25.21 32.47
CA LYS A 1105 24.20 -24.72 33.76
C LYS A 1105 22.99 -23.79 33.63
N ILE A 1106 22.11 -24.07 32.65
CA ILE A 1106 20.86 -23.33 32.46
C ILE A 1106 19.84 -23.84 33.47
N THR A 1107 19.46 -22.98 34.41
CA THR A 1107 18.49 -23.30 35.48
C THR A 1107 17.06 -22.89 35.15
N ASP A 1108 16.85 -22.07 34.11
CA ASP A 1108 15.54 -21.61 33.66
C ASP A 1108 14.83 -22.68 32.80
N PRO A 1109 13.74 -23.31 33.30
CA PRO A 1109 13.02 -24.36 32.56
C PRO A 1109 12.34 -23.84 31.29
N ASP A 1110 12.07 -22.52 31.19
CA ASP A 1110 11.47 -21.91 29.99
C ASP A 1110 12.40 -22.04 28.78
N VAL A 1111 13.72 -21.96 28.99
CA VAL A 1111 14.69 -22.05 27.91
C VAL A 1111 14.60 -23.41 27.22
N VAL A 1112 14.57 -24.47 28.03
CA VAL A 1112 14.45 -25.85 27.54
C VAL A 1112 13.10 -26.08 26.87
N HIS A 1113 12.01 -25.55 27.44
CA HIS A 1113 10.69 -25.60 26.81
C HIS A 1113 10.69 -24.93 25.43
N ILE A 1114 11.34 -23.77 25.31
CA ILE A 1114 11.46 -23.05 24.04
C ILE A 1114 12.33 -23.82 23.05
N TRP A 1115 13.43 -24.43 23.46
CA TRP A 1115 14.26 -25.27 22.59
C TRP A 1115 13.49 -26.47 22.05
N LYS A 1116 12.73 -27.17 22.90
CA LYS A 1116 11.86 -28.28 22.50
C LYS A 1116 10.79 -27.82 21.51
N THR A 1117 10.18 -26.67 21.75
CA THR A 1117 9.15 -26.05 20.87
C THR A 1117 9.72 -25.62 19.52
N ASN A 1118 10.89 -25.00 19.51
CA ASN A 1118 11.56 -24.51 18.31
C ASN A 1118 12.18 -25.64 17.47
N SER A 1119 12.51 -26.78 18.08
CA SER A 1119 13.12 -27.92 17.39
C SER A 1119 12.12 -28.87 16.73
N LEU A 1120 10.97 -29.12 17.38
CA LEU A 1120 10.01 -30.13 16.92
C LEU A 1120 8.66 -29.51 16.45
N PRO A 1121 7.79 -28.94 17.31
CA PRO A 1121 6.52 -28.34 16.89
C PRO A 1121 6.66 -27.32 15.76
N LEU A 1122 7.55 -26.35 15.90
CA LEU A 1122 7.72 -25.26 14.94
C LEU A 1122 8.27 -25.73 13.59
N ARG A 1123 9.22 -26.68 13.60
CA ARG A 1123 9.98 -27.07 12.40
C ARG A 1123 9.36 -28.23 11.64
N PHE A 1124 8.80 -29.19 12.36
CA PHE A 1124 8.20 -30.39 11.78
C PHE A 1124 6.67 -30.26 11.74
N TRP A 1125 6.01 -30.20 12.90
CA TRP A 1125 4.55 -30.30 12.95
C TRP A 1125 3.82 -29.15 12.25
N VAL A 1126 4.22 -27.89 12.45
CA VAL A 1126 3.63 -26.75 11.72
C VAL A 1126 3.80 -26.89 10.22
N ASN A 1127 4.97 -27.37 9.77
CA ASN A 1127 5.25 -27.54 8.35
C ASN A 1127 4.35 -28.63 7.75
N ILE A 1128 4.12 -29.73 8.46
CA ILE A 1128 3.19 -30.79 8.05
C ILE A 1128 1.74 -30.31 8.07
N LEU A 1129 1.29 -29.68 9.17
CA LEU A 1129 -0.09 -29.20 9.34
C LEU A 1129 -0.49 -28.18 8.27
N LYS A 1130 0.42 -27.28 7.89
CA LYS A 1130 0.18 -26.32 6.80
C LYS A 1130 0.26 -26.95 5.41
N ASN A 1131 0.96 -28.06 5.24
CA ASN A 1131 1.23 -28.67 3.93
C ASN A 1131 0.78 -30.14 3.88
N PRO A 1132 -0.53 -30.42 3.93
CA PRO A 1132 -1.04 -31.78 3.90
C PRO A 1132 -0.69 -32.52 2.60
N GLN A 1133 -0.45 -31.79 1.50
CA GLN A 1133 0.04 -32.36 0.23
C GLN A 1133 1.46 -32.94 0.34
N PHE A 1134 2.19 -32.73 1.44
CA PHE A 1134 3.45 -33.43 1.67
C PHE A 1134 3.21 -34.87 2.12
N VAL A 1135 2.06 -35.17 2.72
CA VAL A 1135 1.74 -36.47 3.32
C VAL A 1135 0.74 -37.24 2.47
N PHE A 1136 -0.22 -36.54 1.87
CA PHE A 1136 -1.33 -37.14 1.12
C PHE A 1136 -1.31 -36.72 -0.34
N ASP A 1137 -1.82 -37.58 -1.21
CA ASP A 1137 -2.08 -37.23 -2.60
C ASP A 1137 -3.36 -36.39 -2.72
N ILE A 1138 -3.25 -35.12 -2.35
CA ILE A 1138 -4.36 -34.16 -2.38
C ILE A 1138 -3.93 -32.83 -3.00
N LYS A 1139 -4.87 -32.18 -3.69
CA LYS A 1139 -4.69 -30.81 -4.19
C LYS A 1139 -5.00 -29.81 -3.08
N LYS A 1140 -4.01 -29.05 -2.65
CA LYS A 1140 -4.17 -27.96 -1.68
C LYS A 1140 -4.68 -26.70 -2.39
N THR A 1141 -5.84 -26.20 -1.98
CA THR A 1141 -6.38 -24.91 -2.46
C THR A 1141 -5.87 -23.75 -1.57
N PRO A 1142 -5.81 -22.51 -2.09
CA PRO A 1142 -5.45 -21.33 -1.29
C PRO A 1142 -6.37 -21.12 -0.07
N HIS A 1143 -7.65 -21.45 -0.21
CA HIS A 1143 -8.62 -21.35 0.90
C HIS A 1143 -8.35 -22.35 2.02
N ILE A 1144 -8.05 -23.62 1.67
CA ILE A 1144 -7.65 -24.65 2.64
C ILE A 1144 -6.34 -24.25 3.34
N ASP A 1145 -5.38 -23.65 2.61
CA ASP A 1145 -4.17 -23.09 3.22
C ASP A 1145 -4.47 -22.04 4.30
N GLY A 1146 -5.38 -21.12 3.99
CA GLY A 1146 -5.84 -20.09 4.91
C GLY A 1146 -6.45 -20.67 6.19
N CYS A 1147 -7.24 -21.73 6.09
CA CYS A 1147 -7.85 -22.41 7.23
C CYS A 1147 -6.83 -23.23 8.04
N LEU A 1148 -5.97 -24.00 7.38
CA LEU A 1148 -4.91 -24.77 8.04
C LEU A 1148 -3.89 -23.86 8.73
N SER A 1149 -3.65 -22.66 8.21
CA SER A 1149 -2.83 -21.65 8.86
C SER A 1149 -3.42 -21.16 10.18
N VAL A 1150 -4.75 -21.03 10.28
CA VAL A 1150 -5.43 -20.71 11.55
C VAL A 1150 -5.26 -21.84 12.57
N ILE A 1151 -5.42 -23.10 12.14
CA ILE A 1151 -5.25 -24.27 13.01
C ILE A 1151 -3.78 -24.42 13.45
N ALA A 1152 -2.82 -24.25 12.53
CA ALA A 1152 -1.39 -24.30 12.84
C ALA A 1152 -0.96 -23.17 13.79
N GLN A 1153 -1.59 -21.98 13.68
CA GLN A 1153 -1.36 -20.90 14.64
C GLN A 1153 -1.89 -21.27 16.03
N ALA A 1154 -3.10 -21.82 16.13
CA ALA A 1154 -3.66 -22.29 17.40
C ALA A 1154 -2.79 -23.42 18.01
N PHE A 1155 -2.28 -24.33 17.17
CA PHE A 1155 -1.32 -25.35 17.57
C PHE A 1155 -0.07 -24.72 18.18
N MET A 1156 0.55 -23.74 17.52
CA MET A 1156 1.75 -23.07 18.07
C MET A 1156 1.47 -22.26 19.33
N ASP A 1157 0.30 -21.62 19.43
CA ASP A 1157 -0.10 -20.87 20.61
C ASP A 1157 -0.24 -21.78 21.84
N ALA A 1158 -0.57 -23.06 21.66
CA ALA A 1158 -0.57 -24.08 22.73
C ALA A 1158 0.83 -24.37 23.29
N PHE A 1159 1.90 -24.18 22.52
CA PHE A 1159 3.28 -24.32 23.00
C PHE A 1159 3.86 -23.03 23.58
N SER A 1160 3.13 -21.91 23.49
CA SER A 1160 3.62 -20.63 24.00
C SER A 1160 3.61 -20.55 25.53
N LEU A 1161 4.67 -19.97 26.09
CA LEU A 1161 4.76 -19.67 27.53
C LEU A 1161 4.06 -18.35 27.92
N THR A 1162 3.69 -17.49 26.95
CA THR A 1162 3.08 -16.17 27.25
C THR A 1162 1.56 -16.25 27.41
N GLU A 1163 1.04 -15.75 28.53
CA GLU A 1163 -0.39 -15.52 28.69
C GLU A 1163 -0.82 -14.33 27.84
N HIS A 1164 -1.75 -14.55 26.89
CA HIS A 1164 -2.22 -13.51 25.99
C HIS A 1164 -3.44 -12.80 26.62
N GLN A 1165 -3.32 -11.52 26.93
CA GLN A 1165 -4.48 -10.67 27.20
C GLN A 1165 -5.11 -10.28 25.85
N LEU A 1166 -6.20 -10.97 25.47
CA LEU A 1166 -6.87 -10.73 24.20
C LEU A 1166 -7.88 -9.58 24.36
N GLY A 1167 -7.61 -8.46 23.69
CA GLY A 1167 -8.49 -7.29 23.58
C GLY A 1167 -9.28 -7.26 22.28
N LYS A 1168 -10.06 -6.19 22.05
CA LYS A 1168 -10.88 -6.00 20.84
C LYS A 1168 -10.07 -5.91 19.54
N GLU A 1169 -8.78 -5.58 19.60
CA GLU A 1169 -7.86 -5.48 18.46
C GLU A 1169 -7.08 -6.78 18.19
N ALA A 1170 -7.33 -7.85 18.96
CA ALA A 1170 -6.70 -9.14 18.71
C ALA A 1170 -7.19 -9.73 17.38
N PRO A 1171 -6.29 -10.36 16.59
CA PRO A 1171 -6.68 -10.91 15.30
C PRO A 1171 -7.68 -12.06 15.48
N THR A 1172 -8.64 -12.15 14.56
CA THR A 1172 -9.81 -13.07 14.66
C THR A 1172 -9.40 -14.53 14.80
N ASN A 1173 -8.31 -14.96 14.17
CA ASN A 1173 -7.77 -16.31 14.31
C ASN A 1173 -7.36 -16.66 15.76
N LYS A 1174 -6.81 -15.69 16.52
CA LYS A 1174 -6.48 -15.87 17.94
C LYS A 1174 -7.73 -15.86 18.82
N LEU A 1175 -8.70 -15.01 18.49
CA LEU A 1175 -9.98 -14.97 19.21
C LEU A 1175 -10.76 -16.28 19.08
N LEU A 1176 -10.69 -16.94 17.92
CA LEU A 1176 -11.45 -18.14 17.60
C LEU A 1176 -11.11 -19.35 18.49
N TYR A 1177 -9.84 -19.49 18.90
CA TYR A 1177 -9.34 -20.56 19.76
C TYR A 1177 -8.96 -20.12 21.18
N ALA A 1178 -9.16 -18.84 21.51
CA ALA A 1178 -8.73 -18.21 22.77
C ALA A 1178 -9.10 -19.01 24.04
N LYS A 1179 -10.29 -19.62 24.05
CA LYS A 1179 -10.80 -20.40 25.20
C LYS A 1179 -10.17 -21.78 25.33
N ASP A 1180 -9.65 -22.34 24.24
CA ASP A 1180 -9.10 -23.70 24.20
C ASP A 1180 -7.60 -23.71 24.51
N ILE A 1181 -6.88 -22.64 24.11
CA ILE A 1181 -5.41 -22.53 24.28
C ILE A 1181 -4.93 -22.79 25.73
N PRO A 1182 -5.56 -22.26 26.79
CA PRO A 1182 -5.12 -22.53 28.16
C PRO A 1182 -5.12 -24.02 28.51
N LEU A 1183 -6.13 -24.79 28.06
CA LEU A 1183 -6.18 -26.23 28.27
C LEU A 1183 -5.05 -26.93 27.50
N TYR A 1184 -4.84 -26.57 26.24
CA TYR A 1184 -3.77 -27.16 25.43
C TYR A 1184 -2.38 -26.86 25.99
N LYS A 1185 -2.15 -25.67 26.56
CA LYS A 1185 -0.89 -25.34 27.24
C LYS A 1185 -0.59 -26.27 28.40
N GLU A 1186 -1.60 -26.62 29.20
CA GLU A 1186 -1.43 -27.57 30.31
C GLU A 1186 -1.17 -28.99 29.80
N GLU A 1187 -1.87 -29.43 28.74
CA GLU A 1187 -1.60 -30.73 28.10
C GLU A 1187 -0.16 -30.80 27.54
N VAL A 1188 0.32 -29.74 26.86
CA VAL A 1188 1.68 -29.65 26.32
C VAL A 1188 2.74 -29.67 27.43
N LYS A 1189 2.53 -28.93 28.52
CA LYS A 1189 3.42 -28.97 29.69
C LYS A 1189 3.48 -30.38 30.28
N ALA A 1190 2.34 -31.06 30.38
CA ALA A 1190 2.25 -32.44 30.85
C ALA A 1190 2.98 -33.40 29.90
N TYR A 1191 2.85 -33.22 28.59
CA TYR A 1191 3.55 -34.01 27.57
C TYR A 1191 5.08 -33.88 27.67
N TYR A 1192 5.61 -32.66 27.73
CA TYR A 1192 7.06 -32.45 27.89
C TYR A 1192 7.59 -33.00 29.21
N LYS A 1193 6.81 -32.86 30.29
CA LYS A 1193 7.13 -33.48 31.58
C LYS A 1193 7.15 -35.00 31.48
N ALA A 1194 6.13 -35.61 30.87
CA ALA A 1194 6.03 -37.06 30.71
C ALA A 1194 7.21 -37.63 29.90
N ILE A 1195 7.63 -36.98 28.82
CA ILE A 1195 8.82 -37.41 28.04
C ILE A 1195 10.09 -37.34 28.88
N ARG A 1196 10.27 -36.25 29.64
CA ARG A 1196 11.45 -36.10 30.51
C ARG A 1196 11.49 -37.18 31.59
N ASP A 1197 10.34 -37.53 32.14
CA ASP A 1197 10.21 -38.50 33.23
C ASP A 1197 10.32 -39.98 32.72
N LEU A 1198 10.35 -40.22 31.40
CA LEU A 1198 10.66 -41.54 30.82
C LEU A 1198 12.13 -41.92 31.04
N PRO A 1199 12.45 -43.22 31.17
CA PRO A 1199 13.82 -43.70 31.29
C PRO A 1199 14.67 -43.25 30.08
N PRO A 1200 15.96 -42.91 30.30
CA PRO A 1200 16.86 -42.53 29.22
C PRO A 1200 17.09 -43.72 28.27
N LEU A 1201 17.18 -43.43 26.97
CA LEU A 1201 17.46 -44.45 25.96
C LEU A 1201 18.93 -44.85 26.01
N SER A 1202 19.20 -46.15 25.85
CA SER A 1202 20.58 -46.62 25.69
C SER A 1202 21.11 -46.30 24.29
N SER A 1203 22.43 -46.14 24.15
CA SER A 1203 23.05 -45.87 22.83
C SER A 1203 22.75 -46.99 21.82
N SER A 1204 22.70 -48.25 22.28
CA SER A 1204 22.35 -49.39 21.42
C SER A 1204 20.93 -49.28 20.87
N GLU A 1205 19.95 -48.93 21.70
CA GLU A 1205 18.55 -48.80 21.26
C GLU A 1205 18.38 -47.71 20.19
N VAL A 1206 19.09 -46.59 20.34
CA VAL A 1206 19.06 -45.49 19.36
C VAL A 1206 19.74 -45.88 18.07
N GLU A 1207 20.92 -46.51 18.15
CA GLU A 1207 21.64 -47.01 16.98
C GLU A 1207 20.81 -48.06 16.21
N ASP A 1208 20.20 -49.01 16.92
CA ASP A 1208 19.35 -50.04 16.32
C ASP A 1208 18.16 -49.42 15.59
N PHE A 1209 17.49 -48.43 16.19
CA PHE A 1209 16.41 -47.68 15.55
C PHE A 1209 16.88 -46.97 14.28
N LEU A 1210 18.00 -46.23 14.34
CA LEU A 1210 18.53 -45.49 13.19
C LEU A 1210 19.02 -46.42 12.07
N ILE A 1211 19.56 -47.59 12.41
CA ILE A 1211 19.95 -48.61 11.44
C ILE A 1211 18.71 -49.20 10.76
N GLN A 1212 17.64 -49.46 11.52
CA GLN A 1212 16.37 -49.94 10.96
C GLN A 1212 15.75 -48.92 10.01
N GLU A 1213 15.69 -47.64 10.39
CA GLU A 1213 15.19 -46.57 9.52
C GLU A 1213 16.08 -46.35 8.28
N SER A 1214 17.41 -46.50 8.41
CA SER A 1214 18.32 -46.43 7.26
C SER A 1214 18.06 -47.57 6.26
N LYS A 1215 17.88 -48.80 6.77
CA LYS A 1215 17.60 -49.99 5.94
C LYS A 1215 16.22 -49.93 5.28
N LYS A 1216 15.21 -49.39 5.98
CA LYS A 1216 13.84 -49.24 5.47
C LYS A 1216 13.78 -48.37 4.21
N HIS A 1217 14.71 -47.43 4.09
CA HIS A 1217 14.74 -46.43 3.01
C HIS A 1217 15.99 -46.55 2.13
N GLU A 1218 16.67 -47.70 2.19
CA GLU A 1218 17.81 -48.00 1.34
C GLU A 1218 17.36 -48.06 -0.13
N ASN A 1219 18.11 -47.42 -1.04
CA ASN A 1219 17.82 -47.32 -2.48
C ASN A 1219 16.59 -46.46 -2.88
N GLU A 1220 15.93 -45.76 -1.94
CA GLU A 1220 14.82 -44.85 -2.29
C GLU A 1220 15.29 -43.62 -3.09
N PHE A 1221 16.48 -43.12 -2.77
CA PHE A 1221 17.10 -41.96 -3.40
C PHE A 1221 18.36 -42.32 -4.17
N ASN A 1222 18.63 -41.55 -5.22
CA ASN A 1222 19.91 -41.60 -5.91
C ASN A 1222 20.94 -40.74 -5.14
N GLU A 1223 21.77 -41.38 -4.31
CA GLU A 1223 22.82 -40.73 -3.53
C GLU A 1223 23.82 -39.98 -4.42
N GLU A 1224 24.09 -40.48 -5.64
CA GLU A 1224 25.08 -39.87 -6.54
C GLU A 1224 24.68 -38.46 -6.95
N VAL A 1225 23.39 -38.20 -7.18
CA VAL A 1225 22.87 -36.87 -7.53
C VAL A 1225 23.12 -35.89 -6.39
N ALA A 1226 22.86 -36.32 -5.16
CA ALA A 1226 23.07 -35.50 -3.98
C ALA A 1226 24.57 -35.20 -3.79
N LEU A 1227 25.44 -36.20 -4.00
CA LEU A 1227 26.89 -36.03 -3.98
C LEU A 1227 27.38 -35.05 -5.06
N THR A 1228 26.84 -35.13 -6.28
CA THR A 1228 27.16 -34.19 -7.37
C THR A 1228 26.72 -32.76 -7.02
N ALA A 1229 25.56 -32.58 -6.40
CA ALA A 1229 25.09 -31.29 -5.94
C ALA A 1229 25.97 -30.73 -4.81
N ILE A 1230 26.36 -31.55 -3.83
CA ILE A 1230 27.32 -31.18 -2.78
C ILE A 1230 28.65 -30.78 -3.39
N TYR A 1231 29.14 -31.52 -4.40
CA TYR A 1231 30.39 -31.20 -5.07
C TYR A 1231 30.40 -29.80 -5.67
N ARG A 1232 29.28 -29.34 -6.26
CA ARG A 1232 29.18 -27.97 -6.81
C ARG A 1232 29.49 -26.90 -5.75
N TYR A 1233 29.03 -27.10 -4.52
CA TYR A 1233 29.38 -26.21 -3.41
C TYR A 1233 30.86 -26.34 -3.03
N THR A 1234 31.39 -27.56 -2.91
CA THR A 1234 32.82 -27.78 -2.62
C THR A 1234 33.75 -27.20 -3.68
N LYS A 1235 33.30 -27.17 -4.95
CA LYS A 1235 34.03 -26.58 -6.08
C LYS A 1235 33.97 -25.06 -6.06
N THR A 1236 32.79 -24.50 -5.81
CA THR A 1236 32.59 -23.05 -5.75
C THR A 1236 33.44 -22.42 -4.64
N TYR A 1237 33.56 -23.09 -3.49
CA TYR A 1237 34.28 -22.60 -2.31
C TYR A 1237 35.60 -23.34 -2.07
N HIS A 1238 36.22 -23.82 -3.14
CA HIS A 1238 37.37 -24.72 -3.04
C HIS A 1238 38.57 -24.10 -2.31
N GLU A 1239 38.89 -22.84 -2.61
CA GLU A 1239 40.05 -22.14 -2.03
C GLU A 1239 39.86 -21.89 -0.53
N GLU A 1240 38.64 -21.53 -0.12
CA GLU A 1240 38.30 -21.30 1.28
C GLU A 1240 38.37 -22.60 2.09
N ILE A 1241 37.88 -23.70 1.53
CA ILE A 1241 37.95 -25.04 2.14
C ILE A 1241 39.42 -25.47 2.25
N LEU A 1242 40.20 -25.32 1.17
CA LEU A 1242 41.63 -25.66 1.14
C LEU A 1242 42.40 -24.90 2.22
N THR A 1243 42.24 -23.58 2.26
CA THR A 1243 42.90 -22.72 3.25
C THR A 1243 42.55 -23.11 4.68
N LYS A 1244 41.30 -23.53 4.93
CA LYS A 1244 40.86 -23.95 6.26
C LYS A 1244 41.43 -25.31 6.66
N LEU A 1245 41.49 -26.27 5.73
CA LEU A 1245 42.08 -27.59 5.95
C LEU A 1245 43.60 -27.51 6.21
N GLU A 1246 44.31 -26.65 5.50
CA GLU A 1246 45.74 -26.39 5.72
C GLU A 1246 46.00 -25.74 7.08
N ARG A 1247 45.11 -24.85 7.52
CA ARG A 1247 45.25 -24.13 8.79
C ARG A 1247 44.96 -25.00 10.03
N ASP A 1248 43.96 -25.87 9.96
CA ASP A 1248 43.44 -26.55 11.16
C ASP A 1248 44.32 -27.72 11.65
N GLY A 1249 45.32 -28.16 10.87
CA GLY A 1249 46.23 -29.25 11.25
C GLY A 1249 45.53 -30.61 11.45
N GLY A 1250 46.25 -31.72 11.33
CA GLY A 1250 45.70 -33.06 11.66
C GLY A 1250 44.66 -33.64 10.69
N GLN A 1251 44.45 -33.04 9.51
CA GLN A 1251 43.58 -33.54 8.43
C GLN A 1251 44.32 -33.81 7.11
N GLU A 1252 45.60 -34.21 7.16
CA GLU A 1252 46.45 -34.38 5.97
C GLU A 1252 45.90 -35.39 4.94
N GLU A 1253 45.27 -36.47 5.42
CA GLU A 1253 44.64 -37.48 4.56
C GLU A 1253 43.39 -36.92 3.85
N ALA A 1254 42.55 -36.17 4.57
CA ALA A 1254 41.37 -35.52 3.99
C ALA A 1254 41.78 -34.43 2.98
N LEU A 1255 42.86 -33.70 3.25
CA LEU A 1255 43.45 -32.72 2.34
C LEU A 1255 43.92 -33.37 1.03
N LYS A 1256 44.65 -34.49 1.10
CA LYS A 1256 45.08 -35.25 -0.08
C LYS A 1256 43.89 -35.77 -0.88
N GLN A 1257 42.90 -36.35 -0.20
CA GLN A 1257 41.68 -36.84 -0.84
C GLN A 1257 40.87 -35.72 -1.50
N PHE A 1258 40.75 -34.55 -0.85
CA PHE A 1258 40.06 -33.37 -1.41
C PHE A 1258 40.73 -32.86 -2.71
N LEU A 1259 42.06 -32.80 -2.73
CA LEU A 1259 42.82 -32.43 -3.94
C LEU A 1259 42.65 -33.48 -5.06
N GLN A 1260 42.64 -34.77 -4.70
CA GLN A 1260 42.42 -35.87 -5.64
C GLN A 1260 41.01 -35.86 -6.24
N VAL A 1261 39.98 -35.56 -5.44
CA VAL A 1261 38.60 -35.39 -5.93
C VAL A 1261 38.55 -34.30 -7.01
N LYS A 1262 39.16 -33.13 -6.78
CA LYS A 1262 39.20 -32.06 -7.79
C LYS A 1262 39.89 -32.51 -9.09
N ALA A 1263 41.03 -33.18 -8.99
CA ALA A 1263 41.76 -33.67 -10.16
C ALA A 1263 40.91 -34.65 -11.00
N LEU A 1264 40.21 -35.59 -10.36
CA LEU A 1264 39.35 -36.56 -11.05
C LEU A 1264 38.17 -35.91 -11.78
N PHE A 1265 37.57 -34.87 -11.18
CA PHE A 1265 36.48 -34.13 -11.81
C PHE A 1265 36.94 -33.25 -12.97
N ASP A 1266 38.11 -32.63 -12.86
CA ASP A 1266 38.69 -31.82 -13.93
C ASP A 1266 39.19 -32.71 -15.09
N GLU A 1267 39.63 -33.95 -14.82
CA GLU A 1267 39.94 -34.97 -15.84
C GLU A 1267 38.70 -35.53 -16.56
N LYS A 1268 37.62 -35.87 -15.84
CA LYS A 1268 36.35 -36.29 -16.47
C LYS A 1268 35.79 -35.22 -17.42
N LYS A 1269 36.01 -33.94 -17.13
CA LYS A 1269 35.62 -32.81 -18.00
C LYS A 1269 36.41 -32.74 -19.30
N LYS A 1270 37.65 -33.26 -19.35
CA LYS A 1270 38.44 -33.39 -20.59
C LYS A 1270 37.96 -34.55 -21.47
N CYS A 1271 37.46 -35.63 -20.88
CA CYS A 1271 36.94 -36.78 -21.62
C CYS A 1271 35.57 -36.54 -22.28
N THR A 1272 34.75 -35.63 -21.75
CA THR A 1272 33.44 -35.29 -22.33
C THR A 1272 33.54 -34.49 -23.63
N TRP A 1273 34.64 -33.77 -23.86
CA TRP A 1273 34.88 -33.03 -25.11
C TRP A 1273 35.27 -33.91 -26.31
N MET A 1274 35.60 -35.20 -26.10
CA MET A 1274 35.92 -36.13 -27.20
C MET A 1274 34.73 -36.98 -27.68
N ARG A 1275 33.54 -36.85 -27.06
CA ARG A 1275 32.37 -37.67 -27.41
C ARG A 1275 31.32 -36.97 -28.28
N THR A 1276 31.50 -35.69 -28.60
CA THR A 1276 30.50 -34.87 -29.32
C THR A 1276 30.75 -34.74 -30.83
N GLU A 1277 31.67 -35.50 -31.43
CA GLU A 1277 31.85 -35.46 -32.90
C GLU A 1277 31.16 -36.61 -33.67
N HIS A 1278 30.68 -37.69 -33.03
CA HIS A 1278 29.95 -38.76 -33.72
C HIS A 1278 28.74 -39.23 -32.87
N CYS A 1279 27.59 -38.60 -33.06
CA CYS A 1279 26.24 -39.17 -32.92
C CYS A 1279 25.21 -38.27 -33.63
#